data_AF-A0A7Z2SS58-F1
#
_entry.id   AF-A0A7Z2SS58-F1
#
_cell.length_a   1.000
_cell.length_b   1.000
_cell.length_c   1.000
_cell.angle_alpha   90.00
_cell.angle_beta   90.00
_cell.angle_gamma   90.00
#
_symmetry.space_group_name_H-M   'P 1'
#
loop_
_entity.id
_entity.type
_entity.pdbx_description
1 polymer ?
#
loop_
_entity_poly.entity_id
_entity_poly.type
_entity_poly.pdbx_seq_one_letter_code
_entity_poly.pdbx_strand_id
1 'polypeptide(L)'
;MNGLGGKEPAAEQLNAAPEQEAAKSAIDVAVAARRLKRLGLFDEVFYARSYPDIVAVGVDPFEHFFHYGYKEGRKPNPVFDPIWYLTTYPDVQEADVHPLLHYASAGEPEGRRPSPYFQPTWYREKYSIPESESPLAHYLKNRMGSFSPIPEFDAQYYLQTYQDVAAAGVDPFEHFIFHGYKEGRNPSAEFDTKFYIQRYFKGKADQNPLLHYLEHRHDDGIYPSPPENEATIPAEIKRFTKPSPLFEELRPLPASAKPRAKVLAYHLTQFHAFPENDKWWGTGFTEWTNIARGVPRFRDHYQPRIPRDLGFYSLADVETMRKQVRLAQATGIYGFVYYYYWFNGKRLMEKPIEHFLKARDINMPFCLMWANENWTRRWDGMEGEVLISQDYLSDDDERLLSDFNRHFKDKRYVRIQGRPLLMIYRPRLIPDTANVIARWRSIFAKKFDEDPIIIMSQSFDDYDPIPNGMDGAIEFPPHKLTKYVPLVNAEHKVLDDTYAGQIYSYDDVAKYSIEEPRPNFPLIKTVVPSWDNDARRQGSGLVIQGSTPQKYEAWLATLVGQAQKHTFFGEPFVCVNAWNEWCEGAYLEPDLHFGSAYLNATARAATGLTRDLSLPKILLVGHDAFPSGAQHLLLNIGRTLRSAFNIEVEYLLLEGGAMEAEYAAVAPLTLLKRMSELPAALRHLREKGFAAAIANSTASGRATKFLAEMGFRTISLVHELPRILREKQLEDIARMAIGSADHVVFASDFVRDRLVEALDLNADDGRFLIRAQGSYKQIEPAPTEAALIRKEFGIAPIEKMVLGVGYADLRKGFDLFLQVWNLGRQRYPNVHFCWAGGIDPNLQEWLGLEIKRAEATGRFHLAGFRSDMQALYSASDVYALTSREDPFPTVALEALSVGVPVVAFQDSGGIPGFLLKENVGRVVPYCDVPAMAQAVENFLRWAPSEAERARMTEIIQTNFSFPDYVRDLLRLAVPALPTISVVVPNYNYAHCLAERLYTIFDQNHPVEEVIVLDDCSWDDSIAVIMKLADERQRDLTLVINEQNSGSVFAQWAKAAEMATGEFLWIAEADDLSEPTFLSSLLALMRGDPDIAFGFTDSRSIDADGSHLYASYKPYYATIEPGALSRTEVFDGRDFVTRYLGVKNTILNVSSVLWRREALLHALEACRDDLGELRMAGDWRIYLEALAAPGARIAYVADPLNVHRRHAASVTHSLKAKKHLEEIDSMHRVARERFGLSKRETASQAAYLEEVTAQLLGTAAEAEKPKRPAKATPRATAKA
;
A
#
# COMPACT_ATOMS: atom_id res chain seq x y z
N MET A 1 -18.59 0.64 45.72
CA MET A 1 -19.70 1.09 46.59
C MET A 1 -20.86 0.13 46.41
N ASN A 2 -21.18 -0.66 47.44
CA ASN A 2 -22.53 -0.79 47.99
C ASN A 2 -22.62 -2.00 48.93
N GLY A 3 -22.76 -1.67 50.22
CA GLY A 3 -23.91 -2.14 51.00
C GLY A 3 -23.91 -3.58 51.49
N LEU A 4 -23.23 -3.80 52.61
CA LEU A 4 -23.66 -4.78 53.62
C LEU A 4 -24.97 -4.30 54.27
N GLY A 5 -25.89 -5.23 54.54
CA GLY A 5 -27.07 -4.99 55.35
C GLY A 5 -27.72 -6.29 55.79
N GLY A 6 -27.34 -6.81 56.96
CA GLY A 6 -28.00 -7.93 57.61
C GLY A 6 -29.21 -7.50 58.45
N LYS A 7 -30.03 -8.47 58.87
CA LYS A 7 -30.45 -8.64 60.27
C LYS A 7 -31.30 -9.90 60.50
N GLU A 8 -30.92 -10.54 61.58
CA GLU A 8 -31.43 -11.65 62.40
C GLU A 8 -32.94 -11.69 62.78
N PRO A 9 -33.38 -12.80 63.45
CA PRO A 9 -34.74 -13.34 63.47
C PRO A 9 -35.47 -13.22 64.83
N ALA A 10 -36.74 -13.65 64.90
CA ALA A 10 -37.49 -14.03 66.11
C ALA A 10 -38.77 -14.80 65.70
N ALA A 11 -38.97 -16.07 66.11
CA ALA A 11 -39.81 -16.56 67.24
C ALA A 11 -41.33 -16.42 66.97
N GLU A 12 -42.26 -17.37 67.17
CA GLU A 12 -42.35 -18.53 68.08
C GLU A 12 -43.64 -19.39 67.78
N GLN A 13 -43.58 -20.65 68.21
CA GLN A 13 -44.62 -21.54 68.80
C GLN A 13 -45.83 -22.17 68.03
N LEU A 14 -45.76 -23.52 67.94
CA LEU A 14 -46.69 -24.58 68.42
C LEU A 14 -48.20 -24.54 68.05
N ASN A 15 -48.68 -25.58 67.35
CA ASN A 15 -49.53 -26.62 67.96
C ASN A 15 -49.92 -27.79 67.03
N ALA A 16 -50.31 -28.88 67.68
CA ALA A 16 -50.54 -30.25 67.21
C ALA A 16 -51.75 -30.48 66.26
N ALA A 17 -51.72 -31.67 65.63
CA ALA A 17 -52.61 -32.24 64.62
C ALA A 17 -54.11 -32.30 64.97
N PRO A 18 -54.95 -32.56 63.95
CA PRO A 18 -55.58 -33.89 63.90
C PRO A 18 -55.53 -34.57 62.52
N GLU A 19 -55.51 -35.89 62.56
CA GLU A 19 -55.75 -36.84 61.48
C GLU A 19 -57.18 -36.76 60.91
N GLN A 20 -57.35 -37.39 59.73
CA GLN A 20 -58.55 -37.68 58.92
C GLN A 20 -58.69 -36.77 57.67
N GLU A 21 -58.81 -37.24 56.43
CA GLU A 21 -58.96 -38.58 55.87
C GLU A 21 -58.83 -38.48 54.33
N ALA A 22 -58.30 -39.52 53.67
CA ALA A 22 -58.52 -39.98 52.29
C ALA A 22 -58.58 -38.97 51.11
N ALA A 23 -57.52 -38.96 50.27
CA ALA A 23 -57.55 -39.19 48.81
C ALA A 23 -56.22 -38.81 48.13
N LYS A 24 -55.25 -39.75 48.03
CA LYS A 24 -54.15 -39.61 47.05
C LYS A 24 -54.61 -40.27 45.75
N SER A 25 -54.81 -39.45 44.72
CA SER A 25 -55.26 -39.90 43.40
C SER A 25 -54.25 -40.86 42.77
N ALA A 26 -54.72 -42.03 42.37
CA ALA A 26 -54.05 -42.79 41.33
C ALA A 26 -54.02 -41.91 40.08
N ILE A 27 -52.82 -41.56 39.59
CA ILE A 27 -52.69 -40.98 38.25
C ILE A 27 -53.25 -42.03 37.30
N ASP A 28 -54.37 -41.72 36.65
CA ASP A 28 -54.97 -42.61 35.65
C ASP A 28 -53.96 -42.80 34.51
N VAL A 29 -53.35 -43.99 34.44
CA VAL A 29 -52.32 -44.34 33.46
C VAL A 29 -52.83 -44.11 32.04
N ALA A 30 -54.13 -44.31 31.80
CA ALA A 30 -54.76 -44.04 30.51
C ALA A 30 -54.85 -42.53 30.16
N VAL A 31 -54.86 -41.65 31.15
CA VAL A 31 -54.82 -40.18 30.97
C VAL A 31 -53.37 -39.72 30.72
N ALA A 32 -52.41 -40.25 31.48
CA ALA A 32 -50.99 -39.98 31.25
C ALA A 32 -50.52 -40.50 29.87
N ALA A 33 -50.96 -41.70 29.48
CA ALA A 33 -50.73 -42.29 28.17
C ALA A 33 -51.26 -41.41 27.05
N ARG A 34 -52.53 -40.99 27.13
CA ARG A 34 -53.13 -40.09 26.13
C ARG A 34 -52.37 -38.77 26.03
N ARG A 35 -51.95 -38.19 27.15
CA ARG A 35 -51.22 -36.91 27.14
C ARG A 35 -49.83 -37.04 26.51
N LEU A 36 -49.03 -38.01 26.96
CA LEU A 36 -47.63 -38.18 26.51
C LEU A 36 -47.54 -38.69 25.07
N LYS A 37 -48.45 -39.58 24.65
CA LYS A 37 -48.56 -40.01 23.24
C LYS A 37 -49.03 -38.86 22.34
N ARG A 38 -50.02 -38.05 22.77
CA ARG A 38 -50.49 -36.88 22.00
C ARG A 38 -49.40 -35.82 21.83
N LEU A 39 -48.57 -35.60 22.86
CA LEU A 39 -47.43 -34.69 22.79
C LEU A 39 -46.25 -35.27 21.98
N GLY A 40 -46.31 -36.52 21.52
CA GLY A 40 -45.22 -37.15 20.79
C GLY A 40 -43.96 -37.43 21.63
N LEU A 41 -44.09 -37.42 22.96
CA LEU A 41 -42.96 -37.59 23.89
C LEU A 41 -42.71 -39.06 24.27
N PHE A 42 -43.67 -39.94 24.01
CA PHE A 42 -43.48 -41.39 24.07
C PHE A 42 -43.62 -41.99 22.67
N ASP A 43 -42.53 -42.57 22.17
CA ASP A 43 -42.49 -43.23 20.87
C ASP A 43 -42.60 -44.75 21.07
N GLU A 44 -43.80 -45.27 20.84
CA GLU A 44 -44.12 -46.69 21.02
C GLU A 44 -43.35 -47.60 20.05
N VAL A 45 -43.07 -47.11 18.83
CA VAL A 45 -42.30 -47.86 17.83
C VAL A 45 -40.84 -47.91 18.23
N PHE A 46 -40.26 -46.79 18.65
CA PHE A 46 -38.91 -46.74 19.18
C PHE A 46 -38.75 -47.64 20.41
N TYR A 47 -39.70 -47.58 21.35
CA TYR A 47 -39.62 -48.34 22.59
C TYR A 47 -39.69 -49.85 22.32
N ALA A 48 -40.66 -50.30 21.51
CA ALA A 48 -40.80 -51.71 21.14
C ALA A 48 -39.57 -52.23 20.36
N ARG A 49 -38.99 -51.40 19.49
CA ARG A 49 -37.78 -51.76 18.73
C ARG A 49 -36.52 -51.81 19.59
N SER A 50 -36.37 -50.88 20.52
CA SER A 50 -35.19 -50.76 21.38
C SER A 50 -35.20 -51.78 22.51
N TYR A 51 -36.39 -52.29 22.87
CA TYR A 51 -36.61 -53.22 23.97
C TYR A 51 -37.47 -54.44 23.55
N PRO A 52 -36.94 -55.33 22.69
CA PRO A 52 -37.70 -56.48 22.16
C PRO A 52 -38.13 -57.48 23.24
N ASP A 53 -37.43 -57.49 24.38
CA ASP A 53 -37.73 -58.31 25.55
C ASP A 53 -39.10 -57.98 26.16
N ILE A 54 -39.58 -56.74 26.02
CA ILE A 54 -40.90 -56.32 26.52
C ILE A 54 -42.02 -56.79 25.58
N VAL A 55 -41.77 -56.70 24.27
CA VAL A 55 -42.69 -57.15 23.23
C VAL A 55 -42.90 -58.67 23.33
N ALA A 56 -41.84 -59.42 23.65
CA ALA A 56 -41.89 -60.88 23.81
C ALA A 56 -42.74 -61.34 25.02
N VAL A 57 -42.88 -60.50 26.06
CA VAL A 57 -43.65 -60.78 27.28
C VAL A 57 -45.12 -60.34 27.15
N GLY A 58 -45.47 -59.62 26.07
CA GLY A 58 -46.85 -59.20 25.77
C GLY A 58 -47.37 -58.06 26.63
N VAL A 59 -46.48 -57.31 27.28
CA VAL A 59 -46.83 -56.12 28.07
C VAL A 59 -46.94 -54.90 27.15
N ASP A 60 -47.94 -54.04 27.38
CA ASP A 60 -48.06 -52.78 26.65
C ASP A 60 -46.79 -51.91 26.86
N PRO A 61 -46.14 -51.42 25.79
CA PRO A 61 -44.89 -50.66 25.90
C PRO A 61 -44.98 -49.41 26.78
N PHE A 62 -46.13 -48.72 26.77
CA PHE A 62 -46.33 -47.52 27.58
C PHE A 62 -46.52 -47.88 29.05
N GLU A 63 -47.37 -48.86 29.35
CA GLU A 63 -47.56 -49.39 30.72
C GLU A 63 -46.24 -49.86 31.32
N HIS A 64 -45.43 -50.57 30.53
CA HIS A 64 -44.10 -51.00 30.97
C HIS A 64 -43.20 -49.82 31.31
N PHE A 65 -43.07 -48.85 30.40
CA PHE A 65 -42.25 -47.67 30.65
C PHE A 65 -42.70 -46.89 31.87
N PHE A 66 -44.02 -46.69 32.01
CA PHE A 66 -44.63 -45.86 33.05
C PHE A 66 -44.43 -46.43 34.46
N HIS A 67 -44.46 -47.76 34.60
CA HIS A 67 -44.31 -48.42 35.90
C HIS A 67 -42.88 -48.85 36.23
N TYR A 68 -42.13 -49.33 35.23
CA TYR A 68 -40.86 -50.02 35.43
C TYR A 68 -39.74 -49.44 34.57
N GLY A 69 -40.01 -49.20 33.28
CA GLY A 69 -38.97 -48.91 32.31
C GLY A 69 -38.15 -47.65 32.60
N TYR A 70 -38.75 -46.57 33.11
CA TYR A 70 -37.98 -45.39 33.48
C TYR A 70 -37.00 -45.64 34.64
N LYS A 71 -37.35 -46.54 35.58
CA LYS A 71 -36.49 -46.95 36.71
C LYS A 71 -35.36 -47.88 36.26
N GLU A 72 -35.61 -48.68 35.23
CA GLU A 72 -34.62 -49.52 34.55
C GLU A 72 -33.72 -48.72 33.59
N GLY A 73 -33.97 -47.42 33.43
CA GLY A 73 -33.24 -46.55 32.51
C GLY A 73 -33.59 -46.73 31.04
N ARG A 74 -34.71 -47.37 30.73
CA ARG A 74 -35.23 -47.50 29.37
C ARG A 74 -35.78 -46.17 28.89
N LYS A 75 -35.36 -45.72 27.71
CA LYS A 75 -35.67 -44.41 27.14
C LYS A 75 -37.01 -44.44 26.40
N PRO A 76 -37.91 -43.47 26.64
CA PRO A 76 -39.22 -43.42 25.97
C PRO A 76 -39.15 -42.91 24.52
N ASN A 77 -38.04 -42.28 24.15
CA ASN A 77 -37.73 -41.77 22.82
C ASN A 77 -36.18 -41.65 22.70
N PRO A 78 -35.62 -41.36 21.50
CA PRO A 78 -34.17 -41.28 21.29
C PRO A 78 -33.43 -40.22 22.14
N VAL A 79 -34.13 -39.23 22.68
CA VAL A 79 -33.53 -38.04 23.28
C VAL A 79 -33.73 -37.99 24.80
N PHE A 80 -34.89 -38.36 25.33
CA PHE A 80 -35.19 -38.27 26.76
C PHE A 80 -34.51 -39.40 27.54
N ASP A 81 -33.71 -39.05 28.55
CA ASP A 81 -33.00 -40.01 29.38
C ASP A 81 -33.50 -39.92 30.84
N PRO A 82 -34.31 -40.90 31.31
CA PRO A 82 -34.94 -40.81 32.62
C PRO A 82 -33.94 -40.86 33.78
N ILE A 83 -32.83 -41.58 33.65
CA ILE A 83 -31.81 -41.66 34.70
C ILE A 83 -31.03 -40.35 34.76
N TRP A 84 -30.60 -39.84 33.60
CA TRP A 84 -29.91 -38.56 33.55
C TRP A 84 -30.80 -37.42 34.06
N TYR A 85 -32.08 -37.41 33.68
CA TYR A 85 -33.03 -36.38 34.09
C TYR A 85 -33.22 -36.36 35.62
N LEU A 86 -33.42 -37.52 36.25
CA LEU A 86 -33.57 -37.61 37.71
C LEU A 86 -32.27 -37.28 38.45
N THR A 87 -31.12 -37.70 37.91
CA THR A 87 -29.81 -37.40 38.51
C THR A 87 -29.47 -35.92 38.41
N THR A 88 -29.85 -35.27 37.30
CA THR A 88 -29.59 -33.84 37.05
C THR A 88 -30.55 -32.94 37.81
N TYR A 89 -31.77 -33.42 38.09
CA TYR A 89 -32.81 -32.68 38.80
C TYR A 89 -33.26 -33.43 40.07
N PRO A 90 -32.47 -33.35 41.17
CA PRO A 90 -32.77 -34.04 42.42
C PRO A 90 -34.14 -33.68 43.01
N ASP A 91 -34.63 -32.47 42.77
CA ASP A 91 -35.96 -32.02 43.20
C ASP A 91 -37.09 -32.86 42.59
N VAL A 92 -36.93 -33.35 41.35
CA VAL A 92 -37.88 -34.26 40.71
C VAL A 92 -37.80 -35.66 41.29
N GLN A 93 -36.58 -36.11 41.62
CA GLN A 93 -36.34 -37.40 42.24
C GLN A 93 -36.92 -37.46 43.66
N GLU A 94 -36.73 -36.40 44.45
CA GLU A 94 -37.26 -36.27 45.81
C GLU A 94 -38.78 -36.15 45.84
N ALA A 95 -39.38 -35.53 44.80
CA ALA A 95 -40.83 -35.42 44.66
C ALA A 95 -41.54 -36.74 44.25
N ASP A 96 -40.77 -37.79 43.90
CA ASP A 96 -41.25 -39.10 43.43
C ASP A 96 -42.27 -39.01 42.27
N VAL A 97 -42.06 -38.02 41.38
CA VAL A 97 -42.91 -37.81 40.20
C VAL A 97 -42.32 -38.53 38.99
N HIS A 98 -43.18 -39.14 38.17
CA HIS A 98 -42.75 -39.79 36.93
C HIS A 98 -41.97 -38.80 36.01
N PRO A 99 -40.71 -39.07 35.64
CA PRO A 99 -39.80 -38.07 35.07
C PRO A 99 -40.26 -37.51 33.73
N LEU A 100 -40.78 -38.35 32.82
CA LEU A 100 -41.31 -37.88 31.53
C LEU A 100 -42.59 -37.04 31.70
N LEU A 101 -43.40 -37.34 32.71
CA LEU A 101 -44.64 -36.61 32.97
C LEU A 101 -44.35 -35.25 33.62
N HIS A 102 -43.36 -35.21 34.51
CA HIS A 102 -42.81 -33.98 35.05
C HIS A 102 -42.25 -33.10 33.93
N TYR A 103 -41.39 -33.66 33.05
CA TYR A 103 -40.83 -32.93 31.91
C TYR A 103 -41.93 -32.30 31.04
N ALA A 104 -42.95 -33.09 30.66
CA ALA A 104 -44.05 -32.63 29.82
C ALA A 104 -45.00 -31.62 30.49
N SER A 105 -44.92 -31.43 31.82
CA SER A 105 -45.87 -30.58 32.56
C SER A 105 -45.23 -29.33 33.15
N ALA A 106 -43.97 -29.41 33.56
CA ALA A 106 -43.25 -28.33 34.23
C ALA A 106 -41.81 -28.20 33.70
N GLY A 107 -41.11 -29.32 33.48
CA GLY A 107 -39.70 -29.30 33.10
C GLY A 107 -39.40 -28.61 31.77
N GLU A 108 -40.14 -28.91 30.71
CA GLU A 108 -39.94 -28.29 29.39
C GLU A 108 -40.27 -26.79 29.39
N PRO A 109 -41.40 -26.31 29.99
CA PRO A 109 -41.63 -24.87 30.21
C PRO A 109 -40.56 -24.17 31.05
N GLU A 110 -39.99 -24.85 32.04
CA GLU A 110 -38.89 -24.32 32.87
C GLU A 110 -37.53 -24.33 32.15
N GLY A 111 -37.47 -24.83 30.90
CA GLY A 111 -36.24 -24.93 30.14
C GLY A 111 -35.30 -26.04 30.61
N ARG A 112 -35.77 -26.97 31.46
CA ARG A 112 -34.98 -28.14 31.90
C ARG A 112 -34.67 -29.01 30.70
N ARG A 113 -33.45 -29.53 30.61
CA ARG A 113 -33.01 -30.39 29.51
C ARG A 113 -33.53 -31.82 29.72
N PRO A 114 -33.99 -32.52 28.67
CA PRO A 114 -34.40 -33.93 28.78
C PRO A 114 -33.21 -34.91 28.76
N SER A 115 -32.03 -34.45 28.31
CA SER A 115 -30.75 -35.14 28.27
C SER A 115 -29.62 -34.13 27.95
N PRO A 116 -28.33 -34.52 27.96
CA PRO A 116 -27.25 -33.67 27.45
C PRO A 116 -27.41 -33.28 25.97
N TYR A 117 -28.24 -34.02 25.24
CA TYR A 117 -28.31 -33.98 23.78
C TYR A 117 -29.42 -33.09 23.24
N PHE A 118 -30.13 -32.34 24.10
CA PHE A 118 -31.19 -31.44 23.65
C PHE A 118 -31.29 -30.21 24.54
N GLN A 119 -31.31 -29.03 23.93
CA GLN A 119 -31.44 -27.75 24.63
C GLN A 119 -32.78 -27.07 24.28
N PRO A 120 -33.82 -27.20 25.11
CA PRO A 120 -35.18 -26.75 24.74
C PRO A 120 -35.29 -25.24 24.52
N THR A 121 -34.65 -24.44 25.38
CA THR A 121 -34.68 -22.98 25.29
C THR A 121 -34.02 -22.47 24.01
N TRP A 122 -32.79 -22.92 23.76
CA TRP A 122 -32.06 -22.60 22.54
C TRP A 122 -32.79 -23.09 21.28
N TYR A 123 -33.33 -24.32 21.29
CA TYR A 123 -34.05 -24.88 20.15
C TYR A 123 -35.31 -24.07 19.83
N ARG A 124 -36.06 -23.67 20.87
CA ARG A 124 -37.25 -22.82 20.73
C ARG A 124 -36.89 -21.48 20.08
N GLU A 125 -35.84 -20.82 20.56
CA GLU A 125 -35.37 -19.54 20.02
C GLU A 125 -34.86 -19.68 18.58
N LYS A 126 -34.00 -20.67 18.33
CA LYS A 126 -33.36 -20.89 17.02
C LYS A 126 -34.37 -21.16 15.91
N TYR A 127 -35.42 -21.94 16.19
CA TYR A 127 -36.42 -22.34 15.19
C TYR A 127 -37.78 -21.67 15.37
N SER A 128 -37.88 -20.66 16.26
CA SER A 128 -39.10 -19.88 16.51
C SER A 128 -40.33 -20.74 16.83
N ILE A 129 -40.16 -21.73 17.71
CA ILE A 129 -41.25 -22.66 18.09
C ILE A 129 -42.24 -21.96 19.04
N PRO A 130 -43.56 -21.94 18.75
CA PRO A 130 -44.56 -21.31 19.61
C PRO A 130 -44.65 -21.96 21.00
N GLU A 131 -44.97 -21.20 22.05
CA GLU A 131 -45.13 -21.71 23.44
C GLU A 131 -46.18 -22.83 23.56
N SER A 132 -47.15 -22.87 22.64
CA SER A 132 -48.16 -23.94 22.57
C SER A 132 -47.62 -25.28 22.06
N GLU A 133 -46.40 -25.31 21.51
CA GLU A 133 -45.75 -26.48 20.94
C GLU A 133 -44.51 -26.87 21.75
N SER A 134 -44.32 -28.18 21.93
CA SER A 134 -43.17 -28.77 22.62
C SER A 134 -41.95 -28.76 21.70
N PRO A 135 -40.84 -28.10 22.08
CA PRO A 135 -39.59 -28.13 21.32
C PRO A 135 -39.07 -29.55 21.11
N LEU A 136 -39.16 -30.41 22.14
CA LEU A 136 -38.69 -31.78 22.02
C LEU A 136 -39.55 -32.60 21.04
N ALA A 137 -40.87 -32.45 21.10
CA ALA A 137 -41.78 -33.12 20.16
C ALA A 137 -41.54 -32.65 18.72
N HIS A 138 -41.34 -31.33 18.52
CA HIS A 138 -41.02 -30.76 17.22
C HIS A 138 -39.70 -31.34 16.68
N TYR A 139 -38.67 -31.43 17.51
CA TYR A 139 -37.41 -32.06 17.10
C TYR A 139 -37.59 -33.54 16.75
N LEU A 140 -38.22 -34.34 17.60
CA LEU A 140 -38.43 -35.77 17.34
C LEU A 140 -39.15 -36.04 16.02
N LYS A 141 -40.12 -35.20 15.66
CA LYS A 141 -40.85 -35.28 14.38
C LYS A 141 -39.99 -34.93 13.16
N ASN A 142 -39.03 -34.01 13.32
CA ASN A 142 -38.25 -33.46 12.22
C ASN A 142 -36.76 -33.84 12.24
N ARG A 143 -36.36 -34.77 13.12
CA ARG A 143 -34.95 -35.11 13.39
C ARG A 143 -34.18 -35.68 12.20
N MET A 144 -34.87 -36.12 11.13
CA MET A 144 -34.23 -36.57 9.88
C MET A 144 -33.91 -35.41 8.91
N GLY A 145 -34.34 -34.19 9.24
CA GLY A 145 -34.10 -32.99 8.45
C GLY A 145 -32.94 -32.13 8.96
N SER A 146 -32.96 -30.85 8.61
CA SER A 146 -31.92 -29.87 8.94
C SER A 146 -32.06 -29.25 10.34
N PHE A 147 -32.72 -29.93 11.27
CA PHE A 147 -32.93 -29.42 12.63
C PHE A 147 -31.87 -29.98 13.57
N SER A 148 -31.06 -29.10 14.15
CA SER A 148 -30.07 -29.46 15.17
C SER A 148 -30.67 -29.48 16.57
N PRO A 149 -30.37 -30.49 17.41
CA PRO A 149 -30.88 -30.54 18.78
C PRO A 149 -30.08 -29.71 19.80
N ILE A 150 -28.84 -29.36 19.46
CA ILE A 150 -27.91 -28.56 20.26
C ILE A 150 -27.13 -27.58 19.36
N PRO A 151 -26.62 -26.46 19.90
CA PRO A 151 -25.81 -25.51 19.14
C PRO A 151 -24.54 -26.12 18.51
N GLU A 152 -23.92 -27.09 19.18
CA GLU A 152 -22.62 -27.65 18.80
C GLU A 152 -22.70 -28.71 17.69
N PHE A 153 -23.89 -28.99 17.18
CA PHE A 153 -24.11 -29.84 16.01
C PHE A 153 -24.90 -29.07 14.96
N ASP A 154 -24.46 -29.10 13.71
CA ASP A 154 -25.16 -28.46 12.59
C ASP A 154 -25.68 -29.51 11.61
N ALA A 155 -26.97 -29.85 11.72
CA ALA A 155 -27.62 -30.84 10.86
C ALA A 155 -27.64 -30.43 9.38
N GLN A 156 -27.72 -29.13 9.09
CA GLN A 156 -27.69 -28.62 7.72
C GLN A 156 -26.29 -28.79 7.13
N TYR A 157 -25.25 -28.35 7.84
CA TYR A 157 -23.86 -28.58 7.46
C TYR A 157 -23.56 -30.07 7.28
N TYR A 158 -24.01 -30.91 8.21
CA TYR A 158 -23.73 -32.34 8.21
C TYR A 158 -24.33 -33.03 6.98
N LEU A 159 -25.60 -32.77 6.67
CA LEU A 159 -26.28 -33.35 5.50
C LEU A 159 -25.74 -32.81 4.17
N GLN A 160 -25.35 -31.53 4.11
CA GLN A 160 -24.74 -30.94 2.92
C GLN A 160 -23.33 -31.49 2.65
N THR A 161 -22.55 -31.70 3.71
CA THR A 161 -21.18 -32.21 3.63
C THR A 161 -21.15 -33.71 3.36
N TYR A 162 -22.08 -34.46 3.94
CA TYR A 162 -22.12 -35.92 3.91
C TYR A 162 -23.35 -36.42 3.13
N GLN A 163 -23.25 -36.36 1.81
CA GLN A 163 -24.35 -36.71 0.88
C GLN A 163 -24.83 -38.16 1.00
N ASP A 164 -23.97 -39.08 1.45
CA ASP A 164 -24.31 -40.47 1.71
C ASP A 164 -25.28 -40.62 2.91
N VAL A 165 -25.10 -39.79 3.95
CA VAL A 165 -26.02 -39.74 5.10
C VAL A 165 -27.36 -39.14 4.69
N ALA A 166 -27.33 -38.08 3.87
CA ALA A 166 -28.54 -37.47 3.32
C ALA A 166 -29.32 -38.45 2.44
N ALA A 167 -28.64 -39.22 1.58
CA ALA A 167 -29.26 -40.22 0.72
C ALA A 167 -29.82 -41.42 1.50
N ALA A 168 -29.19 -41.80 2.63
CA ALA A 168 -29.67 -42.88 3.49
C ALA A 168 -30.94 -42.49 4.29
N GLY A 169 -31.25 -41.19 4.37
CA GLY A 169 -32.44 -40.69 5.08
C GLY A 169 -32.45 -41.05 6.56
N VAL A 170 -31.27 -41.14 7.20
CA VAL A 170 -31.11 -41.43 8.63
C VAL A 170 -31.00 -40.12 9.44
N ASP A 171 -31.25 -40.17 10.75
CA ASP A 171 -31.05 -39.01 11.63
C ASP A 171 -29.55 -38.63 11.64
N PRO A 172 -29.19 -37.40 11.20
CA PRO A 172 -27.79 -36.97 11.09
C PRO A 172 -27.11 -36.85 12.46
N PHE A 173 -27.83 -36.44 13.51
CA PHE A 173 -27.29 -36.34 14.86
C PHE A 173 -27.04 -37.72 15.45
N GLU A 174 -28.01 -38.63 15.33
CA GLU A 174 -27.87 -40.03 15.75
C GLU A 174 -26.70 -40.71 15.00
N HIS A 175 -26.62 -40.51 13.69
CA HIS A 175 -25.53 -41.04 12.87
C HIS A 175 -24.18 -40.53 13.37
N PHE A 176 -24.03 -39.23 13.62
CA PHE A 176 -22.78 -38.70 14.14
C PHE A 176 -22.43 -39.28 15.51
N ILE A 177 -23.40 -39.39 16.42
CA ILE A 177 -23.18 -39.88 17.79
C ILE A 177 -22.65 -41.31 17.82
N PHE A 178 -23.12 -42.19 16.93
CA PHE A 178 -22.76 -43.62 16.94
C PHE A 178 -21.70 -44.02 15.91
N HIS A 179 -21.65 -43.35 14.76
CA HIS A 179 -20.85 -43.75 13.60
C HIS A 179 -19.95 -42.63 13.07
N GLY A 180 -20.49 -41.43 12.87
CA GLY A 180 -19.81 -40.35 12.15
C GLY A 180 -18.46 -39.94 12.75
N TYR A 181 -18.35 -39.86 14.07
CA TYR A 181 -17.07 -39.52 14.69
C TYR A 181 -15.99 -40.60 14.48
N LYS A 182 -16.36 -41.89 14.41
CA LYS A 182 -15.44 -43.00 14.12
C LYS A 182 -14.96 -42.98 12.68
N GLU A 183 -15.79 -42.43 11.80
CA GLU A 183 -15.47 -42.20 10.39
C GLU A 183 -14.69 -40.89 10.17
N GLY A 184 -14.41 -40.14 11.25
CA GLY A 184 -13.68 -38.87 11.19
C GLY A 184 -14.47 -37.73 10.56
N ARG A 185 -15.81 -37.79 10.59
CA ARG A 185 -16.72 -36.74 10.13
C ARG A 185 -16.83 -35.63 11.18
N ASN A 186 -17.10 -34.41 10.77
CA ASN A 186 -17.21 -33.23 11.63
C ASN A 186 -18.69 -32.93 11.93
N PRO A 187 -19.07 -32.67 13.20
CA PRO A 187 -20.46 -32.38 13.58
C PRO A 187 -20.93 -30.98 13.18
N SER A 188 -20.01 -30.04 12.98
CA SER A 188 -20.25 -28.68 12.50
C SER A 188 -19.00 -28.14 11.78
N ALA A 189 -19.07 -26.93 11.22
CA ALA A 189 -17.92 -26.30 10.57
C ALA A 189 -16.81 -25.90 11.57
N GLU A 190 -17.17 -25.70 12.84
CA GLU A 190 -16.31 -25.19 13.91
C GLU A 190 -15.62 -26.30 14.71
N PHE A 191 -15.99 -27.56 14.48
CA PHE A 191 -15.47 -28.72 15.22
C PHE A 191 -14.64 -29.63 14.32
N ASP A 192 -13.38 -29.86 14.67
CA ASP A 192 -12.49 -30.78 13.96
C ASP A 192 -12.34 -32.09 14.74
N THR A 193 -13.07 -33.11 14.31
CA THR A 193 -13.12 -34.43 14.94
C THR A 193 -11.75 -35.11 14.96
N LYS A 194 -10.95 -34.96 13.89
CA LYS A 194 -9.62 -35.59 13.81
C LYS A 194 -8.64 -34.91 14.75
N PHE A 195 -8.62 -33.59 14.77
CA PHE A 195 -7.86 -32.82 15.76
C PHE A 195 -8.24 -33.21 17.18
N TYR A 196 -9.55 -33.24 17.49
CA TYR A 196 -10.04 -33.47 18.84
C TYR A 196 -9.62 -34.86 19.36
N ILE A 197 -9.82 -35.90 18.54
CA ILE A 197 -9.40 -37.28 18.86
C ILE A 197 -7.88 -37.35 19.03
N GLN A 198 -7.12 -36.66 18.17
CA GLN A 198 -5.66 -36.67 18.26
C GLN A 198 -5.16 -35.99 19.54
N ARG A 199 -5.72 -34.83 19.88
CA ARG A 199 -5.26 -34.00 21.00
C ARG A 199 -5.70 -34.54 22.35
N TYR A 200 -6.98 -34.85 22.50
CA TYR A 200 -7.55 -35.19 23.80
C TYR A 200 -7.61 -36.70 24.04
N PHE A 201 -7.71 -37.51 22.97
CA PHE A 201 -7.79 -38.97 23.08
C PHE A 201 -6.54 -39.71 22.58
N LYS A 202 -5.46 -38.99 22.26
CA LYS A 202 -4.19 -39.58 21.78
C LYS A 202 -4.38 -40.52 20.58
N GLY A 203 -5.30 -40.15 19.68
CA GLY A 203 -5.58 -40.88 18.45
C GLY A 203 -6.54 -42.06 18.58
N LYS A 204 -7.13 -42.31 19.76
CA LYS A 204 -8.09 -43.39 19.99
C LYS A 204 -9.52 -42.88 20.06
N ALA A 205 -10.42 -43.39 19.23
CA ALA A 205 -11.84 -43.02 19.21
C ALA A 205 -12.66 -43.84 20.23
N ASP A 206 -12.18 -43.97 21.47
CA ASP A 206 -12.80 -44.80 22.51
C ASP A 206 -14.04 -44.12 23.11
N GLN A 207 -14.11 -42.78 23.04
CA GLN A 207 -15.25 -41.95 23.44
C GLN A 207 -15.65 -41.04 22.26
N ASN A 208 -16.91 -40.60 22.24
CA ASN A 208 -17.37 -39.62 21.26
C ASN A 208 -16.77 -38.22 21.58
N PRO A 209 -16.05 -37.58 20.64
CA PRO A 209 -15.34 -36.32 20.87
C PRO A 209 -16.26 -35.13 21.13
N LEU A 210 -17.44 -35.09 20.50
CA LEU A 210 -18.43 -34.04 20.78
C LEU A 210 -18.98 -34.17 22.20
N LEU A 211 -19.18 -35.39 22.69
CA LEU A 211 -19.67 -35.61 24.06
C LEU A 211 -18.65 -35.19 25.11
N HIS A 212 -17.40 -35.60 24.91
CA HIS A 212 -16.31 -35.15 25.78
C HIS A 212 -16.16 -33.62 25.75
N TYR A 213 -16.31 -32.99 24.57
CA TYR A 213 -16.32 -31.53 24.47
C TYR A 213 -17.46 -30.91 25.26
N LEU A 214 -18.70 -31.39 25.11
CA LEU A 214 -19.85 -30.84 25.84
C LEU A 214 -19.69 -30.92 27.36
N GLU A 215 -19.02 -31.96 27.86
CA GLU A 215 -18.71 -32.14 29.29
C GLU A 215 -17.60 -31.20 29.78
N HIS A 216 -16.55 -30.99 28.98
CA HIS A 216 -15.32 -30.30 29.41
C HIS A 216 -15.11 -28.92 28.74
N ARG A 217 -16.08 -28.40 27.97
CA ARG A 217 -15.94 -27.12 27.22
C ARG A 217 -15.71 -25.90 28.10
N HIS A 218 -15.92 -26.02 29.42
CA HIS A 218 -15.66 -24.97 30.39
C HIS A 218 -14.28 -25.11 31.07
N ASP A 219 -13.55 -26.19 30.77
CA ASP A 219 -12.21 -26.43 31.30
C ASP A 219 -11.15 -25.73 30.44
N ASP A 220 -10.12 -25.19 31.09
CA ASP A 220 -9.01 -24.53 30.42
C ASP A 220 -8.25 -25.52 29.51
N GLY A 221 -8.06 -25.14 28.24
CA GLY A 221 -7.28 -25.92 27.26
C GLY A 221 -8.07 -26.92 26.41
N ILE A 222 -9.40 -26.98 26.58
CA ILE A 222 -10.30 -27.76 25.72
C ILE A 222 -10.84 -26.91 24.58
N TYR A 223 -10.53 -27.28 23.33
CA TYR A 223 -10.94 -26.56 22.12
C TYR A 223 -11.61 -27.53 21.13
N PRO A 224 -12.72 -27.14 20.48
CA PRO A 224 -13.42 -28.00 19.52
C PRO A 224 -12.65 -28.16 18.19
N SER A 225 -11.71 -27.26 17.92
CA SER A 225 -10.84 -27.23 16.74
C SER A 225 -9.49 -26.59 17.10
N PRO A 226 -8.44 -26.71 16.27
CA PRO A 226 -7.15 -26.09 16.55
C PRO A 226 -7.31 -24.57 16.78
N PRO A 227 -6.85 -24.01 17.92
CA PRO A 227 -6.90 -22.57 18.14
C PRO A 227 -6.14 -21.83 17.04
N GLU A 228 -6.73 -20.76 16.48
CA GLU A 228 -6.10 -19.98 15.40
C GLU A 228 -4.71 -19.44 15.77
N ASN A 229 -4.45 -19.24 17.07
CA ASN A 229 -3.21 -18.70 17.61
C ASN A 229 -2.27 -19.77 18.19
N GLU A 230 -2.57 -21.06 18.04
CA GLU A 230 -1.67 -22.12 18.50
C GLU A 230 -0.47 -22.24 17.54
N ALA A 231 0.68 -21.71 17.97
CA ALA A 231 1.93 -21.87 17.26
C ALA A 231 2.30 -23.36 17.18
N THR A 232 2.29 -23.90 15.96
CA THR A 232 2.73 -25.25 15.59
C THR A 232 3.67 -25.14 14.39
N ILE A 233 4.54 -26.13 14.18
CA ILE A 233 5.45 -26.14 13.02
C ILE A 233 4.69 -25.96 11.69
N PRO A 234 3.59 -26.70 11.41
CA PRO A 234 2.82 -26.49 10.18
C PRO A 234 2.20 -25.09 10.06
N ALA A 235 1.76 -24.49 11.16
CA ALA A 235 1.20 -23.14 11.16
C ALA A 235 2.26 -22.07 10.83
N GLU A 236 3.45 -22.16 11.43
CA GLU A 236 4.58 -21.26 11.13
C GLU A 236 5.04 -21.41 9.67
N ILE A 237 5.15 -22.65 9.16
CA ILE A 237 5.46 -22.88 7.74
C ILE A 237 4.41 -22.20 6.85
N LYS A 238 3.11 -22.37 7.13
CA LYS A 238 2.03 -21.76 6.35
C LYS A 238 2.03 -20.23 6.42
N ARG A 239 2.52 -19.66 7.52
CA ARG A 239 2.66 -18.21 7.71
C ARG A 239 3.82 -17.65 6.89
N PHE A 240 5.00 -18.25 6.99
CA PHE A 240 6.21 -17.76 6.33
C PHE A 240 6.30 -18.10 4.84
N THR A 241 5.45 -19.00 4.35
CA THR A 241 5.26 -19.26 2.91
C THR A 241 4.25 -18.32 2.25
N LYS A 242 3.63 -17.39 3.00
CA LYS A 242 2.72 -16.36 2.48
C LYS A 242 3.36 -14.98 2.52
N PRO A 243 2.95 -14.04 1.65
CA PRO A 243 3.32 -12.64 1.76
C PRO A 243 2.98 -12.05 3.13
N SER A 244 3.96 -11.40 3.74
CA SER A 244 3.85 -10.62 4.96
C SER A 244 3.05 -9.33 4.74
N PRO A 245 2.44 -8.73 5.77
CA PRO A 245 1.96 -7.35 5.70
C PRO A 245 3.07 -6.34 5.33
N LEU A 246 4.34 -6.73 5.50
CA LEU A 246 5.52 -5.92 5.16
C LEU A 246 6.12 -6.25 3.79
N PHE A 247 5.41 -7.06 3.00
CA PHE A 247 5.83 -7.41 1.66
C PHE A 247 5.83 -6.19 0.74
N GLU A 248 6.88 -6.03 -0.06
CA GLU A 248 6.97 -4.98 -1.07
C GLU A 248 7.41 -5.58 -2.41
N GLU A 249 6.81 -5.12 -3.51
CA GLU A 249 7.40 -5.32 -4.84
C GLU A 249 8.62 -4.41 -5.02
N LEU A 250 9.51 -4.78 -5.94
CA LEU A 250 10.72 -3.99 -6.22
C LEU A 250 10.35 -2.57 -6.66
N ARG A 251 10.94 -1.58 -6.01
CA ARG A 251 10.84 -0.16 -6.37
C ARG A 251 12.24 0.36 -6.71
N PRO A 252 12.63 0.36 -8.00
CA PRO A 252 13.93 0.88 -8.41
C PRO A 252 14.10 2.34 -8.01
N LEU A 253 15.32 2.70 -7.61
CA LEU A 253 15.72 4.08 -7.42
C LEU A 253 15.60 4.85 -8.74
N PRO A 254 15.11 6.10 -8.72
CA PRO A 254 15.23 7.01 -9.86
C PRO A 254 16.69 7.13 -10.29
N ALA A 255 16.95 7.29 -11.60
CA ALA A 255 18.30 7.46 -12.11
C ALA A 255 19.02 8.70 -11.53
N SER A 256 18.26 9.70 -11.05
CA SER A 256 18.75 10.91 -10.39
C SER A 256 19.09 10.72 -8.90
N ALA A 257 18.71 9.60 -8.28
CA ALA A 257 18.87 9.41 -6.85
C ALA A 257 20.36 9.33 -6.48
N LYS A 258 20.85 10.30 -5.71
CA LYS A 258 22.26 10.37 -5.30
C LYS A 258 22.48 9.52 -4.04
N PRO A 259 23.36 8.49 -4.08
CA PRO A 259 23.69 7.72 -2.89
C PRO A 259 24.43 8.58 -1.86
N ARG A 260 24.01 8.49 -0.60
CA ARG A 260 24.63 9.15 0.56
C ARG A 260 25.88 8.42 1.06
N ALA A 261 26.01 7.13 0.73
CA ALA A 261 27.17 6.30 0.99
C ALA A 261 27.33 5.23 -0.10
N LYS A 262 28.55 4.72 -0.27
CA LYS A 262 28.85 3.54 -1.08
C LYS A 262 28.54 2.28 -0.27
N VAL A 263 27.40 1.65 -0.57
CA VAL A 263 26.95 0.43 0.10
C VAL A 263 27.54 -0.80 -0.57
N LEU A 264 28.43 -1.51 0.13
CA LEU A 264 28.97 -2.80 -0.29
C LEU A 264 28.10 -3.95 0.23
N ALA A 265 28.09 -5.09 -0.44
CA ALA A 265 27.46 -6.31 0.07
C ALA A 265 28.35 -7.54 -0.18
N TYR A 266 28.52 -8.40 0.82
CA TYR A 266 29.25 -9.65 0.63
C TYR A 266 28.50 -10.58 -0.34
N HIS A 267 29.24 -11.25 -1.22
CA HIS A 267 28.67 -12.14 -2.23
C HIS A 267 29.28 -13.54 -2.10
N LEU A 268 28.43 -14.50 -1.76
CA LEU A 268 28.82 -15.90 -1.56
C LEU A 268 28.83 -16.65 -2.89
N THR A 269 29.95 -17.29 -3.20
CA THR A 269 30.18 -18.01 -4.47
C THR A 269 29.65 -19.45 -4.46
N GLN A 270 29.23 -19.98 -3.31
CA GLN A 270 28.87 -21.40 -3.09
C GLN A 270 27.45 -21.81 -3.56
N PHE A 271 26.98 -21.27 -4.70
CA PHE A 271 25.72 -21.69 -5.35
C PHE A 271 25.96 -22.42 -6.67
N HIS A 272 27.01 -23.23 -6.73
CA HIS A 272 27.31 -24.09 -7.88
C HIS A 272 28.04 -25.36 -7.43
N ALA A 273 27.80 -26.46 -8.12
CA ALA A 273 28.51 -27.72 -7.85
C ALA A 273 29.93 -27.68 -8.43
N PHE A 274 30.87 -28.30 -7.70
CA PHE A 274 32.25 -28.48 -8.12
C PHE A 274 32.85 -29.78 -7.54
N PRO A 275 33.89 -30.35 -8.17
CA PRO A 275 34.33 -31.73 -7.90
C PRO A 275 34.67 -32.03 -6.44
N GLU A 276 35.34 -31.10 -5.76
CA GLU A 276 35.75 -31.27 -4.37
C GLU A 276 34.53 -31.29 -3.44
N ASN A 277 33.58 -30.36 -3.57
CA ASN A 277 32.36 -30.37 -2.77
C ASN A 277 31.51 -31.60 -3.05
N ASP A 278 31.41 -32.03 -4.32
CA ASP A 278 30.68 -33.26 -4.67
C ASP A 278 31.29 -34.50 -4.00
N LYS A 279 32.62 -34.54 -3.91
CA LYS A 279 33.35 -35.63 -3.22
C LYS A 279 33.14 -35.59 -1.70
N TRP A 280 33.06 -34.41 -1.11
CA TRP A 280 32.99 -34.25 0.35
C TRP A 280 31.57 -34.36 0.90
N TRP A 281 30.57 -33.86 0.17
CA TRP A 281 29.21 -33.64 0.64
C TRP A 281 28.13 -34.37 -0.17
N GLY A 282 28.50 -34.98 -1.30
CA GLY A 282 27.60 -35.71 -2.19
C GLY A 282 27.39 -34.98 -3.52
N THR A 283 27.08 -35.74 -4.57
CA THR A 283 26.94 -35.22 -5.94
C THR A 283 25.87 -34.12 -6.04
N GLY A 284 26.25 -32.97 -6.60
CA GLY A 284 25.37 -31.83 -6.84
C GLY A 284 25.25 -30.89 -5.65
N PHE A 285 26.15 -30.97 -4.65
CA PHE A 285 26.05 -30.16 -3.45
C PHE A 285 26.19 -28.66 -3.74
N THR A 286 25.22 -27.90 -3.25
CA THR A 286 25.22 -26.42 -3.19
C THR A 286 24.63 -25.96 -1.87
N GLU A 287 24.72 -24.66 -1.55
CA GLU A 287 24.06 -24.11 -0.36
C GLU A 287 22.54 -24.40 -0.31
N TRP A 288 21.85 -24.51 -1.45
CA TRP A 288 20.43 -24.89 -1.48
C TRP A 288 20.12 -26.22 -0.78
N THR A 289 21.09 -27.14 -0.72
CA THR A 289 20.96 -28.43 -0.02
C THR A 289 20.68 -28.25 1.47
N ASN A 290 21.25 -27.23 2.10
CA ASN A 290 21.08 -26.95 3.52
C ASN A 290 19.80 -26.14 3.79
N ILE A 291 19.44 -25.19 2.92
CA ILE A 291 18.18 -24.43 3.01
C ILE A 291 16.95 -25.35 3.10
N ALA A 292 16.94 -26.46 2.34
CA ALA A 292 15.84 -27.43 2.35
C ALA A 292 15.59 -28.09 3.72
N ARG A 293 16.53 -27.95 4.67
CA ARG A 293 16.46 -28.48 6.04
C ARG A 293 15.91 -27.48 7.06
N GLY A 294 15.66 -26.24 6.65
CA GLY A 294 15.14 -25.17 7.51
C GLY A 294 13.70 -25.43 7.92
N VAL A 295 13.47 -25.60 9.21
CA VAL A 295 12.14 -25.78 9.81
C VAL A 295 12.00 -24.89 11.04
N PRO A 296 10.81 -24.32 11.32
CA PRO A 296 10.58 -23.55 12.54
C PRO A 296 10.89 -24.37 13.79
N ARG A 297 11.81 -23.88 14.63
CA ARG A 297 12.17 -24.50 15.93
C ARG A 297 11.42 -23.91 17.12
N PHE A 298 10.96 -22.67 16.99
CA PHE A 298 10.22 -21.93 18.01
C PHE A 298 9.21 -21.00 17.33
N ARG A 299 8.26 -20.45 18.09
CA ARG A 299 7.24 -19.52 17.58
C ARG A 299 7.89 -18.27 16.96
N ASP A 300 7.36 -17.82 15.83
CA ASP A 300 7.90 -16.70 15.04
C ASP A 300 9.28 -16.94 14.41
N HIS A 301 9.83 -18.15 14.45
CA HIS A 301 11.10 -18.49 13.79
C HIS A 301 10.89 -18.54 12.27
N TYR A 302 11.45 -17.55 11.54
CA TYR A 302 11.28 -17.42 10.09
C TYR A 302 11.98 -18.53 9.30
N GLN A 303 11.25 -19.65 9.14
CA GLN A 303 11.58 -20.79 8.29
C GLN A 303 10.28 -21.39 7.70
N PRO A 304 10.32 -22.01 6.50
CA PRO A 304 11.43 -22.05 5.57
C PRO A 304 11.61 -20.70 4.86
N ARG A 305 12.86 -20.39 4.49
CA ARG A 305 13.19 -19.25 3.63
C ARG A 305 13.25 -19.71 2.18
N ILE A 306 12.45 -19.08 1.31
CA ILE A 306 12.25 -19.54 -0.08
C ILE A 306 12.46 -18.36 -1.03
N PRO A 307 13.40 -18.46 -2.00
CA PRO A 307 13.61 -17.44 -3.02
C PRO A 307 12.40 -17.31 -3.95
N ARG A 308 12.09 -16.07 -4.37
CA ARG A 308 10.96 -15.77 -5.27
C ARG A 308 11.41 -15.47 -6.69
N ASP A 309 12.11 -14.36 -6.90
CA ASP A 309 12.31 -13.78 -8.25
C ASP A 309 13.44 -14.46 -9.03
N LEU A 310 14.48 -14.89 -8.32
CA LEU A 310 15.62 -15.60 -8.90
C LEU A 310 15.45 -17.13 -8.82
N GLY A 311 14.53 -17.61 -7.98
CA GLY A 311 14.35 -19.03 -7.67
C GLY A 311 15.61 -19.68 -7.07
N PHE A 312 15.62 -21.02 -7.06
CA PHE A 312 16.79 -21.80 -6.68
C PHE A 312 17.78 -21.86 -7.86
N TYR A 313 18.73 -20.93 -7.92
CA TYR A 313 19.60 -20.71 -9.07
C TYR A 313 20.96 -21.40 -8.97
N SER A 314 21.74 -21.37 -10.06
CA SER A 314 23.18 -21.70 -10.01
C SER A 314 24.05 -20.53 -10.44
N LEU A 315 25.08 -20.21 -9.67
CA LEU A 315 26.11 -19.23 -10.06
C LEU A 315 27.10 -19.74 -11.13
N ALA A 316 26.87 -20.94 -11.68
CA ALA A 316 27.49 -21.31 -12.95
C ALA A 316 26.85 -20.58 -14.14
N ASP A 317 25.59 -20.15 -13.99
CA ASP A 317 24.85 -19.40 -15.00
C ASP A 317 25.10 -17.89 -14.89
N VAL A 318 25.61 -17.31 -15.98
CA VAL A 318 25.91 -15.89 -16.08
C VAL A 318 24.64 -15.04 -16.10
N GLU A 319 23.52 -15.57 -16.60
CA GLU A 319 22.27 -14.81 -16.64
C GLU A 319 21.71 -14.54 -15.24
N THR A 320 21.87 -15.50 -14.33
CA THR A 320 21.61 -15.31 -12.90
C THR A 320 22.40 -14.13 -12.34
N MET A 321 23.71 -14.02 -12.64
CA MET A 321 24.52 -12.87 -12.20
C MET A 321 24.02 -11.55 -12.79
N ARG A 322 23.59 -11.52 -14.07
CA ARG A 322 23.01 -10.31 -14.67
C ARG A 322 21.76 -9.85 -13.94
N LYS A 323 20.92 -10.80 -13.51
CA LYS A 323 19.71 -10.48 -12.72
C LYS A 323 20.08 -9.97 -11.33
N GLN A 324 21.03 -10.60 -10.64
CA GLN A 324 21.54 -10.12 -9.35
C GLN A 324 22.09 -8.69 -9.45
N VAL A 325 22.91 -8.40 -10.46
CA VAL A 325 23.46 -7.05 -10.66
C VAL A 325 22.39 -6.03 -11.00
N ARG A 326 21.41 -6.37 -11.83
CA ARG A 326 20.26 -5.48 -12.11
C ARG A 326 19.50 -5.12 -10.84
N LEU A 327 19.20 -6.11 -9.99
CA LEU A 327 18.52 -5.87 -8.71
C LEU A 327 19.35 -4.97 -7.79
N ALA A 328 20.64 -5.28 -7.64
CA ALA A 328 21.55 -4.54 -6.77
C ALA A 328 21.72 -3.07 -7.22
N GLN A 329 21.90 -2.83 -8.52
CA GLN A 329 22.00 -1.48 -9.09
C GLN A 329 20.69 -0.70 -8.93
N ALA A 330 19.55 -1.36 -9.16
CA ALA A 330 18.24 -0.75 -9.01
C ALA A 330 17.98 -0.25 -7.58
N THR A 331 18.69 -0.76 -6.57
CA THR A 331 18.45 -0.40 -5.16
C THR A 331 19.66 0.22 -4.47
N GLY A 332 20.63 0.74 -5.23
CA GLY A 332 21.71 1.56 -4.69
C GLY A 332 22.85 0.77 -4.02
N ILE A 333 22.96 -0.54 -4.26
CA ILE A 333 24.17 -1.29 -3.91
C ILE A 333 25.30 -0.85 -4.83
N TYR A 334 26.37 -0.31 -4.25
CA TYR A 334 27.53 0.19 -4.98
C TYR A 334 28.38 -0.93 -5.57
N GLY A 335 28.57 -2.03 -4.83
CA GLY A 335 29.42 -3.12 -5.31
C GLY A 335 29.41 -4.37 -4.43
N PHE A 336 29.96 -5.45 -4.96
CA PHE A 336 30.03 -6.74 -4.29
C PHE A 336 31.41 -7.05 -3.71
N VAL A 337 31.43 -7.65 -2.52
CA VAL A 337 32.64 -8.19 -1.90
C VAL A 337 32.61 -9.71 -2.08
N TYR A 338 33.33 -10.22 -3.08
CA TYR A 338 33.34 -11.66 -3.36
C TYR A 338 34.21 -12.39 -2.35
N TYR A 339 33.68 -13.45 -1.76
CA TYR A 339 34.51 -14.43 -1.06
C TYR A 339 35.43 -15.11 -2.05
N TYR A 340 36.73 -15.08 -1.75
CA TYR A 340 37.78 -15.60 -2.58
C TYR A 340 38.55 -16.69 -1.82
N TYR A 341 38.67 -17.86 -2.43
CA TYR A 341 39.21 -19.07 -1.81
C TYR A 341 40.46 -19.53 -2.55
N TRP A 342 41.60 -19.36 -1.90
CA TRP A 342 42.90 -19.74 -2.42
C TRP A 342 43.70 -20.43 -1.32
N PHE A 343 44.24 -21.60 -1.65
CA PHE A 343 44.88 -22.55 -0.74
C PHE A 343 46.19 -23.07 -1.34
N ASN A 344 47.33 -22.52 -0.93
CA ASN A 344 48.67 -22.94 -1.37
C ASN A 344 48.81 -23.23 -2.89
N GLY A 345 48.27 -22.34 -3.72
CA GLY A 345 48.30 -22.46 -5.20
C GLY A 345 47.06 -23.08 -5.83
N LYS A 346 46.10 -23.56 -5.03
CA LYS A 346 44.83 -24.12 -5.51
C LYS A 346 43.67 -23.15 -5.22
N ARG A 347 42.88 -22.84 -6.25
CA ARG A 347 41.63 -22.07 -6.11
C ARG A 347 40.45 -23.01 -5.98
N LEU A 348 39.47 -22.64 -5.16
CA LEU A 348 38.19 -23.33 -5.02
C LEU A 348 37.05 -22.31 -5.23
N MET A 349 35.87 -22.80 -5.62
CA MET A 349 34.67 -21.98 -5.82
C MET A 349 34.89 -20.76 -6.74
N GLU A 350 35.83 -20.86 -7.67
CA GLU A 350 36.33 -19.76 -8.48
C GLU A 350 35.47 -19.50 -9.72
N LYS A 351 34.67 -20.47 -10.17
CA LYS A 351 33.88 -20.34 -11.40
C LYS A 351 33.00 -19.07 -11.45
N PRO A 352 32.26 -18.70 -10.39
CA PRO A 352 31.42 -17.51 -10.42
C PRO A 352 32.22 -16.23 -10.69
N ILE A 353 33.34 -16.04 -9.99
CA ILE A 353 34.18 -14.86 -10.19
C ILE A 353 34.89 -14.88 -11.56
N GLU A 354 35.33 -16.05 -12.04
CA GLU A 354 35.90 -16.17 -13.39
C GLU A 354 34.89 -15.85 -14.49
N HIS A 355 33.64 -16.29 -14.32
CA HIS A 355 32.55 -15.94 -15.24
C HIS A 355 32.24 -14.44 -15.20
N PHE A 356 32.18 -13.85 -14.00
CA PHE A 356 31.99 -12.41 -13.81
C PHE A 356 33.11 -11.57 -14.45
N LEU A 357 34.37 -12.01 -14.36
CA LEU A 357 35.51 -11.36 -15.01
C LEU A 357 35.45 -11.45 -16.55
N LYS A 358 34.93 -12.56 -17.09
CA LYS A 358 34.76 -12.76 -18.54
C LYS A 358 33.56 -11.96 -19.10
N ALA A 359 32.47 -11.86 -18.35
CA ALA A 359 31.27 -11.13 -18.74
C ALA A 359 31.44 -9.61 -18.57
N ARG A 360 32.01 -8.97 -19.59
CA ARG A 360 32.32 -7.52 -19.60
C ARG A 360 31.09 -6.61 -19.62
N ASP A 361 29.95 -7.15 -20.03
CA ASP A 361 28.64 -6.49 -20.03
C ASP A 361 28.05 -6.33 -18.62
N ILE A 362 28.52 -7.11 -17.64
CA ILE A 362 28.12 -6.97 -16.24
C ILE A 362 28.92 -5.84 -15.60
N ASN A 363 28.35 -4.64 -15.53
CA ASN A 363 29.04 -3.46 -14.99
C ASN A 363 28.78 -3.25 -13.49
N MET A 364 29.37 -4.08 -12.64
CA MET A 364 29.24 -3.96 -11.18
C MET A 364 30.61 -3.79 -10.52
N PRO A 365 30.82 -2.75 -9.69
CA PRO A 365 32.02 -2.65 -8.88
C PRO A 365 32.20 -3.86 -7.95
N PHE A 366 33.44 -4.32 -7.76
CA PHE A 366 33.70 -5.45 -6.87
C PHE A 366 35.07 -5.40 -6.20
N CYS A 367 35.23 -6.11 -5.08
CA CYS A 367 36.52 -6.39 -4.45
C CYS A 367 36.52 -7.78 -3.79
N LEU A 368 37.66 -8.20 -3.25
CA LEU A 368 37.83 -9.54 -2.69
C LEU A 368 37.92 -9.54 -1.16
N MET A 369 37.26 -10.53 -0.55
CA MET A 369 37.49 -11.00 0.81
C MET A 369 38.17 -12.37 0.74
N TRP A 370 39.45 -12.45 1.09
CA TRP A 370 40.17 -13.71 1.10
C TRP A 370 39.82 -14.51 2.37
N ALA A 371 39.09 -15.60 2.18
CA ALA A 371 38.76 -16.57 3.23
C ALA A 371 39.98 -17.47 3.48
N ASN A 372 40.91 -16.98 4.31
CA ASN A 372 42.24 -17.56 4.49
C ASN A 372 42.34 -18.64 5.58
N GLU A 373 41.23 -19.13 6.11
CA GLU A 373 41.24 -20.20 7.10
C GLU A 373 41.24 -21.60 6.46
N ASN A 374 41.72 -22.61 7.20
CA ASN A 374 41.65 -24.00 6.76
C ASN A 374 40.21 -24.40 6.45
N TRP A 375 40.00 -25.12 5.35
CA TRP A 375 38.70 -25.72 5.09
C TRP A 375 38.61 -27.03 5.87
N THR A 376 37.67 -27.12 6.81
CA THR A 376 37.47 -28.30 7.64
C THR A 376 36.10 -28.93 7.41
N ARG A 377 35.92 -30.18 7.83
CA ARG A 377 34.66 -30.93 7.70
C ARG A 377 33.57 -30.46 8.66
N ARG A 378 33.91 -29.69 9.70
CA ARG A 378 32.94 -29.00 10.55
C ARG A 378 32.96 -27.51 10.21
N TRP A 379 31.79 -26.93 10.02
CA TRP A 379 31.61 -25.49 9.75
C TRP A 379 31.98 -24.57 10.95
N ASP A 380 32.55 -25.13 12.03
CA ASP A 380 32.88 -24.41 13.28
C ASP A 380 34.36 -23.97 13.37
N GLY A 381 35.18 -24.26 12.36
CA GLY A 381 36.59 -23.85 12.32
C GLY A 381 37.51 -24.60 13.30
N MET A 382 37.03 -25.66 13.96
CA MET A 382 37.84 -26.49 14.86
C MET A 382 38.46 -27.69 14.12
N GLU A 383 39.68 -28.06 14.49
CA GLU A 383 40.62 -28.98 13.81
C GLU A 383 40.22 -30.48 13.79
N GLY A 384 38.95 -30.80 13.54
CA GLY A 384 38.48 -32.19 13.59
C GLY A 384 38.83 -33.04 12.36
N GLU A 385 38.93 -32.43 11.16
CA GLU A 385 39.37 -33.07 9.90
C GLU A 385 39.55 -31.96 8.84
N VAL A 386 40.79 -31.60 8.49
CA VAL A 386 41.10 -30.60 7.46
C VAL A 386 40.92 -31.21 6.07
N LEU A 387 40.04 -30.63 5.25
CA LEU A 387 39.78 -31.02 3.87
C LEU A 387 40.78 -30.37 2.89
N ILE A 388 41.13 -29.11 3.12
CA ILE A 388 42.24 -28.41 2.46
C ILE A 388 42.90 -27.43 3.43
N SER A 389 44.24 -27.46 3.51
CA SER A 389 45.03 -26.61 4.41
C SER A 389 45.48 -25.31 3.73
N GLN A 390 45.73 -24.29 4.55
CA GLN A 390 46.41 -23.05 4.20
C GLN A 390 47.67 -22.91 5.07
N ASP A 391 48.85 -23.07 4.46
CA ASP A 391 50.11 -23.28 5.20
C ASP A 391 51.02 -22.03 5.21
N TYR A 392 50.64 -20.96 4.49
CA TYR A 392 51.34 -19.66 4.47
C TYR A 392 52.84 -19.74 4.14
N LEU A 393 53.20 -20.59 3.17
CA LEU A 393 54.59 -20.73 2.72
C LEU A 393 55.07 -19.45 2.03
N SER A 394 56.28 -18.98 2.33
CA SER A 394 56.81 -17.75 1.71
C SER A 394 56.95 -17.85 0.19
N ASP A 395 57.19 -19.05 -0.34
CA ASP A 395 57.31 -19.32 -1.77
C ASP A 395 55.98 -19.16 -2.52
N ASP A 396 54.87 -19.12 -1.78
CA ASP A 396 53.53 -18.91 -2.31
C ASP A 396 53.13 -17.45 -2.46
N ASP A 397 53.81 -16.53 -1.78
CA ASP A 397 53.48 -15.11 -1.77
C ASP A 397 53.34 -14.57 -3.19
N GLU A 398 54.34 -14.78 -4.05
CA GLU A 398 54.29 -14.25 -5.41
C GLU A 398 53.13 -14.81 -6.23
N ARG A 399 52.76 -16.08 -6.01
CA ARG A 399 51.64 -16.73 -6.71
C ARG A 399 50.30 -16.16 -6.24
N LEU A 400 50.13 -16.02 -4.94
CA LEU A 400 48.93 -15.43 -4.32
C LEU A 400 48.76 -13.96 -4.76
N LEU A 401 49.81 -13.16 -4.62
CA LEU A 401 49.78 -11.73 -4.96
C LEU A 401 49.61 -11.51 -6.47
N SER A 402 50.18 -12.37 -7.32
CA SER A 402 49.93 -12.36 -8.76
C SER A 402 48.46 -12.63 -9.07
N ASP A 403 47.79 -13.55 -8.35
CA ASP A 403 46.37 -13.80 -8.61
C ASP A 403 45.49 -12.66 -8.09
N PHE A 404 45.80 -12.04 -6.96
CA PHE A 404 45.13 -10.80 -6.54
C PHE A 404 45.28 -9.69 -7.59
N ASN A 405 46.50 -9.44 -8.07
CA ASN A 405 46.77 -8.42 -9.07
C ASN A 405 46.01 -8.66 -10.39
N ARG A 406 45.76 -9.92 -10.76
CA ARG A 406 44.92 -10.25 -11.93
C ARG A 406 43.52 -9.64 -11.81
N HIS A 407 42.95 -9.60 -10.61
CA HIS A 407 41.65 -8.99 -10.34
C HIS A 407 41.75 -7.46 -10.27
N PHE A 408 42.84 -6.92 -9.69
CA PHE A 408 43.06 -5.47 -9.57
C PHE A 408 43.11 -4.75 -10.93
N LYS A 409 43.50 -5.47 -11.98
CA LYS A 409 43.53 -4.96 -13.37
C LYS A 409 42.14 -4.81 -14.01
N ASP A 410 41.09 -5.38 -13.43
CA ASP A 410 39.74 -5.17 -13.91
C ASP A 410 39.28 -3.74 -13.59
N LYS A 411 38.73 -3.02 -14.58
CA LYS A 411 38.28 -1.63 -14.41
C LYS A 411 37.15 -1.48 -13.38
N ARG A 412 36.43 -2.57 -13.10
CA ARG A 412 35.36 -2.61 -12.10
C ARG A 412 35.89 -2.86 -10.68
N TYR A 413 37.18 -3.12 -10.50
CA TYR A 413 37.73 -3.37 -9.17
C TYR A 413 37.64 -2.10 -8.31
N VAL A 414 37.11 -2.22 -7.09
CA VAL A 414 36.94 -1.08 -6.18
C VAL A 414 38.31 -0.53 -5.80
N ARG A 415 38.51 0.75 -6.13
CA ARG A 415 39.71 1.52 -5.79
C ARG A 415 39.30 2.76 -5.00
N ILE A 416 40.04 3.05 -3.94
CA ILE A 416 39.85 4.25 -3.11
C ILE A 416 41.14 5.06 -3.22
N GLN A 417 41.04 6.32 -3.63
CA GLN A 417 42.21 7.15 -3.95
C GLN A 417 43.16 6.47 -4.98
N GLY A 418 42.61 5.69 -5.92
CA GLY A 418 43.37 4.93 -6.93
C GLY A 418 43.96 3.59 -6.45
N ARG A 419 43.91 3.29 -5.15
CA ARG A 419 44.49 2.09 -4.53
C ARG A 419 43.46 0.94 -4.47
N PRO A 420 43.81 -0.30 -4.84
CA PRO A 420 42.87 -1.42 -4.83
C PRO A 420 42.54 -1.86 -3.40
N LEU A 421 41.25 -2.08 -3.11
CA LEU A 421 40.80 -2.56 -1.80
C LEU A 421 40.89 -4.09 -1.71
N LEU A 422 41.61 -4.62 -0.71
CA LEU A 422 41.75 -6.04 -0.45
C LEU A 422 41.39 -6.34 1.01
N MET A 423 40.54 -7.33 1.24
CA MET A 423 40.11 -7.72 2.58
C MET A 423 40.62 -9.13 2.94
N ILE A 424 41.03 -9.31 4.20
CA ILE A 424 41.53 -10.58 4.74
C ILE A 424 40.65 -11.02 5.91
N TYR A 425 40.14 -12.24 5.87
CA TYR A 425 39.13 -12.72 6.81
C TYR A 425 39.70 -12.98 8.23
N ARG A 426 40.85 -13.65 8.33
CA ARG A 426 41.47 -14.14 9.59
C ARG A 426 42.95 -13.80 9.64
N PRO A 427 43.34 -12.52 9.79
CA PRO A 427 44.74 -12.09 9.69
C PRO A 427 45.69 -12.79 10.67
N ARG A 428 45.21 -13.17 11.87
CA ARG A 428 46.01 -13.87 12.89
C ARG A 428 46.49 -15.27 12.49
N LEU A 429 45.85 -15.90 11.51
CA LEU A 429 46.31 -17.20 11.01
C LEU A 429 47.58 -17.08 10.18
N ILE A 430 47.90 -15.88 9.68
CA ILE A 430 49.15 -15.61 8.97
C ILE A 430 50.29 -15.53 10.00
N PRO A 431 51.34 -16.37 9.90
CA PRO A 431 52.48 -16.28 10.80
C PRO A 431 53.20 -14.93 10.63
N ASP A 432 53.50 -14.25 11.75
CA ASP A 432 54.19 -12.94 11.73
C ASP A 432 53.54 -11.94 10.76
N THR A 433 52.22 -11.75 10.91
CA THR A 433 51.35 -11.03 9.97
C THR A 433 51.94 -9.69 9.54
N ALA A 434 52.44 -8.86 10.47
CA ALA A 434 52.98 -7.54 10.15
C ALA A 434 54.16 -7.60 9.16
N ASN A 435 55.10 -8.52 9.37
CA ASN A 435 56.24 -8.69 8.47
C ASN A 435 55.83 -9.30 7.12
N VAL A 436 54.85 -10.21 7.11
CA VAL A 436 54.28 -10.77 5.87
C VAL A 436 53.59 -9.67 5.05
N ILE A 437 52.74 -8.84 5.67
CA ILE A 437 52.07 -7.73 4.98
C ILE A 437 53.08 -6.70 4.46
N ALA A 438 54.12 -6.37 5.24
CA ALA A 438 55.19 -5.49 4.76
C ALA A 438 55.93 -6.07 3.55
N ARG A 439 56.20 -7.39 3.56
CA ARG A 439 56.79 -8.12 2.43
C ARG A 439 55.86 -8.08 1.20
N TRP A 440 54.57 -8.31 1.39
CA TRP A 440 53.59 -8.27 0.31
C TRP A 440 53.51 -6.89 -0.34
N ARG A 441 53.49 -5.80 0.44
CA ARG A 441 53.56 -4.43 -0.11
C ARG A 441 54.80 -4.20 -0.96
N SER A 442 55.96 -4.69 -0.52
CA SER A 442 57.22 -4.61 -1.29
C SER A 442 57.11 -5.36 -2.63
N ILE A 443 56.46 -6.53 -2.64
CA ILE A 443 56.23 -7.30 -3.87
C ILE A 443 55.24 -6.57 -4.78
N PHE A 444 54.11 -6.08 -4.27
CA PHE A 444 53.14 -5.31 -5.05
C PHE A 444 53.77 -4.09 -5.72
N ALA A 445 54.52 -3.28 -4.95
CA ALA A 445 55.18 -2.11 -5.48
C ALA A 445 56.25 -2.45 -6.54
N LYS A 446 57.09 -3.46 -6.31
CA LYS A 446 58.22 -3.78 -7.20
C LYS A 446 57.84 -4.58 -8.44
N LYS A 447 56.88 -5.51 -8.33
CA LYS A 447 56.53 -6.45 -9.41
C LYS A 447 55.25 -6.08 -10.14
N PHE A 448 54.32 -5.42 -9.47
CA PHE A 448 52.98 -5.18 -9.99
C PHE A 448 52.61 -3.70 -10.15
N ASP A 449 53.44 -2.79 -9.63
CA ASP A 449 53.18 -1.34 -9.61
C ASP A 449 51.85 -0.99 -8.93
N GLU A 450 51.56 -1.68 -7.82
CA GLU A 450 50.32 -1.51 -7.06
C GLU A 450 50.64 -1.23 -5.58
N ASP A 451 49.74 -0.50 -4.92
CA ASP A 451 49.76 -0.28 -3.46
C ASP A 451 48.33 -0.49 -2.89
N PRO A 452 47.95 -1.74 -2.58
CA PRO A 452 46.61 -2.04 -2.08
C PRO A 452 46.34 -1.45 -0.69
N ILE A 453 45.08 -1.05 -0.47
CA ILE A 453 44.51 -0.86 0.87
C ILE A 453 44.14 -2.25 1.39
N ILE A 454 44.90 -2.74 2.37
CA ILE A 454 44.70 -4.06 2.97
C ILE A 454 43.99 -3.87 4.30
N ILE A 455 42.78 -4.41 4.42
CA ILE A 455 42.00 -4.37 5.66
C ILE A 455 41.67 -5.76 6.18
N MET A 456 41.43 -5.85 7.48
CA MET A 456 40.96 -7.09 8.10
C MET A 456 39.46 -7.10 8.37
N SER A 457 38.87 -8.29 8.35
CA SER A 457 37.56 -8.54 8.93
C SER A 457 37.66 -8.60 10.46
N GLN A 458 36.74 -7.92 11.16
CA GLN A 458 36.64 -8.00 12.62
C GLN A 458 35.88 -9.25 13.06
N SER A 459 36.51 -10.42 12.91
CA SER A 459 35.91 -11.72 13.23
C SER A 459 36.54 -12.33 14.50
N PHE A 460 35.71 -12.95 15.35
CA PHE A 460 36.13 -13.65 16.58
C PHE A 460 36.99 -12.80 17.54
N ASP A 461 38.32 -12.93 17.50
CA ASP A 461 39.28 -12.23 18.36
C ASP A 461 40.15 -11.21 17.61
N ASP A 462 39.87 -10.97 16.32
CA ASP A 462 40.53 -9.97 15.48
C ASP A 462 39.75 -8.65 15.51
N TYR A 463 40.30 -7.62 16.17
CA TYR A 463 39.61 -6.32 16.35
C TYR A 463 40.44 -5.09 15.93
N ASP A 464 41.70 -5.01 16.34
CA ASP A 464 42.62 -3.92 15.97
C ASP A 464 43.53 -4.32 14.78
N PRO A 465 43.50 -3.60 13.64
CA PRO A 465 44.34 -3.90 12.47
C PRO A 465 45.79 -3.46 12.61
N ILE A 466 46.09 -2.53 13.52
CA ILE A 466 47.42 -1.90 13.63
C ILE A 466 48.53 -2.92 13.93
N PRO A 467 48.38 -3.86 14.89
CA PRO A 467 49.40 -4.87 15.16
C PRO A 467 49.69 -5.80 13.97
N ASN A 468 48.76 -5.92 13.02
CA ASN A 468 48.89 -6.78 11.84
C ASN A 468 49.49 -6.03 10.62
N GLY A 469 49.84 -4.75 10.76
CA GLY A 469 50.37 -3.93 9.66
C GLY A 469 49.34 -3.57 8.57
N MET A 470 48.05 -3.62 8.91
CA MET A 470 46.93 -3.37 7.99
C MET A 470 46.40 -1.93 8.09
N ASP A 471 45.78 -1.44 7.02
CA ASP A 471 45.37 -0.03 6.87
C ASP A 471 44.09 0.32 7.63
N GLY A 472 43.29 -0.68 7.98
CA GLY A 472 41.97 -0.51 8.59
C GLY A 472 41.24 -1.84 8.77
N ALA A 473 39.96 -1.76 9.10
CA ALA A 473 39.12 -2.93 9.30
C ALA A 473 37.73 -2.77 8.69
N ILE A 474 37.03 -3.90 8.56
CA ILE A 474 35.61 -3.97 8.25
C ILE A 474 34.93 -4.81 9.33
N GLU A 475 33.79 -4.32 9.83
CA GLU A 475 33.00 -5.04 10.82
C GLU A 475 32.38 -6.31 10.21
N PHE A 476 32.37 -7.42 10.97
CA PHE A 476 31.85 -8.70 10.49
C PHE A 476 30.84 -9.29 11.48
N PRO A 477 29.54 -9.00 11.31
CA PRO A 477 28.48 -9.58 12.11
C PRO A 477 28.25 -11.07 11.73
N PRO A 478 27.55 -11.84 12.57
CA PRO A 478 26.99 -11.48 13.87
C PRO A 478 27.99 -11.67 15.02
N HIS A 479 29.10 -12.38 14.81
CA HIS A 479 29.98 -12.88 15.88
C HIS A 479 30.53 -11.76 16.78
N LYS A 480 30.96 -10.64 16.19
CA LYS A 480 31.39 -9.47 16.96
C LYS A 480 30.23 -8.85 17.75
N LEU A 481 29.08 -8.67 17.11
CA LEU A 481 27.96 -7.93 17.68
C LEU A 481 27.18 -8.70 18.74
N THR A 482 27.20 -10.03 18.69
CA THR A 482 26.48 -10.90 19.64
C THR A 482 27.29 -11.25 20.89
N LYS A 483 28.60 -10.94 20.92
CA LYS A 483 29.52 -11.31 22.01
C LYS A 483 29.10 -10.78 23.40
N TYR A 484 28.47 -9.60 23.43
CA TYR A 484 28.06 -8.93 24.67
C TYR A 484 26.55 -8.67 24.77
N VAL A 485 25.77 -9.24 23.84
CA VAL A 485 24.30 -9.15 23.85
C VAL A 485 23.74 -10.36 24.61
N PRO A 486 22.74 -10.19 25.50
CA PRO A 486 22.14 -11.32 26.21
C PRO A 486 21.32 -12.23 25.29
N LEU A 487 21.21 -13.51 25.67
CA LEU A 487 20.32 -14.47 25.00
C LEU A 487 18.86 -14.26 25.42
N VAL A 488 17.95 -14.37 24.46
CA VAL A 488 16.49 -14.24 24.67
C VAL A 488 15.74 -15.58 24.51
N ASN A 489 16.45 -16.71 24.63
CA ASN A 489 15.89 -18.05 24.48
C ASN A 489 14.61 -18.28 25.31
N ALA A 490 14.56 -17.76 26.54
CA ALA A 490 13.44 -17.95 27.46
C ALA A 490 12.16 -17.19 27.06
N GLU A 491 12.27 -16.20 26.17
CA GLU A 491 11.15 -15.38 25.70
C GLU A 491 10.34 -16.05 24.58
N HIS A 492 10.90 -17.11 23.97
CA HIS A 492 10.31 -17.79 22.84
C HIS A 492 9.70 -19.15 23.22
N LYS A 493 8.49 -19.42 22.72
CA LYS A 493 7.86 -20.75 22.82
C LYS A 493 8.57 -21.71 21.87
N VAL A 494 9.37 -22.61 22.42
CA VAL A 494 10.01 -23.70 21.67
C VAL A 494 8.93 -24.66 21.12
N LEU A 495 9.06 -25.02 19.85
CA LEU A 495 8.18 -25.95 19.12
C LEU A 495 8.87 -27.29 18.86
N ASP A 496 10.20 -27.31 18.92
CA ASP A 496 11.06 -28.49 18.77
C ASP A 496 11.84 -28.71 20.08
N ASP A 497 11.48 -29.73 20.84
CA ASP A 497 12.07 -30.05 22.14
C ASP A 497 13.57 -30.42 22.06
N THR A 498 14.12 -30.62 20.85
CA THR A 498 15.55 -30.87 20.64
C THR A 498 16.37 -29.60 20.39
N TYR A 499 15.74 -28.43 20.35
CA TYR A 499 16.40 -27.15 20.08
C TYR A 499 17.28 -26.70 21.26
N ALA A 500 18.58 -26.56 20.99
CA ALA A 500 19.63 -26.07 21.88
C ALA A 500 20.42 -24.89 21.27
N GLY A 501 19.85 -24.22 20.26
CA GLY A 501 20.46 -23.06 19.61
C GLY A 501 20.43 -21.78 20.46
N GLN A 502 21.09 -20.74 19.98
CA GLN A 502 21.19 -19.43 20.63
C GLN A 502 20.27 -18.43 19.93
N ILE A 503 19.44 -17.72 20.70
CA ILE A 503 18.55 -16.68 20.17
C ILE A 503 18.97 -15.31 20.73
N TYR A 504 19.21 -14.35 19.85
CA TYR A 504 19.52 -12.96 20.17
C TYR A 504 18.44 -12.03 19.62
N SER A 505 18.17 -10.92 20.31
CA SER A 505 17.26 -9.87 19.81
C SER A 505 17.94 -9.03 18.72
N TYR A 506 17.25 -8.83 17.59
CA TYR A 506 17.72 -7.96 16.51
C TYR A 506 17.90 -6.51 16.97
N ASP A 507 16.99 -6.01 17.81
CA ASP A 507 17.05 -4.62 18.30
C ASP A 507 18.27 -4.39 19.18
N ASP A 508 18.61 -5.36 20.04
CA ASP A 508 19.78 -5.25 20.92
C ASP A 508 21.10 -5.35 20.14
N VAL A 509 21.16 -6.21 19.13
CA VAL A 509 22.31 -6.33 18.23
C VAL A 509 22.52 -5.03 17.44
N ALA A 510 21.45 -4.47 16.86
CA ALA A 510 21.51 -3.21 16.13
C ALA A 510 21.93 -2.05 17.03
N LYS A 511 21.33 -1.97 18.23
CA LYS A 511 21.69 -0.97 19.24
C LYS A 511 23.16 -1.05 19.63
N TYR A 512 23.65 -2.25 19.96
CA TYR A 512 25.05 -2.46 20.30
C TYR A 512 25.99 -1.99 19.18
N SER A 513 25.66 -2.31 17.92
CA SER A 513 26.44 -1.85 16.77
C SER A 513 26.47 -0.33 16.63
N ILE A 514 25.35 0.37 16.89
CA ILE A 514 25.22 1.81 16.71
C ILE A 514 25.93 2.58 17.85
N GLU A 515 25.84 2.05 19.06
CA GLU A 515 26.38 2.67 20.28
C GLU A 515 27.87 2.35 20.51
N GLU A 516 28.44 1.40 19.76
CA GLU A 516 29.86 1.04 19.86
C GLU A 516 30.76 2.28 19.68
N PRO A 517 31.65 2.58 20.64
CA PRO A 517 32.58 3.69 20.51
C PRO A 517 33.47 3.58 19.28
N ARG A 518 33.72 4.71 18.63
CA ARG A 518 34.56 4.78 17.43
C ARG A 518 36.00 4.33 17.73
N PRO A 519 36.58 3.43 16.92
CA PRO A 519 38.00 3.07 17.05
C PRO A 519 38.93 4.12 16.43
N ASN A 520 40.21 4.06 16.83
CA ASN A 520 41.27 4.97 16.33
C ASN A 520 41.88 4.54 14.98
N PHE A 521 41.19 3.72 14.20
CA PHE A 521 41.58 3.27 12.86
C PHE A 521 40.41 3.38 11.88
N PRO A 522 40.65 3.44 10.55
CA PRO A 522 39.59 3.40 9.55
C PRO A 522 38.76 2.12 9.65
N LEU A 523 37.45 2.26 9.82
CA LEU A 523 36.50 1.15 9.97
C LEU A 523 35.33 1.33 9.00
N ILE A 524 35.01 0.29 8.23
CA ILE A 524 33.73 0.15 7.54
C ILE A 524 32.77 -0.59 8.47
N LYS A 525 31.68 0.05 8.89
CA LYS A 525 30.62 -0.59 9.69
C LYS A 525 29.72 -1.45 8.81
N THR A 526 29.14 -2.50 9.40
CA THR A 526 28.37 -3.51 8.64
C THR A 526 27.02 -3.78 9.30
N VAL A 527 25.95 -3.64 8.52
CA VAL A 527 24.59 -4.03 8.94
C VAL A 527 24.31 -5.48 8.57
N VAL A 528 23.51 -6.20 9.35
CA VAL A 528 23.03 -7.54 8.99
C VAL A 528 21.52 -7.51 8.67
N PRO A 529 21.06 -7.97 7.49
CA PRO A 529 19.63 -7.99 7.17
C PRO A 529 18.82 -8.89 8.10
N SER A 530 19.35 -10.08 8.38
CA SER A 530 18.87 -11.07 9.35
C SER A 530 19.98 -12.10 9.51
N TRP A 531 19.92 -12.92 10.56
CA TRP A 531 20.85 -14.02 10.73
C TRP A 531 20.16 -15.24 11.36
N ASP A 532 20.36 -16.40 10.74
CA ASP A 532 19.84 -17.69 11.16
C ASP A 532 20.61 -18.80 10.42
N ASN A 533 21.57 -19.42 11.10
CA ASN A 533 22.33 -20.55 10.55
C ASN A 533 21.84 -21.92 11.05
N ASP A 534 20.60 -22.04 11.56
CA ASP A 534 20.03 -23.33 11.98
C ASP A 534 19.93 -24.32 10.81
N ALA A 535 19.71 -23.84 9.58
CA ALA A 535 19.71 -24.67 8.38
C ALA A 535 21.04 -25.42 8.18
N ARG A 536 22.18 -24.81 8.57
CA ARG A 536 23.51 -25.45 8.58
C ARG A 536 23.73 -26.27 9.86
N ARG A 537 23.20 -25.83 11.01
CA ARG A 537 23.49 -26.37 12.35
C ARG A 537 22.24 -26.86 13.09
N GLN A 538 21.39 -27.66 12.43
CA GLN A 538 20.05 -28.06 12.91
C GLN A 538 19.96 -28.28 14.43
N GLY A 539 19.20 -27.41 15.11
CA GLY A 539 18.97 -27.47 16.56
C GLY A 539 20.06 -26.82 17.41
N SER A 540 21.12 -26.26 16.83
CA SER A 540 22.29 -25.69 17.53
C SER A 540 22.82 -24.41 16.88
N GLY A 541 22.05 -23.81 15.97
CA GLY A 541 22.40 -22.57 15.29
C GLY A 541 22.30 -21.33 16.18
N LEU A 542 22.79 -20.21 15.65
CA LEU A 542 22.60 -18.87 16.17
C LEU A 542 21.53 -18.18 15.32
N VAL A 543 20.52 -17.62 15.98
CA VAL A 543 19.42 -16.88 15.35
C VAL A 543 19.36 -15.47 15.94
N ILE A 544 19.38 -14.46 15.07
CA ILE A 544 19.03 -13.08 15.43
C ILE A 544 17.54 -12.88 15.08
N GLN A 545 16.71 -12.92 16.11
CA GLN A 545 15.27 -12.92 16.01
C GLN A 545 14.68 -11.51 16.06
N GLY A 546 13.60 -11.29 15.31
CA GLY A 546 12.86 -10.02 15.30
C GLY A 546 13.31 -9.02 14.23
N SER A 547 14.10 -9.46 13.24
CA SER A 547 14.43 -8.63 12.08
C SER A 547 13.20 -8.35 11.21
N THR A 548 13.08 -7.10 10.75
CA THR A 548 12.10 -6.65 9.75
C THR A 548 12.76 -5.67 8.79
N PRO A 549 12.24 -5.48 7.56
CA PRO A 549 12.78 -4.51 6.60
C PRO A 549 12.93 -3.10 7.20
N GLN A 550 12.01 -2.66 8.04
CA GLN A 550 12.03 -1.35 8.69
C GLN A 550 13.15 -1.20 9.73
N LYS A 551 13.34 -2.22 10.57
CA LYS A 551 14.40 -2.19 11.58
C LYS A 551 15.77 -2.23 10.93
N TYR A 552 15.90 -3.02 9.87
CA TYR A 552 17.07 -3.03 9.00
C TYR A 552 17.32 -1.66 8.34
N GLU A 553 16.30 -1.04 7.76
CA GLU A 553 16.38 0.30 7.16
C GLU A 553 16.88 1.34 8.16
N ALA A 554 16.29 1.37 9.37
CA ALA A 554 16.66 2.32 10.42
C ALA A 554 18.12 2.15 10.86
N TRP A 555 18.58 0.91 11.01
CA TRP A 555 19.97 0.63 11.35
C TRP A 555 20.92 1.05 10.23
N LEU A 556 20.65 0.63 8.98
CA LEU A 556 21.47 1.00 7.83
C LEU A 556 21.51 2.53 7.62
N ALA A 557 20.37 3.22 7.70
CA ALA A 557 20.30 4.68 7.54
C ALA A 557 21.13 5.42 8.60
N THR A 558 21.14 4.88 9.83
CA THR A 558 21.99 5.39 10.91
C THR A 558 23.47 5.23 10.58
N LEU A 559 23.89 4.03 10.11
CA LEU A 559 25.27 3.79 9.70
C LEU A 559 25.68 4.64 8.48
N VAL A 560 24.78 4.85 7.52
CA VAL A 560 25.00 5.77 6.38
C VAL A 560 25.24 7.19 6.88
N GLY A 561 24.41 7.68 7.80
CA GLY A 561 24.60 8.99 8.42
C GLY A 561 25.92 9.12 9.20
N GLN A 562 26.37 8.05 9.86
CA GLN A 562 27.68 8.00 10.52
C GLN A 562 28.83 8.01 9.51
N ALA A 563 28.74 7.22 8.43
CA ALA A 563 29.76 7.13 7.38
C ALA A 563 29.98 8.46 6.64
N GLN A 564 28.94 9.28 6.47
CA GLN A 564 29.07 10.63 5.92
C GLN A 564 29.91 11.55 6.81
N LYS A 565 29.82 11.40 8.13
CA LYS A 565 30.60 12.19 9.10
C LYS A 565 32.00 11.61 9.30
N HIS A 566 32.15 10.30 9.13
CA HIS A 566 33.35 9.54 9.45
C HIS A 566 33.74 8.68 8.24
N THR A 567 34.37 9.33 7.28
CA THR A 567 34.70 8.71 6.01
C THR A 567 35.85 7.69 6.13
N PHE A 568 35.77 6.63 5.34
CA PHE A 568 36.81 5.62 5.16
C PHE A 568 37.71 6.04 3.99
N PHE A 569 38.94 6.48 4.29
CA PHE A 569 39.87 7.05 3.32
C PHE A 569 39.28 8.19 2.46
N GLY A 570 38.45 9.05 3.08
CA GLY A 570 37.84 10.20 2.43
C GLY A 570 36.48 9.94 1.78
N GLU A 571 36.01 8.69 1.76
CA GLU A 571 34.73 8.30 1.15
C GLU A 571 33.77 7.64 2.16
N PRO A 572 32.45 7.87 2.09
CA PRO A 572 31.48 7.25 2.99
C PRO A 572 31.17 5.80 2.56
N PHE A 573 31.71 4.81 3.26
CA PHE A 573 31.44 3.38 3.01
C PHE A 573 30.66 2.75 4.16
N VAL A 574 29.70 1.90 3.79
CA VAL A 574 28.98 0.98 4.70
C VAL A 574 28.88 -0.37 4.01
N CYS A 575 28.86 -1.47 4.76
CA CYS A 575 28.65 -2.80 4.22
C CYS A 575 27.34 -3.42 4.70
N VAL A 576 26.75 -4.27 3.89
CA VAL A 576 25.68 -5.20 4.25
C VAL A 576 26.29 -6.59 4.34
N ASN A 577 25.92 -7.34 5.38
CA ASN A 577 26.54 -8.62 5.72
C ASN A 577 26.48 -9.64 4.59
N ALA A 578 25.45 -9.64 3.74
CA ALA A 578 25.42 -10.48 2.57
C ALA A 578 24.33 -10.07 1.58
N TRP A 579 24.62 -10.30 0.30
CA TRP A 579 23.69 -10.28 -0.81
C TRP A 579 22.83 -11.56 -0.84
N ASN A 580 23.48 -12.72 -0.72
CA ASN A 580 22.88 -14.03 -1.00
C ASN A 580 23.27 -15.16 -0.01
N GLU A 581 23.54 -14.89 1.26
CA GLU A 581 23.90 -15.92 2.25
C GLU A 581 22.66 -16.59 2.86
N TRP A 582 21.88 -17.25 1.99
CA TRP A 582 20.58 -17.85 2.31
C TRP A 582 20.63 -18.80 3.51
N CYS A 583 21.62 -19.69 3.59
CA CYS A 583 21.74 -20.68 4.66
C CYS A 583 22.02 -20.10 6.04
N GLU A 584 22.42 -18.82 6.12
CA GLU A 584 22.53 -18.10 7.38
C GLU A 584 21.46 -17.00 7.51
N GLY A 585 20.42 -17.04 6.69
CA GLY A 585 19.32 -16.07 6.74
C GLY A 585 19.73 -14.63 6.38
N ALA A 586 20.98 -14.38 5.99
CA ALA A 586 21.52 -13.08 5.66
C ALA A 586 21.50 -12.87 4.13
N TYR A 587 20.43 -12.29 3.62
CA TYR A 587 20.32 -11.99 2.19
C TYR A 587 19.48 -10.73 1.96
N LEU A 588 19.70 -10.11 0.80
CA LEU A 588 18.85 -9.04 0.28
C LEU A 588 17.94 -9.52 -0.85
N GLU A 589 18.26 -10.67 -1.46
CA GLU A 589 17.50 -11.20 -2.59
C GLU A 589 16.01 -11.41 -2.26
N PRO A 590 15.09 -11.21 -3.22
CA PRO A 590 13.66 -11.31 -2.95
C PRO A 590 13.22 -12.73 -2.53
N ASP A 591 12.43 -12.80 -1.47
CA ASP A 591 11.84 -14.04 -0.96
C ASP A 591 10.30 -14.04 -1.03
N LEU A 592 9.67 -15.17 -0.71
CA LEU A 592 8.20 -15.28 -0.74
C LEU A 592 7.49 -14.46 0.36
N HIS A 593 8.16 -14.18 1.48
CA HIS A 593 7.51 -13.58 2.64
C HIS A 593 7.56 -12.04 2.60
N PHE A 594 8.73 -11.46 2.34
CA PHE A 594 8.95 -10.02 2.31
C PHE A 594 9.08 -9.47 0.88
N GLY A 595 9.15 -10.32 -0.15
CA GLY A 595 9.36 -9.86 -1.52
C GLY A 595 10.68 -9.09 -1.62
N SER A 596 10.64 -7.90 -2.22
CA SER A 596 11.79 -7.00 -2.37
C SER A 596 11.94 -5.98 -1.24
N ALA A 597 11.24 -6.13 -0.10
CA ALA A 597 11.23 -5.11 0.95
C ALA A 597 12.61 -4.77 1.53
N TYR A 598 13.52 -5.74 1.67
CA TYR A 598 14.90 -5.47 2.14
C TYR A 598 15.75 -4.72 1.10
N LEU A 599 15.51 -4.93 -0.21
CA LEU A 599 16.14 -4.14 -1.27
C LEU A 599 15.62 -2.70 -1.26
N ASN A 600 14.31 -2.51 -1.17
CA ASN A 600 13.71 -1.18 -1.09
C ASN A 600 14.15 -0.43 0.19
N ALA A 601 14.25 -1.13 1.32
CA ALA A 601 14.81 -0.59 2.56
C ALA A 601 16.27 -0.15 2.37
N THR A 602 17.07 -0.94 1.67
CA THR A 602 18.45 -0.58 1.32
C THR A 602 18.49 0.68 0.45
N ALA A 603 17.64 0.76 -0.57
CA ALA A 603 17.52 1.92 -1.46
C ALA A 603 17.18 3.21 -0.68
N ARG A 604 16.19 3.14 0.20
CA ARG A 604 15.77 4.24 1.07
C ARG A 604 16.88 4.69 2.01
N ALA A 605 17.50 3.76 2.73
CA ALA A 605 18.58 4.07 3.65
C ALA A 605 19.83 4.63 2.93
N ALA A 606 20.17 4.11 1.76
CA ALA A 606 21.31 4.55 0.96
C ALA A 606 21.13 5.95 0.37
N THR A 607 19.90 6.38 0.08
CA THR A 607 19.61 7.67 -0.58
C THR A 607 18.99 8.71 0.35
N GLY A 608 18.43 8.31 1.49
CA GLY A 608 17.68 9.17 2.41
C GLY A 608 16.21 9.35 2.04
N LEU A 609 15.72 8.67 1.00
CA LEU A 609 14.28 8.63 0.67
C LEU A 609 13.53 7.97 1.83
N THR A 610 12.46 8.60 2.33
CA THR A 610 11.73 8.09 3.49
C THR A 610 10.66 7.07 3.11
N ARG A 611 10.34 6.18 4.06
CA ARG A 611 9.20 5.26 3.96
C ARG A 611 7.90 6.05 4.10
N ASP A 612 7.06 5.94 3.08
CA ASP A 612 5.78 6.62 2.99
C ASP A 612 4.82 6.21 4.11
N LEU A 613 4.58 7.14 5.05
CA LEU A 613 3.59 7.03 6.13
C LEU A 613 2.70 8.27 6.22
N SER A 614 2.83 9.23 5.30
CA SER A 614 2.13 10.52 5.35
C SER A 614 1.16 10.76 4.21
N LEU A 615 1.22 10.00 3.12
CA LEU A 615 0.22 10.13 2.06
C LEU A 615 -1.15 9.65 2.59
N PRO A 616 -2.24 10.41 2.36
CA PRO A 616 -3.58 9.94 2.65
C PRO A 616 -3.86 8.65 1.90
N LYS A 617 -4.48 7.69 2.60
CA LYS A 617 -4.85 6.40 2.02
C LYS A 617 -6.37 6.31 1.87
N ILE A 618 -6.84 6.03 0.66
CA ILE A 618 -8.27 5.93 0.37
C ILE A 618 -8.62 4.51 -0.07
N LEU A 619 -9.62 3.94 0.60
CA LEU A 619 -10.18 2.64 0.23
C LEU A 619 -11.24 2.83 -0.86
N LEU A 620 -11.12 2.12 -1.98
CA LEU A 620 -12.07 2.16 -3.07
C LEU A 620 -12.92 0.88 -3.07
N VAL A 621 -14.21 0.99 -2.77
CA VAL A 621 -15.08 -0.16 -2.52
C VAL A 621 -16.05 -0.37 -3.69
N GLY A 622 -16.03 -1.58 -4.25
CA GLY A 622 -16.89 -2.01 -5.36
C GLY A 622 -17.58 -3.33 -5.05
N HIS A 623 -18.70 -3.61 -5.72
CA HIS A 623 -19.49 -4.82 -5.48
C HIS A 623 -18.93 -6.04 -6.22
N ASP A 624 -18.37 -5.88 -7.42
CA ASP A 624 -17.73 -6.96 -8.18
C ASP A 624 -16.67 -6.44 -9.18
N ALA A 625 -16.04 -7.34 -9.94
CA ALA A 625 -15.10 -7.00 -11.03
C ALA A 625 -15.61 -7.35 -12.44
N PHE A 626 -16.93 -7.39 -12.68
CA PHE A 626 -17.47 -7.60 -14.03
C PHE A 626 -17.42 -6.33 -14.88
N PRO A 627 -17.18 -6.42 -16.20
CA PRO A 627 -16.99 -5.27 -17.07
C PRO A 627 -18.30 -4.51 -17.30
N SER A 628 -18.53 -3.48 -16.48
CA SER A 628 -19.69 -2.58 -16.58
C SER A 628 -19.32 -1.15 -16.21
N GLY A 629 -20.24 -0.20 -16.43
CA GLY A 629 -20.01 1.23 -16.22
C GLY A 629 -19.56 1.58 -14.81
N ALA A 630 -20.11 0.91 -13.78
CA ALA A 630 -19.74 1.16 -12.38
C ALA A 630 -18.29 0.71 -12.10
N GLN A 631 -17.87 -0.44 -12.60
CA GLN A 631 -16.52 -0.99 -12.38
C GLN A 631 -15.48 -0.14 -13.11
N HIS A 632 -15.76 0.27 -14.35
CA HIS A 632 -14.89 1.23 -15.05
C HIS A 632 -14.80 2.58 -14.34
N LEU A 633 -15.89 3.07 -13.73
CA LEU A 633 -15.86 4.29 -12.93
C LEU A 633 -14.91 4.13 -11.74
N LEU A 634 -15.07 3.09 -10.93
CA LEU A 634 -14.22 2.84 -9.74
C LEU A 634 -12.75 2.66 -10.11
N LEU A 635 -12.47 1.90 -11.17
CA LEU A 635 -11.12 1.71 -11.69
C LEU A 635 -10.48 3.05 -12.07
N ASN A 636 -11.19 3.89 -12.82
CA ASN A 636 -10.65 5.18 -13.26
C ASN A 636 -10.56 6.21 -12.14
N ILE A 637 -11.46 6.18 -11.13
CA ILE A 637 -11.28 6.97 -9.89
C ILE A 637 -9.92 6.65 -9.26
N GLY A 638 -9.58 5.37 -9.10
CA GLY A 638 -8.29 4.99 -8.51
C GLY A 638 -7.08 5.32 -9.40
N ARG A 639 -7.21 5.22 -10.72
CA ARG A 639 -6.16 5.70 -11.65
C ARG A 639 -5.91 7.20 -11.48
N THR A 640 -6.95 8.02 -11.46
CA THR A 640 -6.83 9.48 -11.31
C THR A 640 -6.32 9.87 -9.93
N LEU A 641 -6.78 9.22 -8.85
CA LEU A 641 -6.24 9.43 -7.50
C LEU A 641 -4.72 9.22 -7.44
N ARG A 642 -4.20 8.19 -8.13
CA ARG A 642 -2.76 7.91 -8.19
C ARG A 642 -2.00 8.87 -9.12
N SER A 643 -2.47 9.04 -10.35
CA SER A 643 -1.75 9.77 -11.41
C SER A 643 -1.81 11.28 -11.24
N ALA A 644 -2.97 11.85 -10.95
CA ALA A 644 -3.12 13.29 -10.73
C ALA A 644 -2.71 13.69 -9.30
N PHE A 645 -3.25 13.01 -8.29
CA PHE A 645 -3.19 13.51 -6.91
C PHE A 645 -2.17 12.82 -5.99
N ASN A 646 -1.49 11.77 -6.46
CA ASN A 646 -0.49 11.03 -5.68
C ASN A 646 -1.06 10.41 -4.39
N ILE A 647 -2.30 9.90 -4.46
CA ILE A 647 -2.97 9.28 -3.32
C ILE A 647 -2.73 7.77 -3.34
N GLU A 648 -2.40 7.20 -2.18
CA GLU A 648 -2.33 5.75 -2.03
C GLU A 648 -3.75 5.18 -1.97
N VAL A 649 -4.03 4.19 -2.81
CA VAL A 649 -5.35 3.55 -2.88
C VAL A 649 -5.23 2.05 -2.74
N GLU A 650 -6.27 1.42 -2.21
CA GLU A 650 -6.46 -0.03 -2.23
C GLU A 650 -7.91 -0.30 -2.64
N TYR A 651 -8.12 -1.31 -3.49
CA TYR A 651 -9.45 -1.73 -3.90
C TYR A 651 -9.97 -2.80 -2.96
N LEU A 652 -11.23 -2.69 -2.54
CA LEU A 652 -11.97 -3.75 -1.86
C LEU A 652 -13.18 -4.13 -2.70
N LEU A 653 -13.16 -5.34 -3.26
CA LEU A 653 -14.27 -5.88 -4.04
C LEU A 653 -15.01 -6.95 -3.24
N LEU A 654 -16.33 -6.84 -3.19
CA LEU A 654 -17.18 -7.79 -2.44
C LEU A 654 -17.29 -9.14 -3.15
N GLU A 655 -17.15 -9.15 -4.48
CA GLU A 655 -17.17 -10.33 -5.34
C GLU A 655 -16.12 -10.20 -6.47
N GLY A 656 -15.75 -11.32 -7.10
CA GLY A 656 -14.73 -11.38 -8.15
C GLY A 656 -15.26 -11.01 -9.54
N GLY A 657 -14.42 -11.16 -10.57
CA GLY A 657 -14.82 -10.93 -11.96
C GLY A 657 -13.67 -10.79 -12.96
N ALA A 658 -13.99 -10.47 -14.21
CA ALA A 658 -13.02 -10.46 -15.31
C ALA A 658 -11.97 -9.34 -15.21
N MET A 659 -12.27 -8.23 -14.52
CA MET A 659 -11.40 -7.05 -14.40
C MET A 659 -10.42 -7.11 -13.22
N GLU A 660 -10.32 -8.23 -12.49
CA GLU A 660 -9.44 -8.34 -11.31
C GLU A 660 -7.98 -7.95 -11.61
N ALA A 661 -7.44 -8.39 -12.76
CA ALA A 661 -6.09 -8.05 -13.20
C ALA A 661 -5.93 -6.55 -13.48
N GLU A 662 -6.97 -5.88 -13.99
CA GLU A 662 -6.95 -4.46 -14.30
C GLU A 662 -6.95 -3.62 -13.02
N TYR A 663 -7.72 -4.03 -12.01
CA TYR A 663 -7.67 -3.44 -10.67
C TYR A 663 -6.30 -3.64 -10.02
N ALA A 664 -5.78 -4.88 -10.01
CA ALA A 664 -4.49 -5.22 -9.41
C ALA A 664 -3.30 -4.50 -10.08
N ALA A 665 -3.40 -4.20 -11.38
CA ALA A 665 -2.40 -3.41 -12.10
C ALA A 665 -2.38 -1.94 -11.65
N VAL A 666 -3.52 -1.41 -11.17
CA VAL A 666 -3.62 -0.03 -10.68
C VAL A 666 -3.25 0.06 -9.21
N ALA A 667 -3.68 -0.86 -8.35
CA ALA A 667 -3.38 -0.82 -6.92
C ALA A 667 -3.61 -2.18 -6.25
N PRO A 668 -3.16 -2.40 -5.00
CA PRO A 668 -3.50 -3.59 -4.25
C PRO A 668 -5.01 -3.86 -4.27
N LEU A 669 -5.38 -5.13 -4.42
CA LEU A 669 -6.76 -5.59 -4.49
C LEU A 669 -7.04 -6.57 -3.34
N THR A 670 -7.94 -6.18 -2.44
CA THR A 670 -8.56 -7.06 -1.46
C THR A 670 -9.88 -7.58 -2.04
N LEU A 671 -9.92 -8.88 -2.31
CA LEU A 671 -11.11 -9.57 -2.83
C LEU A 671 -11.74 -10.43 -1.72
N LEU A 672 -13.03 -10.22 -1.45
CA LEU A 672 -13.76 -11.05 -0.49
C LEU A 672 -14.23 -12.35 -1.14
N LYS A 673 -14.14 -13.46 -0.39
CA LYS A 673 -14.78 -14.73 -0.79
C LYS A 673 -16.17 -14.87 -0.21
N ARG A 674 -16.39 -14.30 0.98
CA ARG A 674 -17.65 -14.32 1.72
C ARG A 674 -17.83 -13.01 2.47
N MET A 675 -19.07 -12.54 2.56
CA MET A 675 -19.40 -11.31 3.29
C MET A 675 -19.02 -11.35 4.78
N SER A 676 -18.93 -12.54 5.40
CA SER A 676 -18.48 -12.69 6.80
C SER A 676 -17.01 -12.31 7.02
N GLU A 677 -16.21 -12.23 5.96
CA GLU A 677 -14.78 -11.87 6.02
C GLU A 677 -14.58 -10.33 6.03
N LEU A 678 -15.62 -9.56 5.65
CA LEU A 678 -15.55 -8.10 5.52
C LEU A 678 -15.04 -7.41 6.80
N PRO A 679 -15.54 -7.71 8.02
CA PRO A 679 -15.05 -7.01 9.22
C PRO A 679 -13.55 -7.25 9.49
N ALA A 680 -13.04 -8.46 9.22
CA ALA A 680 -11.63 -8.78 9.38
C ALA A 680 -10.77 -8.05 8.33
N ALA A 681 -11.22 -8.03 7.07
CA ALA A 681 -10.56 -7.28 6.01
C ALA A 681 -10.50 -5.77 6.31
N LEU A 682 -11.61 -5.17 6.76
CA LEU A 682 -11.65 -3.77 7.14
C LEU A 682 -10.74 -3.43 8.33
N ARG A 683 -10.65 -4.30 9.34
CA ARG A 683 -9.69 -4.12 10.45
C ARG A 683 -8.25 -4.11 9.97
N HIS A 684 -7.88 -5.05 9.12
CA HIS A 684 -6.53 -5.10 8.50
C HIS A 684 -6.23 -3.83 7.69
N LEU A 685 -7.21 -3.31 6.96
CA LEU A 685 -7.09 -2.07 6.21
C LEU A 685 -6.96 -0.85 7.14
N ARG A 686 -7.68 -0.81 8.28
CA ARG A 686 -7.47 0.24 9.32
C ARG A 686 -6.06 0.20 9.89
N GLU A 687 -5.54 -0.99 10.17
CA GLU A 687 -4.16 -1.18 10.67
C GLU A 687 -3.10 -0.72 9.66
N LYS A 688 -3.38 -0.85 8.36
CA LYS A 688 -2.55 -0.29 7.27
C LYS A 688 -2.63 1.25 7.13
N GLY A 689 -3.49 1.92 7.90
CA GLY A 689 -3.64 3.38 7.93
C GLY A 689 -4.76 3.95 7.05
N PHE A 690 -5.63 3.12 6.46
CA PHE A 690 -6.77 3.64 5.71
C PHE A 690 -7.80 4.26 6.66
N ALA A 691 -8.24 5.48 6.36
CA ALA A 691 -9.18 6.23 7.21
C ALA A 691 -10.40 6.79 6.46
N ALA A 692 -10.38 6.73 5.13
CA ALA A 692 -11.50 7.14 4.29
C ALA A 692 -11.79 6.06 3.25
N ALA A 693 -13.05 5.98 2.82
CA ALA A 693 -13.52 5.03 1.82
C ALA A 693 -14.51 5.69 0.84
N ILE A 694 -14.37 5.38 -0.45
CA ILE A 694 -15.34 5.73 -1.50
C ILE A 694 -16.01 4.44 -1.93
N ALA A 695 -17.29 4.29 -1.58
CA ALA A 695 -18.13 3.17 -1.98
C ALA A 695 -18.90 3.52 -3.25
N ASN A 696 -18.60 2.80 -4.33
CA ASN A 696 -19.17 3.08 -5.63
C ASN A 696 -20.38 2.19 -5.92
N SER A 697 -21.50 2.80 -6.32
CA SER A 697 -22.82 2.18 -6.53
C SER A 697 -23.52 1.77 -5.23
N THR A 698 -24.85 1.86 -5.23
CA THR A 698 -25.71 1.34 -4.15
C THR A 698 -25.53 -0.16 -3.92
N ALA A 699 -25.10 -0.93 -4.93
CA ALA A 699 -24.81 -2.36 -4.76
C ALA A 699 -23.67 -2.63 -3.76
N SER A 700 -22.71 -1.70 -3.63
CA SER A 700 -21.64 -1.75 -2.63
C SER A 700 -22.10 -1.36 -1.22
N GLY A 701 -23.37 -0.95 -1.08
CA GLY A 701 -24.01 -0.55 0.18
C GLY A 701 -23.98 -1.60 1.28
N ARG A 702 -23.74 -2.87 0.94
CA ARG A 702 -23.53 -3.94 1.93
C ARG A 702 -22.31 -3.69 2.82
N ALA A 703 -21.34 -2.90 2.36
CA ALA A 703 -20.12 -2.60 3.11
C ALA A 703 -20.15 -1.27 3.87
N THR A 704 -20.98 -0.31 3.46
CA THR A 704 -20.96 1.06 4.00
C THR A 704 -21.25 1.13 5.49
N LYS A 705 -22.18 0.31 5.99
CA LYS A 705 -22.46 0.21 7.42
C LYS A 705 -21.23 -0.23 8.22
N PHE A 706 -20.52 -1.26 7.75
CA PHE A 706 -19.31 -1.77 8.41
C PHE A 706 -18.15 -0.77 8.32
N LEU A 707 -18.04 -0.03 7.21
CA LEU A 707 -17.06 1.05 7.08
C LEU A 707 -17.29 2.13 8.14
N ALA A 708 -18.54 2.59 8.30
CA ALA A 708 -18.90 3.58 9.31
C ALA A 708 -18.64 3.06 10.74
N GLU A 709 -19.03 1.82 11.05
CA GLU A 709 -18.81 1.19 12.36
C GLU A 709 -17.31 1.01 12.70
N MET A 710 -16.45 0.85 11.69
CA MET A 710 -14.98 0.75 11.85
C MET A 710 -14.27 2.12 11.82
N GLY A 711 -15.04 3.22 11.74
CA GLY A 711 -14.53 4.59 11.80
C GLY A 711 -13.88 5.07 10.50
N PHE A 712 -14.26 4.51 9.35
CA PHE A 712 -13.91 5.10 8.05
C PHE A 712 -14.84 6.26 7.74
N ARG A 713 -14.28 7.40 7.29
CA ARG A 713 -15.08 8.42 6.62
C ARG A 713 -15.55 7.87 5.26
N THR A 714 -16.85 7.71 5.09
CA THR A 714 -17.45 6.97 3.98
C THR A 714 -18.21 7.89 3.04
N ILE A 715 -17.84 7.87 1.76
CA ILE A 715 -18.56 8.54 0.67
C ILE A 715 -19.28 7.48 -0.15
N SER A 716 -20.60 7.62 -0.31
CA SER A 716 -21.40 6.71 -1.14
C SER A 716 -21.75 7.37 -2.46
N LEU A 717 -21.36 6.74 -3.58
CA LEU A 717 -21.71 7.21 -4.92
C LEU A 717 -22.98 6.51 -5.40
N VAL A 718 -24.00 7.29 -5.76
CA VAL A 718 -25.32 6.78 -6.13
C VAL A 718 -25.63 7.13 -7.58
N HIS A 719 -25.70 6.09 -8.41
CA HIS A 719 -25.87 6.18 -9.86
C HIS A 719 -27.02 5.30 -10.36
N GLU A 720 -27.94 4.92 -9.50
CA GLU A 720 -29.09 4.08 -9.84
C GLU A 720 -30.41 4.87 -9.76
N LEU A 721 -31.43 4.42 -10.49
CA LEU A 721 -32.79 4.97 -10.44
C LEU A 721 -33.78 3.92 -9.88
N PRO A 722 -34.96 4.31 -9.39
CA PRO A 722 -35.82 3.42 -8.60
C PRO A 722 -36.20 2.09 -9.27
N ARG A 723 -36.37 2.05 -10.59
CA ARG A 723 -36.77 0.80 -11.25
C ARG A 723 -35.64 -0.22 -11.25
N ILE A 724 -34.38 0.19 -11.46
CA ILE A 724 -33.25 -0.75 -11.41
C ILE A 724 -33.02 -1.28 -10.00
N LEU A 725 -33.24 -0.45 -8.96
CA LEU A 725 -33.17 -0.90 -7.57
C LEU A 725 -34.23 -1.97 -7.28
N ARG A 726 -35.47 -1.78 -7.74
CA ARG A 726 -36.53 -2.80 -7.59
C ARG A 726 -36.23 -4.08 -8.37
N GLU A 727 -35.80 -3.95 -9.62
CA GLU A 727 -35.48 -5.09 -10.48
C GLU A 727 -34.35 -5.94 -9.88
N LYS A 728 -33.36 -5.30 -9.25
CA LYS A 728 -32.22 -5.97 -8.61
C LYS A 728 -32.42 -6.23 -7.11
N GLN A 729 -33.58 -5.88 -6.53
CA GLN A 729 -33.89 -6.02 -5.10
C GLN A 729 -32.85 -5.34 -4.18
N LEU A 730 -32.43 -4.12 -4.54
CA LEU A 730 -31.40 -3.35 -3.85
C LEU A 730 -31.94 -2.20 -2.98
N GLU A 731 -33.25 -2.04 -2.84
CA GLU A 731 -33.86 -0.89 -2.13
C GLU A 731 -33.39 -0.79 -0.66
N ASP A 732 -33.39 -1.90 0.08
CA ASP A 732 -32.93 -1.93 1.48
C ASP A 732 -31.42 -1.67 1.60
N ILE A 733 -30.65 -2.20 0.65
CA ILE A 733 -29.20 -1.98 0.58
C ILE A 733 -28.91 -0.50 0.28
N ALA A 734 -29.67 0.12 -0.62
CA ALA A 734 -29.57 1.54 -0.93
C ALA A 734 -29.92 2.42 0.29
N ARG A 735 -30.98 2.08 1.04
CA ARG A 735 -31.30 2.77 2.31
C ARG A 735 -30.16 2.66 3.32
N MET A 736 -29.57 1.47 3.47
CA MET A 736 -28.41 1.26 4.34
C MET A 736 -27.18 2.07 3.90
N ALA A 737 -26.91 2.09 2.58
CA ALA A 737 -25.82 2.85 1.98
C ALA A 737 -25.93 4.34 2.29
N ILE A 738 -27.09 4.91 1.97
CA ILE A 738 -27.40 6.33 2.15
C ILE A 738 -27.43 6.69 3.65
N GLY A 739 -28.02 5.83 4.48
CA GLY A 739 -28.16 6.07 5.91
C GLY A 739 -26.81 6.11 6.65
N SER A 740 -25.85 5.28 6.24
CA SER A 740 -24.59 5.07 6.98
C SER A 740 -23.42 5.93 6.48
N ALA A 741 -23.54 6.56 5.31
CA ALA A 741 -22.46 7.35 4.73
C ALA A 741 -22.36 8.76 5.36
N ASP A 742 -21.14 9.30 5.45
CA ASP A 742 -20.90 10.69 5.84
C ASP A 742 -21.37 11.66 4.74
N HIS A 743 -21.16 11.28 3.47
CA HIS A 743 -21.62 12.01 2.30
C HIS A 743 -22.19 11.08 1.24
N VAL A 744 -23.24 11.52 0.56
CA VAL A 744 -23.88 10.78 -0.53
C VAL A 744 -23.86 11.65 -1.78
N VAL A 745 -23.19 11.17 -2.82
CA VAL A 745 -23.01 11.89 -4.07
C VAL A 745 -23.94 11.31 -5.13
N PHE A 746 -24.89 12.12 -5.59
CA PHE A 746 -25.81 11.79 -6.66
C PHE A 746 -25.35 12.37 -7.99
N ALA A 747 -25.54 11.61 -9.07
CA ALA A 747 -25.15 12.04 -10.41
C ALA A 747 -25.90 13.28 -10.92
N SER A 748 -27.14 13.53 -10.45
CA SER A 748 -27.95 14.71 -10.79
C SER A 748 -29.10 14.91 -9.80
N ASP A 749 -29.68 16.11 -9.75
CA ASP A 749 -30.89 16.40 -8.96
C ASP A 749 -32.02 15.40 -9.22
N PHE A 750 -32.27 15.05 -10.49
CA PHE A 750 -33.30 14.08 -10.85
C PHE A 750 -33.12 12.72 -10.17
N VAL A 751 -31.88 12.24 -10.05
CA VAL A 751 -31.58 10.95 -9.43
C VAL A 751 -31.82 11.02 -7.93
N ARG A 752 -31.35 12.10 -7.28
CA ARG A 752 -31.64 12.37 -5.86
C ARG A 752 -33.13 12.37 -5.62
N ASP A 753 -33.88 13.21 -6.32
CA ASP A 753 -35.31 13.43 -6.04
C ASP A 753 -36.13 12.14 -6.20
N ARG A 754 -35.88 11.38 -7.27
CA ARG A 754 -36.57 10.11 -7.52
C ARG A 754 -36.24 9.03 -6.50
N LEU A 755 -34.99 8.98 -6.04
CA LEU A 755 -34.60 8.02 -5.01
C LEU A 755 -35.10 8.43 -3.62
N VAL A 756 -35.06 9.71 -3.30
CA VAL A 756 -35.59 10.25 -2.04
C VAL A 756 -37.08 9.93 -1.93
N GLU A 757 -37.84 10.15 -3.00
CA GLU A 757 -39.26 9.78 -3.07
C GLU A 757 -39.46 8.27 -2.96
N ALA A 758 -38.75 7.47 -3.78
CA ALA A 758 -38.95 6.02 -3.81
C ALA A 758 -38.53 5.30 -2.53
N LEU A 759 -37.53 5.83 -1.83
CA LEU A 759 -36.97 5.27 -0.60
C LEU A 759 -37.45 6.02 0.65
N ASP A 760 -38.44 6.91 0.57
CA ASP A 760 -38.98 7.66 1.71
C ASP A 760 -37.89 8.28 2.60
N LEU A 761 -36.96 8.99 1.95
CA LEU A 761 -35.81 9.64 2.62
C LEU A 761 -36.10 11.11 2.87
N ASN A 762 -35.35 11.74 3.78
CA ASN A 762 -35.42 13.19 3.99
C ASN A 762 -34.75 13.93 2.81
N ALA A 763 -35.52 14.74 2.09
CA ALA A 763 -35.01 15.53 0.95
C ALA A 763 -34.00 16.60 1.36
N ASP A 764 -34.10 17.13 2.60
CA ASP A 764 -33.26 18.21 3.13
C ASP A 764 -32.03 17.69 3.90
N ASP A 765 -31.58 16.47 3.61
CA ASP A 765 -30.38 15.91 4.24
C ASP A 765 -29.11 16.61 3.71
N GLY A 766 -28.44 17.37 4.59
CA GLY A 766 -27.22 18.12 4.26
C GLY A 766 -26.03 17.26 3.80
N ARG A 767 -26.12 15.93 3.91
CA ARG A 767 -25.12 15.00 3.37
C ARG A 767 -25.27 14.74 1.87
N PHE A 768 -26.40 15.11 1.27
CA PHE A 768 -26.72 14.84 -0.13
C PHE A 768 -26.09 15.91 -1.03
N LEU A 769 -25.18 15.47 -1.90
CA LEU A 769 -24.43 16.33 -2.81
C LEU A 769 -24.74 15.94 -4.25
N ILE A 770 -24.87 16.95 -5.12
CA ILE A 770 -25.07 16.74 -6.55
C ILE A 770 -23.74 16.94 -7.26
N ARG A 771 -23.19 15.87 -7.83
CA ARG A 771 -21.98 15.97 -8.64
C ARG A 771 -21.98 14.89 -9.72
N ALA A 772 -22.06 15.31 -10.97
CA ALA A 772 -21.92 14.43 -12.12
C ALA A 772 -20.46 14.02 -12.32
N GLN A 773 -20.23 12.76 -12.65
CA GLN A 773 -18.89 12.19 -12.83
C GLN A 773 -18.12 12.72 -14.05
N GLY A 774 -18.82 13.21 -15.08
CA GLY A 774 -18.20 13.55 -16.38
C GLY A 774 -17.74 12.32 -17.16
N SER A 775 -16.79 12.50 -18.11
CA SER A 775 -16.21 11.38 -18.87
C SER A 775 -14.75 11.16 -18.51
N TYR A 776 -14.42 9.93 -18.10
CA TYR A 776 -13.02 9.48 -17.92
C TYR A 776 -12.32 9.16 -19.25
N LYS A 777 -13.03 9.28 -20.39
CA LYS A 777 -12.45 9.22 -21.73
C LYS A 777 -12.34 10.65 -22.25
N GLN A 778 -11.15 11.11 -22.59
CA GLN A 778 -10.99 12.37 -23.30
C GLN A 778 -11.45 12.17 -24.75
N ILE A 779 -12.58 12.79 -25.11
CA ILE A 779 -13.18 12.70 -26.45
C ILE A 779 -13.06 14.07 -27.12
N GLU A 780 -12.23 14.14 -28.15
CA GLU A 780 -12.00 15.35 -28.95
C GLU A 780 -12.56 15.21 -30.39
N PRO A 781 -12.85 16.32 -31.08
CA PRO A 781 -13.24 16.27 -32.49
C PRO A 781 -12.20 15.55 -33.36
N ALA A 782 -12.62 14.49 -34.08
CA ALA A 782 -11.74 13.65 -34.90
C ALA A 782 -12.24 13.58 -36.36
N PRO A 783 -12.12 14.67 -37.15
CA PRO A 783 -12.72 14.75 -38.48
C PRO A 783 -12.11 13.79 -39.50
N THR A 784 -10.81 13.46 -39.36
CA THR A 784 -10.10 12.55 -40.26
C THR A 784 -10.57 11.11 -40.07
N GLU A 785 -10.63 10.66 -38.83
CA GLU A 785 -11.10 9.34 -38.44
C GLU A 785 -12.60 9.19 -38.70
N ALA A 786 -13.38 10.24 -38.47
CA ALA A 786 -14.81 10.28 -38.81
C ALA A 786 -15.06 10.00 -40.30
N ALA A 787 -14.21 10.51 -41.20
CA ALA A 787 -14.32 10.22 -42.63
C ALA A 787 -14.07 8.73 -42.94
N LEU A 788 -13.20 8.05 -42.18
CA LEU A 788 -12.97 6.61 -42.31
C LEU A 788 -14.20 5.81 -41.85
N ILE A 789 -14.80 6.19 -40.71
CA ILE A 789 -16.05 5.59 -40.21
C ILE A 789 -17.19 5.76 -41.23
N ARG A 790 -17.34 6.96 -41.80
CA ARG A 790 -18.35 7.19 -42.84
C ARG A 790 -18.12 6.32 -44.07
N LYS A 791 -16.86 6.15 -44.49
CA LYS A 791 -16.50 5.24 -45.59
C LYS A 791 -16.79 3.78 -45.25
N GLU A 792 -16.50 3.34 -44.03
CA GLU A 792 -16.81 1.99 -43.52
C GLU A 792 -18.29 1.66 -43.68
N PHE A 793 -19.17 2.59 -43.30
CA PHE A 793 -20.63 2.43 -43.41
C PHE A 793 -21.23 2.85 -44.76
N GLY A 794 -20.40 3.20 -45.74
CA GLY A 794 -20.85 3.62 -47.07
C GLY A 794 -21.64 4.94 -47.10
N ILE A 795 -21.39 5.84 -46.15
CA ILE A 795 -22.07 7.13 -45.97
C ILE A 795 -21.34 8.21 -46.78
N ALA A 796 -22.00 8.84 -47.75
CA ALA A 796 -21.40 9.92 -48.52
C ALA A 796 -21.22 11.20 -47.66
N PRO A 797 -20.25 12.09 -47.96
CA PRO A 797 -20.00 13.31 -47.17
C PRO A 797 -21.22 14.22 -46.95
N ILE A 798 -22.15 14.25 -47.92
CA ILE A 798 -23.39 15.05 -47.84
C ILE A 798 -24.52 14.35 -47.08
N GLU A 799 -24.45 13.03 -46.93
CA GLU A 799 -25.48 12.24 -46.23
C GLU A 799 -25.34 12.42 -44.72
N LYS A 800 -26.44 12.20 -44.00
CA LYS A 800 -26.54 12.49 -42.58
C LYS A 800 -26.63 11.23 -41.74
N MET A 801 -26.14 11.29 -40.50
CA MET A 801 -26.10 10.13 -39.59
C MET A 801 -26.68 10.46 -38.21
N VAL A 802 -27.57 9.60 -37.73
CA VAL A 802 -28.14 9.62 -36.38
C VAL A 802 -27.55 8.48 -35.57
N LEU A 803 -27.04 8.78 -34.38
CA LEU A 803 -26.35 7.83 -33.52
C LEU A 803 -27.17 7.51 -32.27
N GLY A 804 -27.22 6.23 -31.89
CA GLY A 804 -27.61 5.75 -30.57
C GLY A 804 -26.48 4.90 -29.98
N VAL A 805 -26.26 4.99 -28.66
CA VAL A 805 -25.18 4.27 -27.97
C VAL A 805 -25.68 3.65 -26.67
N GLY A 806 -25.34 2.38 -26.45
CA GLY A 806 -25.60 1.66 -25.21
C GLY A 806 -25.86 0.17 -25.44
N TYR A 807 -25.91 -0.60 -24.35
CA TYR A 807 -26.42 -1.98 -24.42
C TYR A 807 -27.89 -1.93 -24.86
N ALA A 808 -28.21 -2.52 -26.00
CA ALA A 808 -29.52 -2.46 -26.64
C ALA A 808 -30.51 -3.37 -25.91
N ASP A 809 -31.09 -2.82 -24.84
CA ASP A 809 -32.19 -3.37 -24.06
C ASP A 809 -33.41 -2.41 -24.10
N LEU A 810 -34.49 -2.79 -23.41
CA LEU A 810 -35.67 -1.93 -23.28
C LEU A 810 -35.43 -0.67 -22.44
N ARG A 811 -34.42 -0.68 -21.55
CA ARG A 811 -34.09 0.47 -20.70
C ARG A 811 -33.43 1.58 -21.51
N LYS A 812 -32.44 1.24 -22.35
CA LYS A 812 -31.78 2.14 -23.30
C LYS A 812 -32.66 2.48 -24.50
N GLY A 813 -33.74 1.73 -24.70
CA GLY A 813 -34.79 2.04 -25.67
C GLY A 813 -34.34 1.85 -27.11
N PHE A 814 -33.64 0.75 -27.39
CA PHE A 814 -33.26 0.37 -28.75
C PHE A 814 -34.48 0.17 -29.65
N ASP A 815 -35.56 -0.39 -29.09
CA ASP A 815 -36.86 -0.53 -29.74
C ASP A 815 -37.44 0.83 -30.18
N LEU A 816 -37.29 1.86 -29.34
CA LEU A 816 -37.73 3.21 -29.67
C LEU A 816 -36.84 3.83 -30.74
N PHE A 817 -35.53 3.62 -30.69
CA PHE A 817 -34.59 4.08 -31.73
C PHE A 817 -34.92 3.50 -33.11
N LEU A 818 -35.24 2.19 -33.16
CA LEU A 818 -35.68 1.53 -34.39
C LEU A 818 -37.00 2.12 -34.93
N GLN A 819 -37.93 2.49 -34.04
CA GLN A 819 -39.17 3.16 -34.45
C GLN A 819 -38.93 4.60 -34.94
N VAL A 820 -38.00 5.35 -34.34
CA VAL A 820 -37.59 6.68 -34.83
C VAL A 820 -37.05 6.55 -36.26
N TRP A 821 -36.19 5.57 -36.53
CA TRP A 821 -35.73 5.27 -37.90
C TRP A 821 -36.90 4.93 -38.84
N ASN A 822 -37.83 4.08 -38.40
CA ASN A 822 -38.96 3.65 -39.23
C ASN A 822 -39.90 4.81 -39.60
N LEU A 823 -40.07 5.81 -38.73
CA LEU A 823 -40.78 7.05 -39.05
C LEU A 823 -39.93 7.98 -39.93
N GLY A 824 -38.64 8.09 -39.64
CA GLY A 824 -37.70 8.95 -40.34
C GLY A 824 -37.47 8.55 -41.79
N ARG A 825 -37.40 7.25 -42.10
CA ARG A 825 -37.10 6.73 -43.46
C ARG A 825 -38.12 7.14 -44.52
N GLN A 826 -39.36 7.42 -44.12
CA GLN A 826 -40.40 7.91 -45.04
C GLN A 826 -40.20 9.37 -45.41
N ARG A 827 -39.60 10.16 -44.50
CA ARG A 827 -39.37 11.61 -44.66
C ARG A 827 -37.96 11.93 -45.18
N TYR A 828 -36.98 11.08 -44.87
CA TYR A 828 -35.57 11.22 -45.24
C TYR A 828 -34.96 9.88 -45.67
N PRO A 829 -35.09 9.50 -46.95
CA PRO A 829 -34.57 8.23 -47.43
C PRO A 829 -33.03 8.15 -47.45
N ASN A 830 -32.33 9.28 -47.31
CA ASN A 830 -30.87 9.39 -47.39
C ASN A 830 -30.17 9.59 -46.02
N VAL A 831 -30.90 9.42 -44.91
CA VAL A 831 -30.33 9.50 -43.55
C VAL A 831 -29.97 8.10 -43.07
N HIS A 832 -28.80 7.97 -42.47
CA HIS A 832 -28.33 6.77 -41.82
C HIS A 832 -28.64 6.78 -40.33
N PHE A 833 -29.02 5.63 -39.79
CA PHE A 833 -29.12 5.40 -38.35
C PHE A 833 -28.07 4.37 -37.95
N CYS A 834 -27.36 4.61 -36.86
CA CYS A 834 -26.34 3.71 -36.35
C CYS A 834 -26.54 3.50 -34.86
N TRP A 835 -26.52 2.24 -34.43
CA TRP A 835 -26.49 1.88 -33.02
C TRP A 835 -25.16 1.23 -32.65
N ALA A 836 -24.48 1.76 -31.63
CA ALA A 836 -23.27 1.17 -31.08
C ALA A 836 -23.52 0.55 -29.70
N GLY A 837 -23.17 -0.74 -29.58
CA GLY A 837 -23.35 -1.56 -28.39
C GLY A 837 -23.85 -2.97 -28.71
N GLY A 838 -23.70 -3.90 -27.76
CA GLY A 838 -24.28 -5.24 -27.86
C GLY A 838 -25.80 -5.20 -27.70
N ILE A 839 -26.50 -6.19 -28.26
CA ILE A 839 -27.97 -6.29 -28.22
C ILE A 839 -28.38 -7.38 -27.25
N ASP A 840 -29.40 -7.10 -26.43
CA ASP A 840 -30.00 -8.09 -25.56
C ASP A 840 -30.54 -9.29 -26.37
N PRO A 841 -30.16 -10.54 -26.03
CA PRO A 841 -30.59 -11.72 -26.78
C PRO A 841 -32.10 -11.86 -26.91
N ASN A 842 -32.87 -11.52 -25.86
CA ASN A 842 -34.32 -11.61 -25.92
C ASN A 842 -34.88 -10.52 -26.84
N LEU A 843 -34.35 -9.29 -26.76
CA LEU A 843 -34.77 -8.22 -27.66
C LEU A 843 -34.47 -8.56 -29.13
N GLN A 844 -33.32 -9.18 -29.40
CA GLN A 844 -32.92 -9.64 -30.72
C GLN A 844 -33.88 -10.72 -31.27
N GLU A 845 -34.39 -11.60 -30.40
CA GLU A 845 -35.38 -12.61 -30.78
C GLU A 845 -36.70 -11.98 -31.26
N TRP A 846 -37.20 -10.98 -30.53
CA TRP A 846 -38.46 -10.31 -30.85
C TRP A 846 -38.36 -9.34 -32.03
N LEU A 847 -37.29 -8.54 -32.12
CA LEU A 847 -37.13 -7.49 -33.13
C LEU A 847 -36.29 -7.93 -34.34
N GLY A 848 -35.75 -9.15 -34.35
CA GLY A 848 -34.76 -9.59 -35.34
C GLY A 848 -35.22 -9.46 -36.80
N LEU A 849 -36.51 -9.68 -37.09
CA LEU A 849 -37.04 -9.49 -38.46
C LEU A 849 -37.07 -8.01 -38.87
N GLU A 850 -37.41 -7.10 -37.95
CA GLU A 850 -37.44 -5.66 -38.20
C GLU A 850 -36.02 -5.11 -38.36
N ILE A 851 -35.09 -5.54 -37.51
CA ILE A 851 -33.67 -5.19 -37.59
C ILE A 851 -33.10 -5.62 -38.95
N LYS A 852 -33.30 -6.88 -39.36
CA LYS A 852 -32.84 -7.38 -40.66
C LYS A 852 -33.43 -6.58 -41.83
N ARG A 853 -34.70 -6.18 -41.74
CA ARG A 853 -35.34 -5.32 -42.74
C ARG A 853 -34.73 -3.92 -42.75
N ALA A 854 -34.33 -3.40 -41.60
CA ALA A 854 -33.67 -2.11 -41.49
C ALA A 854 -32.26 -2.15 -42.09
N GLU A 855 -31.43 -3.13 -41.72
CA GLU A 855 -30.08 -3.32 -42.26
C GLU A 855 -30.08 -3.55 -43.77
N ALA A 856 -31.06 -4.30 -44.29
CA ALA A 856 -31.21 -4.56 -45.74
C ALA A 856 -31.44 -3.27 -46.58
N THR A 857 -31.78 -2.15 -45.95
CA THR A 857 -31.87 -0.85 -46.65
C THR A 857 -30.51 -0.21 -46.91
N GLY A 858 -29.44 -0.67 -46.26
CA GLY A 858 -28.13 0.00 -46.26
C GLY A 858 -28.09 1.34 -45.50
N ARG A 859 -29.19 1.70 -44.82
CA ARG A 859 -29.35 2.97 -44.09
C ARG A 859 -29.54 2.78 -42.58
N PHE A 860 -29.50 1.56 -42.08
CA PHE A 860 -29.49 1.26 -40.65
C PHE A 860 -28.31 0.35 -40.35
N HIS A 861 -27.50 0.71 -39.35
CA HIS A 861 -26.22 0.08 -39.08
C HIS A 861 -26.14 -0.37 -37.62
N LEU A 862 -25.70 -1.60 -37.40
CA LEU A 862 -25.34 -2.11 -36.08
C LEU A 862 -23.82 -2.16 -35.96
N ALA A 863 -23.27 -1.22 -35.20
CA ALA A 863 -21.84 -1.04 -35.03
C ALA A 863 -21.21 -2.01 -34.02
N GLY A 864 -22.02 -2.67 -33.18
CA GLY A 864 -21.53 -3.53 -32.11
C GLY A 864 -20.74 -2.76 -31.05
N PHE A 865 -19.93 -3.48 -30.24
CA PHE A 865 -19.01 -2.84 -29.31
C PHE A 865 -17.82 -2.25 -30.05
N ARG A 866 -17.51 -0.97 -29.80
CA ARG A 866 -16.43 -0.23 -30.48
C ARG A 866 -15.48 0.43 -29.47
N SER A 867 -14.20 0.45 -29.81
CA SER A 867 -13.16 1.16 -29.04
C SER A 867 -12.88 2.57 -29.57
N ASP A 868 -13.23 2.86 -30.81
CA ASP A 868 -13.01 4.11 -31.55
C ASP A 868 -14.22 5.07 -31.51
N MET A 869 -14.89 5.13 -30.36
CA MET A 869 -16.12 5.92 -30.18
C MET A 869 -15.97 7.40 -30.54
N GLN A 870 -14.80 8.00 -30.32
CA GLN A 870 -14.49 9.39 -30.68
C GLN A 870 -14.72 9.68 -32.18
N ALA A 871 -14.28 8.76 -33.04
CA ALA A 871 -14.48 8.87 -34.48
C ALA A 871 -15.96 8.68 -34.86
N LEU A 872 -16.67 7.79 -34.16
CA LEU A 872 -18.09 7.54 -34.39
C LEU A 872 -18.98 8.73 -33.99
N TYR A 873 -18.68 9.38 -32.86
CA TYR A 873 -19.36 10.62 -32.48
C TYR A 873 -19.10 11.71 -33.53
N SER A 874 -17.84 11.91 -33.91
CA SER A 874 -17.45 12.92 -34.93
C SER A 874 -18.04 12.66 -36.32
N ALA A 875 -18.37 11.40 -36.65
CA ALA A 875 -19.03 11.01 -37.90
C ALA A 875 -20.54 11.32 -37.93
N SER A 876 -21.14 11.59 -36.76
CA SER A 876 -22.58 11.68 -36.56
C SER A 876 -23.07 13.14 -36.57
N ASP A 877 -24.31 13.34 -37.00
CA ASP A 877 -24.94 14.67 -37.06
C ASP A 877 -25.84 14.94 -35.86
N VAL A 878 -26.47 13.90 -35.30
CA VAL A 878 -27.39 13.99 -34.15
C VAL A 878 -27.24 12.75 -33.27
N TYR A 879 -27.24 12.93 -31.94
CA TYR A 879 -27.31 11.84 -30.98
C TYR A 879 -28.72 11.70 -30.42
N ALA A 880 -29.35 10.54 -30.61
CA ALA A 880 -30.68 10.25 -30.10
C ALA A 880 -30.60 9.38 -28.84
N LEU A 881 -30.77 10.01 -27.68
CA LEU A 881 -30.84 9.33 -26.39
C LEU A 881 -32.26 8.81 -26.15
N THR A 882 -32.55 7.62 -26.65
CA THR A 882 -33.89 7.00 -26.57
C THR A 882 -34.13 6.23 -25.28
N SER A 883 -33.33 6.48 -24.24
CA SER A 883 -33.44 5.79 -22.96
C SER A 883 -34.76 6.10 -22.24
N ARG A 884 -35.36 5.06 -21.66
CA ARG A 884 -36.50 5.19 -20.73
C ARG A 884 -36.06 5.56 -19.33
N GLU A 885 -34.84 5.14 -18.96
CA GLU A 885 -34.26 5.39 -17.65
C GLU A 885 -32.73 5.36 -17.78
N ASP A 886 -32.05 6.48 -17.49
CA ASP A 886 -30.61 6.59 -17.50
C ASP A 886 -30.15 7.73 -16.56
N PRO A 887 -29.46 7.43 -15.46
CA PRO A 887 -29.19 8.41 -14.40
C PRO A 887 -28.53 9.70 -14.92
N PHE A 888 -27.36 9.55 -15.55
CA PHE A 888 -26.62 10.65 -16.18
C PHE A 888 -25.60 10.10 -17.20
N PRO A 889 -26.04 9.66 -18.40
CA PRO A 889 -25.16 8.93 -19.32
C PRO A 889 -23.99 9.77 -19.85
N THR A 890 -22.76 9.27 -19.65
CA THR A 890 -21.53 9.88 -20.16
C THR A 890 -21.53 9.98 -21.69
N VAL A 891 -22.11 9.00 -22.39
CA VAL A 891 -22.21 8.98 -23.85
C VAL A 891 -22.94 10.19 -24.45
N ALA A 892 -23.84 10.83 -23.68
CA ALA A 892 -24.48 12.07 -24.10
C ALA A 892 -23.52 13.28 -23.96
N LEU A 893 -22.69 13.29 -22.90
CA LEU A 893 -21.63 14.29 -22.72
C LEU A 893 -20.54 14.13 -23.79
N GLU A 894 -20.19 12.89 -24.14
CA GLU A 894 -19.19 12.56 -25.18
C GLU A 894 -19.66 12.99 -26.58
N ALA A 895 -20.97 12.89 -26.89
CA ALA A 895 -21.51 13.45 -28.11
C ALA A 895 -21.41 14.99 -28.13
N LEU A 896 -21.77 15.65 -27.02
CA LEU A 896 -21.70 17.10 -26.89
C LEU A 896 -20.25 17.63 -26.92
N SER A 897 -19.27 16.86 -26.43
CA SER A 897 -17.85 17.27 -26.42
C SER A 897 -17.28 17.44 -27.83
N VAL A 898 -17.84 16.76 -28.83
CA VAL A 898 -17.50 16.93 -30.25
C VAL A 898 -18.52 17.77 -31.03
N GLY A 899 -19.41 18.47 -30.30
CA GLY A 899 -20.41 19.36 -30.89
C GLY A 899 -21.56 18.65 -31.58
N VAL A 900 -21.90 17.42 -31.20
CA VAL A 900 -23.09 16.71 -31.71
C VAL A 900 -24.29 16.98 -30.78
N PRO A 901 -25.38 17.58 -31.29
CA PRO A 901 -26.55 17.89 -30.48
C PRO A 901 -27.27 16.61 -30.03
N VAL A 902 -27.81 16.66 -28.81
CA VAL A 902 -28.52 15.52 -28.20
C VAL A 902 -30.02 15.76 -28.19
N VAL A 903 -30.80 14.73 -28.53
CA VAL A 903 -32.25 14.68 -28.32
C VAL A 903 -32.56 13.60 -27.28
N ALA A 904 -33.31 13.95 -26.23
CA ALA A 904 -33.65 13.04 -25.13
C ALA A 904 -35.12 13.11 -24.73
N PHE A 905 -35.65 12.02 -24.16
CA PHE A 905 -36.99 12.01 -23.56
C PHE A 905 -37.02 12.74 -22.21
N GLN A 906 -38.07 13.53 -21.95
CA GLN A 906 -38.35 14.10 -20.63
C GLN A 906 -38.49 12.98 -19.58
N ASP A 907 -38.14 13.23 -18.32
CA ASP A 907 -38.28 12.27 -17.21
C ASP A 907 -37.51 10.94 -17.38
N SER A 908 -36.54 10.89 -18.31
CA SER A 908 -35.69 9.71 -18.53
C SER A 908 -34.42 9.68 -17.69
N GLY A 909 -34.09 10.75 -16.94
CA GLY A 909 -32.81 10.90 -16.25
C GLY A 909 -32.42 12.36 -15.99
N GLY A 910 -31.14 12.60 -15.69
CA GLY A 910 -30.62 13.95 -15.45
C GLY A 910 -30.21 14.73 -16.71
N ILE A 911 -29.92 14.05 -17.83
CA ILE A 911 -29.53 14.72 -19.09
C ILE A 911 -30.61 15.67 -19.63
N PRO A 912 -31.92 15.32 -19.66
CA PRO A 912 -32.96 16.25 -20.11
C PRO A 912 -32.94 17.60 -19.40
N GLY A 913 -32.78 17.61 -18.07
CA GLY A 913 -32.68 18.84 -17.29
C GLY A 913 -31.46 19.67 -17.68
N PHE A 914 -30.32 19.02 -17.89
CA PHE A 914 -29.09 19.66 -18.37
C PHE A 914 -29.25 20.27 -19.77
N LEU A 915 -29.84 19.54 -20.73
CA LEU A 915 -30.06 20.04 -22.10
C LEU A 915 -30.93 21.30 -22.12
N LEU A 916 -31.96 21.35 -21.27
CA LEU A 916 -32.84 22.51 -21.14
C LEU A 916 -32.13 23.70 -20.50
N LYS A 917 -31.37 23.46 -19.42
CA LYS A 917 -30.65 24.50 -18.69
C LYS A 917 -29.60 25.19 -19.56
N GLU A 918 -28.78 24.40 -20.26
CA GLU A 918 -27.67 24.93 -21.05
C GLU A 918 -28.05 25.27 -22.51
N ASN A 919 -29.24 24.87 -22.96
CA ASN A 919 -29.71 25.05 -24.34
C ASN A 919 -28.73 24.45 -25.38
N VAL A 920 -28.35 23.18 -25.18
CA VAL A 920 -27.37 22.43 -26.01
C VAL A 920 -27.97 21.20 -26.71
N GLY A 921 -29.31 21.07 -26.69
CA GLY A 921 -30.02 19.94 -27.29
C GLY A 921 -31.53 20.14 -27.31
N ARG A 922 -32.28 19.04 -27.41
CA ARG A 922 -33.75 19.07 -27.38
C ARG A 922 -34.31 18.00 -26.45
N VAL A 923 -35.35 18.38 -25.70
CA VAL A 923 -36.12 17.46 -24.87
C VAL A 923 -37.51 17.32 -25.46
N VAL A 924 -37.98 16.08 -25.56
CA VAL A 924 -39.31 15.74 -26.09
C VAL A 924 -40.11 14.96 -25.04
N PRO A 925 -41.47 14.93 -25.11
CA PRO A 925 -42.28 14.21 -24.13
C PRO A 925 -41.88 12.74 -23.98
N TYR A 926 -42.04 12.19 -22.76
CA TYR A 926 -41.57 10.85 -22.42
C TYR A 926 -42.10 9.78 -23.37
N CYS A 927 -41.19 9.00 -23.97
CA CYS A 927 -41.48 7.94 -24.94
C CYS A 927 -42.32 8.35 -26.17
N ASP A 928 -42.42 9.65 -26.48
CA ASP A 928 -43.11 10.14 -27.69
C ASP A 928 -42.19 10.02 -28.92
N VAL A 929 -42.27 8.86 -29.58
CA VAL A 929 -41.44 8.53 -30.77
C VAL A 929 -41.67 9.53 -31.93
N PRO A 930 -42.91 9.92 -32.28
CA PRO A 930 -43.13 10.98 -33.28
C PRO A 930 -42.44 12.31 -32.94
N ALA A 931 -42.52 12.77 -31.69
CA ALA A 931 -41.85 14.00 -31.28
C ALA A 931 -40.32 13.88 -31.33
N MET A 932 -39.76 12.74 -30.91
CA MET A 932 -38.34 12.42 -31.03
C MET A 932 -37.89 12.46 -32.49
N ALA A 933 -38.63 11.81 -33.40
CA ALA A 933 -38.34 11.81 -34.83
C ALA A 933 -38.37 13.22 -35.42
N GLN A 934 -39.35 14.06 -35.01
CA GLN A 934 -39.44 15.44 -35.46
C GLN A 934 -38.28 16.31 -34.96
N ALA A 935 -37.83 16.11 -33.71
CA ALA A 935 -36.70 16.84 -33.14
C ALA A 935 -35.37 16.46 -33.81
N VAL A 936 -35.15 15.16 -34.04
CA VAL A 936 -34.00 14.67 -34.82
C VAL A 936 -34.02 15.27 -36.23
N GLU A 937 -35.18 15.23 -36.90
CA GLU A 937 -35.40 15.83 -38.21
C GLU A 937 -35.01 17.33 -38.26
N ASN A 938 -35.35 18.10 -37.22
CA ASN A 938 -35.03 19.52 -37.19
C ASN A 938 -33.51 19.76 -37.15
N PHE A 939 -32.74 18.98 -36.38
CA PHE A 939 -31.28 19.10 -36.36
C PHE A 939 -30.63 18.61 -37.65
N LEU A 940 -31.22 17.62 -38.33
CA LEU A 940 -30.73 17.17 -39.63
C LEU A 940 -30.92 18.23 -40.73
N ARG A 941 -32.00 19.03 -40.65
CA ARG A 941 -32.26 20.17 -41.56
C ARG A 941 -31.45 21.40 -41.21
N TRP A 942 -31.36 21.71 -39.92
CA TRP A 942 -30.71 22.91 -39.38
C TRP A 942 -29.65 22.46 -38.38
N ALA A 943 -28.48 22.11 -38.91
CA ALA A 943 -27.35 21.71 -38.10
C ALA A 943 -26.88 22.88 -37.22
N PRO A 944 -26.40 22.61 -35.98
CA PRO A 944 -25.81 23.65 -35.14
C PRO A 944 -24.66 24.35 -35.86
N SER A 945 -24.61 25.68 -35.71
CA SER A 945 -23.51 26.53 -36.17
C SER A 945 -22.20 26.17 -35.46
N GLU A 946 -21.05 26.55 -36.05
CA GLU A 946 -19.74 26.30 -35.43
C GLU A 946 -19.63 26.93 -34.03
N ALA A 947 -20.21 28.11 -33.83
CA ALA A 947 -20.26 28.78 -32.53
C ALA A 947 -21.09 27.97 -31.50
N GLU A 948 -22.22 27.40 -31.90
CA GLU A 948 -23.02 26.53 -31.02
C GLU A 948 -22.27 25.24 -30.68
N ARG A 949 -21.57 24.64 -31.64
CA ARG A 949 -20.76 23.43 -31.43
C ARG A 949 -19.60 23.70 -30.48
N ALA A 950 -18.87 24.79 -30.69
CA ALA A 950 -17.78 25.21 -29.80
C ALA A 950 -18.30 25.44 -28.37
N ARG A 951 -19.46 26.10 -28.23
CA ARG A 951 -20.11 26.29 -26.93
C ARG A 951 -20.48 24.97 -26.25
N MET A 952 -20.96 23.96 -26.99
CA MET A 952 -21.23 22.63 -26.44
C MET A 952 -19.94 22.01 -25.88
N THR A 953 -18.86 22.01 -26.67
CA THR A 953 -17.55 21.48 -26.26
C THR A 953 -17.03 22.19 -25.00
N GLU A 954 -17.06 23.52 -24.97
CA GLU A 954 -16.56 24.34 -23.85
C GLU A 954 -17.34 24.06 -22.55
N ILE A 955 -18.67 23.96 -22.61
CA ILE A 955 -19.51 23.64 -21.45
C ILE A 955 -19.14 22.26 -20.88
N ILE A 956 -18.91 21.27 -21.74
CA ILE A 956 -18.57 19.91 -21.29
C ILE A 956 -17.18 19.89 -20.65
N GLN A 957 -16.19 20.50 -21.30
CA GLN A 957 -14.82 20.57 -20.77
C GLN A 957 -14.75 21.30 -19.43
N THR A 958 -15.52 22.38 -19.26
CA THR A 958 -15.52 23.20 -18.05
C THR A 958 -16.28 22.55 -16.89
N ASN A 959 -17.45 21.96 -17.16
CA ASN A 959 -18.36 21.52 -16.09
C ASN A 959 -18.24 20.03 -15.74
N PHE A 960 -17.68 19.21 -16.64
CA PHE A 960 -17.70 17.75 -16.55
C PHE A 960 -16.29 17.13 -16.71
N SER A 961 -15.27 17.82 -16.20
CA SER A 961 -13.92 17.29 -16.04
C SER A 961 -13.90 16.13 -15.02
N PHE A 962 -13.47 14.95 -15.46
CA PHE A 962 -13.35 13.77 -14.60
C PHE A 962 -12.29 13.93 -13.50
N PRO A 963 -11.10 14.51 -13.75
CA PRO A 963 -10.17 14.87 -12.69
C PRO A 963 -10.78 15.78 -11.61
N ASP A 964 -11.59 16.77 -12.01
CA ASP A 964 -12.25 17.67 -11.06
C ASP A 964 -13.29 16.94 -10.21
N TYR A 965 -14.04 16.01 -10.81
CA TYR A 965 -14.94 15.12 -10.08
C TYR A 965 -14.19 14.32 -9.01
N VAL A 966 -13.07 13.69 -9.37
CA VAL A 966 -12.25 12.90 -8.42
C VAL A 966 -11.63 13.78 -7.34
N ARG A 967 -11.20 15.01 -7.67
CA ARG A 967 -10.72 16.01 -6.70
C ARG A 967 -11.79 16.34 -5.66
N ASP A 968 -13.03 16.54 -6.08
CA ASP A 968 -14.12 16.81 -5.15
C ASP A 968 -14.38 15.62 -4.22
N LEU A 969 -14.32 14.38 -4.74
CA LEU A 969 -14.39 13.18 -3.90
C LEU A 969 -13.23 13.09 -2.90
N LEU A 970 -12.00 13.42 -3.32
CA LEU A 970 -10.82 13.47 -2.46
C LEU A 970 -11.01 14.49 -1.32
N ARG A 971 -11.55 15.69 -1.62
CA ARG A 971 -11.85 16.72 -0.62
C ARG A 971 -12.91 16.28 0.37
N LEU A 972 -13.91 15.51 -0.07
CA LEU A 972 -14.88 14.90 0.84
C LEU A 972 -14.24 13.80 1.71
N ALA A 973 -13.30 13.03 1.15
CA ALA A 973 -12.67 11.91 1.84
C ALA A 973 -11.67 12.40 2.90
N VAL A 974 -10.92 13.44 2.54
CA VAL A 974 -9.81 14.01 3.33
C VAL A 974 -9.91 15.54 3.36
N PRO A 975 -10.95 16.12 4.00
CA PRO A 975 -11.21 17.57 4.01
C PRO A 975 -10.11 18.41 4.67
N ALA A 976 -9.29 17.80 5.51
CA ALA A 976 -8.17 18.48 6.16
C ALA A 976 -6.87 18.45 5.34
N LEU A 977 -6.90 17.93 4.10
CA LEU A 977 -5.74 17.87 3.22
C LEU A 977 -5.47 19.25 2.61
N PRO A 978 -4.33 19.90 2.92
CA PRO A 978 -3.95 21.15 2.27
C PRO A 978 -3.76 20.97 0.76
N THR A 979 -4.30 21.92 0.01
CA THR A 979 -4.26 21.97 -1.45
C THR A 979 -3.00 22.70 -1.92
N ILE A 980 -2.21 22.05 -2.79
CA ILE A 980 -0.94 22.61 -3.29
C ILE A 980 -0.87 22.50 -4.80
N SER A 981 -0.70 23.64 -5.47
CA SER A 981 -0.25 23.69 -6.86
C SER A 981 1.27 23.79 -6.90
N VAL A 982 1.90 22.96 -7.72
CA VAL A 982 3.33 23.08 -8.02
C VAL A 982 3.48 23.60 -9.42
N VAL A 983 4.19 24.71 -9.58
CA VAL A 983 4.44 25.30 -10.89
C VAL A 983 5.93 25.31 -11.18
N VAL A 984 6.31 24.75 -12.33
CA VAL A 984 7.70 24.64 -12.80
C VAL A 984 7.91 25.62 -13.96
N PRO A 985 8.47 26.82 -13.72
CA PRO A 985 8.92 27.69 -14.78
C PRO A 985 10.12 27.06 -15.49
N ASN A 986 10.06 26.94 -16.81
CA ASN A 986 11.09 26.31 -17.62
C ASN A 986 11.51 27.21 -18.79
N TYR A 987 12.83 27.33 -19.00
CA TYR A 987 13.41 27.93 -20.19
C TYR A 987 14.79 27.33 -20.47
N ASN A 988 14.86 26.39 -21.41
CA ASN A 988 16.09 25.68 -21.82
C ASN A 988 16.81 24.88 -20.71
N TYR A 989 16.05 24.17 -19.86
CA TYR A 989 16.59 23.33 -18.79
C TYR A 989 16.40 21.81 -19.03
N ALA A 990 16.38 21.34 -20.28
CA ALA A 990 16.22 19.92 -20.60
C ALA A 990 17.18 18.99 -19.81
N HIS A 991 18.39 19.46 -19.52
CA HIS A 991 19.43 18.73 -18.80
C HIS A 991 19.17 18.55 -17.29
N CYS A 992 18.36 19.42 -16.66
CA CYS A 992 18.04 19.36 -15.23
C CYS A 992 16.60 18.92 -14.93
N LEU A 993 15.70 19.06 -15.92
CA LEU A 993 14.25 18.81 -15.75
C LEU A 993 13.93 17.42 -15.19
N ALA A 994 14.71 16.40 -15.55
CA ALA A 994 14.53 15.05 -15.01
C ALA A 994 14.69 15.02 -13.49
N GLU A 995 15.81 15.54 -12.97
CA GLU A 995 16.05 15.57 -11.52
C GLU A 995 14.96 16.38 -10.80
N ARG A 996 14.55 17.51 -11.38
CA ARG A 996 13.52 18.38 -10.80
C ARG A 996 12.17 17.68 -10.68
N LEU A 997 11.64 17.16 -11.78
CA LEU A 997 10.31 16.53 -11.80
C LEU A 997 10.25 15.31 -10.89
N TYR A 998 11.34 14.53 -10.79
CA TYR A 998 11.42 13.45 -9.81
C TYR A 998 11.24 13.96 -8.38
N THR A 999 11.94 15.03 -7.98
CA THR A 999 11.80 15.56 -6.61
C THR A 999 10.42 16.13 -6.29
N ILE A 1000 9.67 16.55 -7.31
CA ILE A 1000 8.25 16.96 -7.16
C ILE A 1000 7.35 15.73 -6.99
N PHE A 1001 7.50 14.71 -7.85
CA PHE A 1001 6.69 13.49 -7.79
C PHE A 1001 6.97 12.64 -6.56
N ASP A 1002 8.17 12.77 -5.98
CA ASP A 1002 8.61 12.07 -4.77
C ASP A 1002 8.27 12.85 -3.48
N GLN A 1003 7.55 13.98 -3.55
CA GLN A 1003 7.08 14.67 -2.35
C GLN A 1003 6.14 13.78 -1.53
N ASN A 1004 6.31 13.79 -0.21
CA ASN A 1004 5.55 13.00 0.75
C ASN A 1004 4.20 13.64 1.15
N HIS A 1005 3.83 14.71 0.45
CA HIS A 1005 2.54 15.38 0.54
C HIS A 1005 1.87 15.33 -0.84
N PRO A 1006 0.57 15.01 -0.94
CA PRO A 1006 -0.17 15.05 -2.20
C PRO A 1006 -0.08 16.42 -2.88
N VAL A 1007 0.28 16.43 -4.16
CA VAL A 1007 0.24 17.62 -5.00
C VAL A 1007 -1.05 17.58 -5.80
N GLU A 1008 -1.82 18.67 -5.75
CA GLU A 1008 -3.12 18.77 -6.41
C GLU A 1008 -3.00 18.89 -7.92
N GLU A 1009 -1.97 19.60 -8.37
CA GLU A 1009 -1.64 19.75 -9.77
C GLU A 1009 -0.15 20.13 -9.95
N VAL A 1010 0.40 19.69 -11.09
CA VAL A 1010 1.72 20.10 -11.55
C VAL A 1010 1.55 20.84 -12.85
N ILE A 1011 1.95 22.11 -12.88
CA ILE A 1011 1.88 22.97 -14.07
C ILE A 1011 3.32 23.25 -14.50
N VAL A 1012 3.67 22.92 -15.74
CA VAL A 1012 4.96 23.29 -16.32
C VAL A 1012 4.73 24.48 -17.26
N LEU A 1013 5.33 25.61 -16.94
CA LEU A 1013 5.26 26.82 -17.75
C LEU A 1013 6.54 26.92 -18.58
N ASP A 1014 6.48 26.46 -19.84
CA ASP A 1014 7.60 26.57 -20.77
C ASP A 1014 7.60 27.94 -21.45
N ASP A 1015 8.66 28.72 -21.23
CA ASP A 1015 8.81 30.09 -21.72
C ASP A 1015 9.45 30.16 -23.11
N CYS A 1016 8.94 29.35 -24.05
CA CYS A 1016 9.43 29.24 -25.42
C CYS A 1016 10.84 28.64 -25.50
N SER A 1017 11.03 27.46 -24.89
CA SER A 1017 12.30 26.72 -24.96
C SER A 1017 12.57 26.21 -26.38
N TRP A 1018 13.84 26.17 -26.76
CA TRP A 1018 14.31 25.67 -28.06
C TRP A 1018 15.15 24.39 -27.95
N ASP A 1019 15.35 23.88 -26.73
CA ASP A 1019 15.98 22.60 -26.45
C ASP A 1019 14.94 21.46 -26.33
N ASP A 1020 15.37 20.28 -25.91
CA ASP A 1020 14.51 19.08 -25.79
C ASP A 1020 13.56 19.09 -24.57
N SER A 1021 13.37 20.24 -23.90
CA SER A 1021 12.60 20.35 -22.64
C SER A 1021 11.21 19.71 -22.74
N ILE A 1022 10.43 20.04 -23.78
CA ILE A 1022 9.07 19.54 -23.97
C ILE A 1022 9.04 18.02 -24.08
N ALA A 1023 9.96 17.44 -24.85
CA ALA A 1023 10.04 15.99 -25.02
C ALA A 1023 10.42 15.29 -23.71
N VAL A 1024 11.34 15.88 -22.93
CA VAL A 1024 11.74 15.36 -21.62
C VAL A 1024 10.56 15.39 -20.64
N ILE A 1025 9.83 16.50 -20.56
CA ILE A 1025 8.66 16.65 -19.67
C ILE A 1025 7.60 15.58 -19.98
N MET A 1026 7.21 15.45 -21.25
CA MET A 1026 6.18 14.49 -21.67
C MET A 1026 6.60 13.05 -21.41
N LYS A 1027 7.87 12.72 -21.71
CA LYS A 1027 8.42 11.39 -21.46
C LYS A 1027 8.41 11.04 -19.97
N LEU A 1028 8.81 11.96 -19.10
CA LEU A 1028 8.88 11.71 -17.66
C LEU A 1028 7.50 11.58 -17.02
N ALA A 1029 6.53 12.37 -17.47
CA ALA A 1029 5.13 12.25 -17.05
C ALA A 1029 4.58 10.85 -17.34
N ASP A 1030 4.80 10.34 -18.55
CA ASP A 1030 4.40 9.00 -18.96
C ASP A 1030 5.16 7.91 -18.18
N GLU A 1031 6.49 8.00 -18.08
CA GLU A 1031 7.32 7.04 -17.33
C GLU A 1031 6.92 6.92 -15.86
N ARG A 1032 6.51 8.03 -15.24
CA ARG A 1032 6.08 8.06 -13.84
C ARG A 1032 4.57 7.89 -13.66
N GLN A 1033 3.81 7.78 -14.75
CA GLN A 1033 2.35 7.71 -14.75
C GLN A 1033 1.74 8.86 -13.92
N ARG A 1034 2.22 10.08 -14.18
CA ARG A 1034 1.83 11.31 -13.49
C ARG A 1034 1.20 12.28 -14.47
N ASP A 1035 0.07 12.86 -14.08
CA ASP A 1035 -0.58 13.90 -14.87
C ASP A 1035 0.11 15.24 -14.60
N LEU A 1036 0.30 16.05 -15.65
CA LEU A 1036 0.75 17.43 -15.56
C LEU A 1036 0.15 18.28 -16.67
N THR A 1037 0.05 19.59 -16.43
CA THR A 1037 -0.38 20.58 -17.40
C THR A 1037 0.84 21.26 -18.00
N LEU A 1038 1.11 21.05 -19.28
CA LEU A 1038 2.18 21.74 -19.99
C LEU A 1038 1.61 22.96 -20.72
N VAL A 1039 2.11 24.15 -20.38
CA VAL A 1039 1.74 25.42 -21.03
C VAL A 1039 2.95 25.96 -21.75
N ILE A 1040 2.88 26.01 -23.08
CA ILE A 1040 3.97 26.50 -23.93
C ILE A 1040 3.65 27.93 -24.34
N ASN A 1041 4.54 28.86 -24.03
CA ASN A 1041 4.42 30.24 -24.49
C ASN A 1041 4.76 30.35 -25.98
N GLU A 1042 3.98 31.16 -26.71
CA GLU A 1042 4.28 31.49 -28.12
C GLU A 1042 5.54 32.35 -28.26
N GLN A 1043 5.87 33.15 -27.24
CA GLN A 1043 7.03 34.04 -27.21
C GLN A 1043 7.62 34.05 -25.81
N ASN A 1044 8.95 34.20 -25.71
CA ASN A 1044 9.63 34.34 -24.42
C ASN A 1044 9.13 35.61 -23.68
N SER A 1045 8.74 35.46 -22.41
CA SER A 1045 8.16 36.54 -21.61
C SER A 1045 9.17 37.62 -21.23
N GLY A 1046 10.47 37.32 -21.33
CA GLY A 1046 11.57 38.22 -20.98
C GLY A 1046 11.71 38.53 -19.48
N SER A 1047 10.85 37.95 -18.63
CA SER A 1047 10.81 38.17 -17.20
C SER A 1047 10.34 36.92 -16.45
N VAL A 1048 11.16 36.46 -15.49
CA VAL A 1048 10.81 35.36 -14.59
C VAL A 1048 9.57 35.70 -13.74
N PHE A 1049 9.39 36.97 -13.36
CA PHE A 1049 8.23 37.39 -12.56
C PHE A 1049 6.93 37.39 -13.35
N ALA A 1050 6.98 37.54 -14.68
CA ALA A 1050 5.80 37.34 -15.52
C ALA A 1050 5.37 35.85 -15.51
N GLN A 1051 6.33 34.93 -15.44
CA GLN A 1051 6.03 33.51 -15.24
C GLN A 1051 5.49 33.23 -13.84
N TRP A 1052 6.00 33.90 -12.80
CA TRP A 1052 5.47 33.76 -11.44
C TRP A 1052 4.04 34.29 -11.31
N ALA A 1053 3.72 35.42 -11.96
CA ALA A 1053 2.35 35.94 -12.02
C ALA A 1053 1.42 34.96 -12.72
N LYS A 1054 1.81 34.46 -13.90
CA LYS A 1054 1.06 33.43 -14.62
C LYS A 1054 0.88 32.16 -13.77
N ALA A 1055 1.93 31.73 -13.06
CA ALA A 1055 1.89 30.61 -12.13
C ALA A 1055 0.85 30.82 -11.02
N ALA A 1056 0.87 31.98 -10.38
CA ALA A 1056 -0.06 32.31 -9.29
C ALA A 1056 -1.51 32.45 -9.77
N GLU A 1057 -1.72 33.00 -10.96
CA GLU A 1057 -3.05 33.12 -11.57
C GLU A 1057 -3.64 31.75 -11.93
N MET A 1058 -2.83 30.87 -12.54
CA MET A 1058 -3.26 29.54 -12.99
C MET A 1058 -3.42 28.52 -11.86
N ALA A 1059 -2.62 28.64 -10.80
CA ALA A 1059 -2.69 27.75 -9.65
C ALA A 1059 -4.09 27.76 -9.01
N THR A 1060 -4.60 26.59 -8.65
CA THR A 1060 -5.90 26.39 -7.99
C THR A 1060 -5.80 26.05 -6.51
N GLY A 1061 -4.61 25.65 -6.03
CA GLY A 1061 -4.35 25.30 -4.65
C GLY A 1061 -4.30 26.50 -3.71
N GLU A 1062 -4.61 26.28 -2.42
CA GLU A 1062 -4.44 27.28 -1.36
C GLU A 1062 -2.97 27.70 -1.23
N PHE A 1063 -2.07 26.71 -1.36
CA PHE A 1063 -0.64 26.91 -1.36
C PHE A 1063 -0.07 26.74 -2.77
N LEU A 1064 1.01 27.47 -3.03
CA LEU A 1064 1.71 27.46 -4.30
C LEU A 1064 3.21 27.30 -4.06
N TRP A 1065 3.80 26.31 -4.72
CA TRP A 1065 5.25 26.15 -4.78
C TRP A 1065 5.75 26.49 -6.18
N ILE A 1066 6.58 27.53 -6.26
CA ILE A 1066 7.33 27.86 -7.48
C ILE A 1066 8.61 27.06 -7.46
N ALA A 1067 8.72 26.16 -8.42
CA ALA A 1067 9.66 25.06 -8.47
C ALA A 1067 10.62 25.27 -9.66
N GLU A 1068 11.68 26.07 -9.50
CA GLU A 1068 12.59 26.38 -10.61
C GLU A 1068 13.22 25.09 -11.20
N ALA A 1069 13.33 25.04 -12.53
CA ALA A 1069 13.59 23.80 -13.28
C ALA A 1069 14.98 23.16 -13.02
N ASP A 1070 15.91 23.90 -12.43
CA ASP A 1070 17.30 23.50 -12.17
C ASP A 1070 17.60 23.12 -10.72
N ASP A 1071 16.68 23.41 -9.80
CA ASP A 1071 16.78 23.14 -8.36
C ASP A 1071 16.23 21.76 -7.97
N LEU A 1072 16.58 21.26 -6.78
CA LEU A 1072 16.07 19.99 -6.24
C LEU A 1072 15.47 20.19 -4.85
N SER A 1073 14.68 19.21 -4.39
CA SER A 1073 14.15 19.19 -3.03
C SER A 1073 14.23 17.80 -2.40
N GLU A 1074 14.22 17.77 -1.07
CA GLU A 1074 13.99 16.55 -0.30
C GLU A 1074 12.51 16.16 -0.34
N PRO A 1075 12.18 14.85 -0.27
CA PRO A 1075 10.79 14.36 -0.25
C PRO A 1075 9.91 15.00 0.83
N THR A 1076 10.48 15.42 1.95
CA THR A 1076 9.75 15.98 3.10
C THR A 1076 9.48 17.48 2.99
N PHE A 1077 9.97 18.17 1.95
CA PHE A 1077 9.93 19.62 1.82
C PHE A 1077 8.52 20.20 2.04
N LEU A 1078 7.51 19.73 1.30
CA LEU A 1078 6.14 20.25 1.42
C LEU A 1078 5.53 19.94 2.80
N SER A 1079 5.64 18.70 3.28
CA SER A 1079 5.05 18.32 4.58
C SER A 1079 5.65 19.09 5.76
N SER A 1080 6.96 19.37 5.74
CA SER A 1080 7.64 20.12 6.81
C SER A 1080 7.18 21.57 6.88
N LEU A 1081 6.98 22.23 5.74
CA LEU A 1081 6.46 23.61 5.70
C LEU A 1081 4.98 23.67 6.10
N LEU A 1082 4.15 22.76 5.57
CA LEU A 1082 2.73 22.68 5.92
C LEU A 1082 2.49 22.40 7.40
N ALA A 1083 3.36 21.65 8.06
CA ALA A 1083 3.25 21.37 9.49
C ALA A 1083 3.23 22.66 10.33
N LEU A 1084 3.89 23.72 9.86
CA LEU A 1084 3.87 25.05 10.48
C LEU A 1084 2.73 25.93 9.92
N MET A 1085 2.49 25.86 8.61
CA MET A 1085 1.64 26.81 7.90
C MET A 1085 0.13 26.52 8.00
N ARG A 1086 -0.28 25.25 7.91
CA ARG A 1086 -1.70 24.88 7.70
C ARG A 1086 -2.65 25.36 8.80
N GLY A 1087 -2.15 25.52 10.03
CA GLY A 1087 -2.95 25.92 11.19
C GLY A 1087 -3.01 27.42 11.44
N ASP A 1088 -2.25 28.22 10.70
CA ASP A 1088 -2.11 29.67 10.92
C ASP A 1088 -2.33 30.42 9.58
N PRO A 1089 -3.50 31.06 9.39
CA PRO A 1089 -3.82 31.77 8.16
C PRO A 1089 -2.97 33.02 7.94
N ASP A 1090 -2.34 33.56 8.99
CA ASP A 1090 -1.55 34.80 8.91
C ASP A 1090 -0.12 34.54 8.38
N ILE A 1091 0.31 33.29 8.26
CA ILE A 1091 1.61 32.95 7.66
C ILE A 1091 1.53 33.12 6.14
N ALA A 1092 2.11 34.20 5.61
CA ALA A 1092 2.07 34.54 4.19
C ALA A 1092 2.82 33.52 3.32
N PHE A 1093 3.98 33.06 3.78
CA PHE A 1093 4.77 32.01 3.16
C PHE A 1093 5.71 31.36 4.19
N GLY A 1094 6.24 30.20 3.86
CA GLY A 1094 7.27 29.51 4.64
C GLY A 1094 8.44 29.11 3.76
N PHE A 1095 9.64 29.02 4.33
CA PHE A 1095 10.83 28.58 3.59
C PHE A 1095 11.72 27.65 4.41
N THR A 1096 12.53 26.85 3.73
CA THR A 1096 13.50 25.94 4.37
C THR A 1096 14.92 26.49 4.25
N ASP A 1097 15.82 26.01 5.10
CA ASP A 1097 17.24 26.13 4.79
C ASP A 1097 17.56 25.42 3.46
N SER A 1098 18.70 25.78 2.86
CA SER A 1098 19.13 25.24 1.59
C SER A 1098 20.57 24.75 1.66
N ARG A 1099 20.84 23.62 1.01
CA ARG A 1099 22.19 23.27 0.57
C ARG A 1099 22.38 23.70 -0.89
N SER A 1100 23.61 23.76 -1.36
CA SER A 1100 23.90 24.17 -2.75
C SER A 1100 24.82 23.22 -3.48
N ILE A 1101 24.61 23.17 -4.79
CA ILE A 1101 25.38 22.37 -5.74
C ILE A 1101 25.83 23.26 -6.90
N ASP A 1102 26.88 22.87 -7.61
CA ASP A 1102 27.30 23.51 -8.86
C ASP A 1102 26.48 23.01 -10.07
N ALA A 1103 26.82 23.52 -11.26
CA ALA A 1103 26.14 23.14 -12.51
C ALA A 1103 26.20 21.62 -12.78
N ASP A 1104 27.29 20.95 -12.40
CA ASP A 1104 27.49 19.50 -12.57
C ASP A 1104 26.89 18.68 -11.41
N GLY A 1105 26.29 19.35 -10.43
CA GLY A 1105 25.63 18.74 -9.29
C GLY A 1105 26.57 18.35 -8.14
N SER A 1106 27.80 18.86 -8.12
CA SER A 1106 28.75 18.69 -7.01
C SER A 1106 28.40 19.62 -5.85
N HIS A 1107 28.55 19.15 -4.61
CA HIS A 1107 28.21 19.95 -3.43
C HIS A 1107 29.14 21.16 -3.24
N LEU A 1108 28.54 22.34 -3.03
CA LEU A 1108 29.25 23.59 -2.69
C LEU A 1108 29.13 23.90 -1.19
N TYR A 1109 27.91 24.05 -0.70
CA TYR A 1109 27.63 24.32 0.71
C TYR A 1109 26.58 23.35 1.25
N ALA A 1110 26.82 22.80 2.44
CA ALA A 1110 25.87 21.88 3.09
C ALA A 1110 24.65 22.58 3.71
N SER A 1111 24.72 23.90 3.91
CA SER A 1111 23.67 24.74 4.52
C SER A 1111 23.99 26.22 4.26
N TYR A 1112 22.97 27.07 4.22
CA TYR A 1112 23.12 28.54 4.16
C TYR A 1112 23.13 29.21 5.54
N LYS A 1113 23.06 28.46 6.64
CA LYS A 1113 23.23 28.98 8.01
C LYS A 1113 24.47 29.85 8.22
N PRO A 1114 25.66 29.54 7.66
CA PRO A 1114 26.81 30.42 7.78
C PRO A 1114 26.58 31.82 7.20
N TYR A 1115 25.77 31.92 6.13
CA TYR A 1115 25.38 33.21 5.54
C TYR A 1115 24.41 33.96 6.45
N TYR A 1116 23.41 33.29 7.02
CA TYR A 1116 22.47 33.89 7.99
C TYR A 1116 23.20 34.41 9.24
N ALA A 1117 24.18 33.65 9.74
CA ALA A 1117 24.95 33.98 10.94
C ALA A 1117 25.80 35.27 10.80
N THR A 1118 25.98 35.78 9.57
CA THR A 1118 26.64 37.09 9.35
C THR A 1118 25.78 38.27 9.80
N ILE A 1119 24.46 38.10 9.93
CA ILE A 1119 23.55 39.13 10.45
C ILE A 1119 23.62 39.15 11.97
N GLU A 1120 23.39 38.00 12.60
CA GLU A 1120 23.60 37.80 14.03
C GLU A 1120 23.96 36.34 14.35
N PRO A 1121 24.79 36.07 15.38
CA PRO A 1121 25.14 34.71 15.76
C PRO A 1121 23.90 33.86 16.08
N GLY A 1122 23.77 32.70 15.42
CA GLY A 1122 22.66 31.77 15.64
C GLY A 1122 21.36 32.13 14.91
N ALA A 1123 21.37 33.15 14.03
CA ALA A 1123 20.25 33.46 13.15
C ALA A 1123 19.77 32.20 12.40
N LEU A 1124 18.46 31.95 12.41
CA LEU A 1124 17.83 30.85 11.67
C LEU A 1124 18.44 29.46 11.97
N SER A 1125 18.84 29.24 13.22
CA SER A 1125 19.42 27.97 13.67
C SER A 1125 18.40 26.88 13.98
N ARG A 1126 17.13 27.25 14.21
CA ARG A 1126 16.02 26.37 14.59
C ARG A 1126 14.76 26.65 13.77
N THR A 1127 13.93 25.62 13.64
CA THR A 1127 12.60 25.71 13.01
C THR A 1127 11.67 26.55 13.88
N GLU A 1128 11.08 27.60 13.31
CA GLU A 1128 10.28 28.60 14.05
C GLU A 1128 9.34 29.38 13.12
N VAL A 1129 8.27 29.95 13.70
CA VAL A 1129 7.39 30.90 13.02
C VAL A 1129 7.63 32.30 13.60
N PHE A 1130 7.93 33.26 12.73
CA PHE A 1130 8.26 34.63 13.10
C PHE A 1130 7.10 35.59 12.78
N ASP A 1131 7.00 36.66 13.56
CA ASP A 1131 6.27 37.85 13.13
C ASP A 1131 6.95 38.46 11.90
N GLY A 1132 6.19 38.81 10.87
CA GLY A 1132 6.73 39.27 9.59
C GLY A 1132 7.48 40.60 9.72
N ARG A 1133 7.00 41.53 10.56
CA ARG A 1133 7.68 42.80 10.79
C ARG A 1133 8.97 42.61 11.56
N ASP A 1134 8.99 41.75 12.59
CA ASP A 1134 10.22 41.40 13.31
C ASP A 1134 11.24 40.73 12.39
N PHE A 1135 10.79 39.77 11.57
CA PHE A 1135 11.66 39.05 10.63
C PHE A 1135 12.28 39.98 9.59
N VAL A 1136 11.50 40.91 9.02
CA VAL A 1136 12.03 41.93 8.11
C VAL A 1136 13.00 42.84 8.84
N THR A 1137 12.62 43.36 10.01
CA THR A 1137 13.47 44.32 10.72
C THR A 1137 14.82 43.71 11.11
N ARG A 1138 14.85 42.43 11.53
CA ARG A 1138 16.07 41.73 11.96
C ARG A 1138 16.88 41.14 10.81
N TYR A 1139 16.23 40.60 9.79
CA TYR A 1139 16.89 39.80 8.75
C TYR A 1139 16.70 40.38 7.34
N LEU A 1140 15.50 40.23 6.76
CA LEU A 1140 15.24 40.60 5.36
C LEU A 1140 15.42 42.10 5.07
N GLY A 1141 15.38 42.97 6.06
CA GLY A 1141 15.65 44.39 5.90
C GLY A 1141 17.15 44.69 5.71
N VAL A 1142 18.03 43.77 6.09
CA VAL A 1142 19.48 43.90 5.99
C VAL A 1142 20.02 43.17 4.77
N LYS A 1143 19.73 41.87 4.62
CA LYS A 1143 20.17 41.05 3.48
C LYS A 1143 19.02 40.16 3.03
N ASN A 1144 18.96 39.81 1.74
CA ASN A 1144 18.06 38.74 1.31
C ASN A 1144 18.52 37.42 1.94
N THR A 1145 17.72 36.88 2.88
CA THR A 1145 17.98 35.60 3.56
C THR A 1145 17.31 34.42 2.85
N ILE A 1146 16.50 34.68 1.82
CA ILE A 1146 15.79 33.68 1.02
C ILE A 1146 16.40 33.73 -0.38
N LEU A 1147 17.43 32.93 -0.59
CA LEU A 1147 18.32 33.08 -1.75
C LEU A 1147 17.81 32.42 -3.04
N ASN A 1148 16.75 31.61 -2.97
CA ASN A 1148 16.08 31.03 -4.13
C ASN A 1148 14.61 30.72 -3.81
N VAL A 1149 13.73 30.94 -4.79
CA VAL A 1149 12.28 30.78 -4.61
C VAL A 1149 11.89 29.31 -4.43
N SER A 1150 12.66 28.36 -4.96
CA SER A 1150 12.37 26.92 -4.82
C SER A 1150 12.39 26.45 -3.36
N SER A 1151 12.99 27.21 -2.44
CA SER A 1151 12.92 26.94 -1.00
C SER A 1151 11.61 27.39 -0.33
N VAL A 1152 10.72 28.07 -1.05
CA VAL A 1152 9.55 28.78 -0.52
C VAL A 1152 8.24 28.11 -0.90
N LEU A 1153 7.38 27.86 0.09
CA LEU A 1153 5.97 27.53 -0.10
C LEU A 1153 5.12 28.76 0.21
N TRP A 1154 4.35 29.23 -0.76
CA TRP A 1154 3.52 30.42 -0.64
C TRP A 1154 2.10 30.06 -0.23
N ARG A 1155 1.43 30.94 0.53
CA ARG A 1155 -0.02 31.09 0.37
C ARG A 1155 -0.25 31.81 -0.95
N ARG A 1156 -1.06 31.22 -1.83
CA ARG A 1156 -1.28 31.72 -3.19
C ARG A 1156 -1.74 33.18 -3.21
N GLU A 1157 -2.71 33.53 -2.38
CA GLU A 1157 -3.27 34.90 -2.29
C GLU A 1157 -2.23 35.94 -1.85
N ALA A 1158 -1.34 35.57 -0.93
CA ALA A 1158 -0.28 36.48 -0.47
C ALA A 1158 0.71 36.79 -1.60
N LEU A 1159 1.05 35.79 -2.42
CA LEU A 1159 1.91 35.97 -3.59
C LEU A 1159 1.22 36.81 -4.68
N LEU A 1160 -0.05 36.52 -5.00
CA LEU A 1160 -0.83 37.31 -5.98
C LEU A 1160 -0.88 38.79 -5.59
N HIS A 1161 -1.21 39.08 -4.33
CA HIS A 1161 -1.25 40.45 -3.83
C HIS A 1161 0.12 41.13 -3.90
N ALA A 1162 1.18 40.42 -3.50
CA ALA A 1162 2.54 40.95 -3.55
C ALA A 1162 3.01 41.23 -4.98
N LEU A 1163 2.76 40.31 -5.93
CA LEU A 1163 3.09 40.50 -7.34
C LEU A 1163 2.36 41.69 -7.95
N GLU A 1164 1.07 41.86 -7.61
CA GLU A 1164 0.29 43.00 -8.10
C GLU A 1164 0.81 44.33 -7.55
N ALA A 1165 1.06 44.40 -6.24
CA ALA A 1165 1.56 45.59 -5.58
C ALA A 1165 2.99 45.97 -6.01
N CYS A 1166 3.78 45.01 -6.50
CA CYS A 1166 5.15 45.22 -6.98
C CYS A 1166 5.25 45.34 -8.50
N ARG A 1167 4.13 45.27 -9.25
CA ARG A 1167 4.13 45.12 -10.71
C ARG A 1167 5.04 46.13 -11.43
N ASP A 1168 4.95 47.40 -11.05
CA ASP A 1168 5.74 48.49 -11.65
C ASP A 1168 7.23 48.37 -11.29
N ASP A 1169 7.55 48.00 -10.04
CA ASP A 1169 8.93 47.84 -9.56
C ASP A 1169 9.65 46.66 -10.26
N LEU A 1170 8.94 45.55 -10.46
CA LEU A 1170 9.51 44.30 -10.99
C LEU A 1170 10.01 44.41 -12.44
N GLY A 1171 9.52 45.40 -13.21
CA GLY A 1171 10.04 45.67 -14.56
C GLY A 1171 11.47 46.22 -14.59
N GLU A 1172 11.90 46.87 -13.50
CA GLU A 1172 13.23 47.51 -13.41
C GLU A 1172 14.29 46.62 -12.74
N LEU A 1173 13.84 45.71 -11.86
CA LEU A 1173 14.66 44.80 -11.06
C LEU A 1173 15.10 43.56 -11.86
N ARG A 1174 16.39 43.20 -11.76
CA ARG A 1174 16.97 42.02 -12.41
C ARG A 1174 17.48 40.98 -11.42
N MET A 1175 17.80 41.37 -10.19
CA MET A 1175 18.42 40.53 -9.17
C MET A 1175 17.65 40.55 -7.84
N ALA A 1176 17.02 41.66 -7.47
CA ALA A 1176 16.35 41.82 -6.17
C ALA A 1176 14.81 41.76 -6.24
N GLY A 1177 14.24 41.27 -7.34
CA GLY A 1177 12.77 41.24 -7.50
C GLY A 1177 12.08 40.24 -6.57
N ASP A 1178 12.70 39.11 -6.28
CA ASP A 1178 12.26 38.15 -5.25
C ASP A 1178 12.24 38.80 -3.86
N TRP A 1179 13.31 39.51 -3.50
CA TRP A 1179 13.44 40.26 -2.26
C TRP A 1179 12.33 41.31 -2.12
N ARG A 1180 12.03 42.04 -3.20
CA ARG A 1180 10.94 43.02 -3.24
C ARG A 1180 9.57 42.38 -2.93
N ILE A 1181 9.31 41.20 -3.48
CA ILE A 1181 8.06 40.44 -3.27
C ILE A 1181 7.99 39.94 -1.83
N TYR A 1182 9.08 39.40 -1.26
CA TYR A 1182 9.10 38.96 0.14
C TYR A 1182 8.80 40.12 1.11
N LEU A 1183 9.36 41.30 0.85
CA LEU A 1183 9.08 42.50 1.64
C LEU A 1183 7.61 42.93 1.53
N GLU A 1184 7.00 42.87 0.34
CA GLU A 1184 5.58 43.23 0.21
C GLU A 1184 4.67 42.22 0.90
N ALA A 1185 4.93 40.92 0.73
CA ALA A 1185 4.13 39.85 1.33
C ALA A 1185 4.12 39.92 2.87
N LEU A 1186 5.20 40.41 3.50
CA LEU A 1186 5.28 40.61 4.96
C LEU A 1186 4.86 42.01 5.43
N ALA A 1187 4.53 42.93 4.52
CA ALA A 1187 4.11 44.28 4.89
C ALA A 1187 2.66 44.32 5.41
N ALA A 1188 1.85 43.32 5.06
CA ALA A 1188 0.47 43.20 5.52
C ALA A 1188 0.40 43.14 7.07
N PRO A 1189 -0.55 43.85 7.72
CA PRO A 1189 -0.69 43.81 9.17
C PRO A 1189 -0.95 42.39 9.67
N GLY A 1190 -0.18 41.94 10.66
CA GLY A 1190 -0.30 40.60 11.23
C GLY A 1190 0.39 39.48 10.43
N ALA A 1191 0.96 39.78 9.26
CA ALA A 1191 1.65 38.78 8.44
C ALA A 1191 2.79 38.10 9.22
N ARG A 1192 2.91 36.78 9.06
CA ARG A 1192 3.91 35.92 9.67
C ARG A 1192 4.68 35.14 8.60
N ILE A 1193 5.81 34.58 8.99
CA ILE A 1193 6.66 33.73 8.13
C ILE A 1193 7.10 32.48 8.87
N ALA A 1194 7.02 31.32 8.21
CA ALA A 1194 7.52 30.06 8.74
C ALA A 1194 8.94 29.77 8.22
N TYR A 1195 9.80 29.23 9.07
CA TYR A 1195 11.13 28.76 8.68
C TYR A 1195 11.40 27.36 9.21
N VAL A 1196 11.90 26.49 8.34
CA VAL A 1196 12.37 25.13 8.67
C VAL A 1196 13.88 25.08 8.58
N ALA A 1197 14.55 24.75 9.68
CA ALA A 1197 16.00 24.81 9.78
C ALA A 1197 16.74 23.65 9.08
N ASP A 1198 16.03 22.61 8.64
CA ASP A 1198 16.63 21.52 7.88
C ASP A 1198 16.85 21.96 6.43
N PRO A 1199 17.99 21.61 5.80
CA PRO A 1199 18.32 22.00 4.43
C PRO A 1199 17.57 21.13 3.42
N LEU A 1200 16.26 21.33 3.31
CA LEU A 1200 15.35 20.52 2.48
C LEU A 1200 15.29 20.98 1.02
N ASN A 1201 15.80 22.17 0.71
CA ASN A 1201 15.98 22.64 -0.67
C ASN A 1201 17.45 22.49 -1.11
N VAL A 1202 17.65 22.20 -2.39
CA VAL A 1202 18.97 22.11 -3.02
C VAL A 1202 19.05 23.13 -4.15
N HIS A 1203 19.75 24.22 -3.90
CA HIS A 1203 19.90 25.33 -4.83
C HIS A 1203 21.09 25.09 -5.77
N ARG A 1204 20.84 25.05 -7.09
CA ARG A 1204 21.90 24.95 -8.10
C ARG A 1204 22.50 26.32 -8.39
N ARG A 1205 23.82 26.45 -8.25
CA ARG A 1205 24.55 27.71 -8.49
C ARG A 1205 25.45 27.59 -9.70
N HIS A 1206 25.21 28.43 -10.69
CA HIS A 1206 26.06 28.52 -11.87
C HIS A 1206 27.27 29.43 -11.62
N ALA A 1207 28.47 29.00 -12.01
CA ALA A 1207 29.70 29.81 -11.91
C ALA A 1207 29.62 31.14 -12.70
N ALA A 1208 28.69 31.22 -13.66
CA ALA A 1208 28.39 32.41 -14.46
C ALA A 1208 27.16 33.20 -13.95
N SER A 1209 26.61 32.90 -12.76
CA SER A 1209 25.44 33.58 -12.21
C SER A 1209 25.74 35.07 -12.01
N VAL A 1210 25.28 35.89 -12.97
CA VAL A 1210 25.09 37.36 -12.92
C VAL A 1210 26.02 38.12 -11.96
N THR A 1211 27.33 37.92 -12.04
CA THR A 1211 28.27 38.74 -11.24
C THR A 1211 29.64 38.87 -11.90
N HIS A 1212 29.69 38.94 -13.23
CA HIS A 1212 30.90 39.38 -13.94
C HIS A 1212 30.77 40.86 -14.32
N SER A 1213 31.50 41.69 -13.56
CA SER A 1213 32.04 43.06 -13.75
C SER A 1213 31.21 44.17 -14.43
N LEU A 1214 30.23 43.89 -15.30
CA LEU A 1214 29.42 44.88 -16.02
C LEU A 1214 28.06 45.21 -15.35
N LYS A 1215 27.63 44.45 -14.33
CA LYS A 1215 26.36 44.67 -13.60
C LYS A 1215 26.49 44.97 -12.10
N ALA A 1216 27.71 45.03 -11.57
CA ALA A 1216 27.95 45.26 -10.13
C ALA A 1216 27.27 46.54 -9.61
N LYS A 1217 27.34 47.64 -10.37
CA LYS A 1217 26.69 48.90 -9.99
C LYS A 1217 25.17 48.77 -9.92
N LYS A 1218 24.53 48.16 -10.93
CA LYS A 1218 23.09 47.90 -10.93
C LYS A 1218 22.68 46.99 -9.77
N HIS A 1219 23.50 46.00 -9.42
CA HIS A 1219 23.26 45.13 -8.27
C HIS A 1219 23.25 45.93 -6.95
N LEU A 1220 24.23 46.81 -6.76
CA LEU A 1220 24.27 47.70 -5.59
C LEU A 1220 23.07 48.67 -5.56
N GLU A 1221 22.66 49.22 -6.71
CA GLU A 1221 21.48 50.09 -6.84
C GLU A 1221 20.18 49.34 -6.45
N GLU A 1222 20.02 48.08 -6.88
CA GLU A 1222 18.88 47.25 -6.49
C GLU A 1222 18.87 46.91 -4.99
N ILE A 1223 20.04 46.62 -4.38
CA ILE A 1223 20.14 46.39 -2.93
C ILE A 1223 19.77 47.66 -2.15
N ASP A 1224 20.29 48.83 -2.53
CA ASP A 1224 19.93 50.10 -1.88
C ASP A 1224 18.43 50.41 -2.00
N SER A 1225 17.83 50.07 -3.15
CA SER A 1225 16.39 50.16 -3.35
C SER A 1225 15.62 49.30 -2.33
N MET A 1226 16.02 48.04 -2.14
CA MET A 1226 15.38 47.15 -1.15
C MET A 1226 15.55 47.66 0.29
N HIS A 1227 16.72 48.18 0.63
CA HIS A 1227 16.96 48.80 1.93
C HIS A 1227 16.04 50.00 2.18
N ARG A 1228 15.77 50.80 1.14
CA ARG A 1228 14.85 51.94 1.21
C ARG A 1228 13.40 51.49 1.41
N VAL A 1229 12.95 50.51 0.63
CA VAL A 1229 11.61 49.91 0.79
C VAL A 1229 11.43 49.38 2.22
N ALA A 1230 12.43 48.66 2.75
CA ALA A 1230 12.38 48.16 4.12
C ALA A 1230 12.23 49.32 5.13
N ARG A 1231 13.03 50.40 5.00
CA ARG A 1231 12.96 51.57 5.91
C ARG A 1231 11.59 52.24 5.88
N GLU A 1232 11.06 52.46 4.68
CA GLU A 1232 9.80 53.19 4.48
C GLU A 1232 8.58 52.38 4.95
N ARG A 1233 8.56 51.06 4.70
CA ARG A 1233 7.40 50.21 5.00
C ARG A 1233 7.41 49.61 6.41
N PHE A 1234 8.58 49.34 6.97
CA PHE A 1234 8.72 48.62 8.25
C PHE A 1234 9.25 49.47 9.40
N GLY A 1235 9.84 50.64 9.13
CA GLY A 1235 10.27 51.58 10.16
C GLY A 1235 11.50 51.11 10.94
N LEU A 1236 12.62 50.91 10.23
CA LEU A 1236 13.87 50.42 10.83
C LEU A 1236 14.49 51.44 11.81
N SER A 1237 15.08 50.91 12.87
CA SER A 1237 15.87 51.66 13.85
C SER A 1237 17.21 52.13 13.28
N LYS A 1238 17.90 53.01 14.03
CA LYS A 1238 19.26 53.45 13.71
C LYS A 1238 20.26 52.29 13.62
N ARG A 1239 20.08 51.24 14.44
CA ARG A 1239 20.97 50.08 14.48
C ARG A 1239 20.84 49.25 13.20
N GLU A 1240 19.61 49.00 12.74
CA GLU A 1240 19.38 48.21 11.52
C GLU A 1240 19.78 49.00 10.28
N THR A 1241 19.55 50.32 10.26
CA THR A 1241 20.05 51.20 9.19
C THR A 1241 21.59 51.17 9.09
N ALA A 1242 22.29 51.10 10.23
CA ALA A 1242 23.75 50.92 10.22
C ALA A 1242 24.17 49.54 9.69
N SER A 1243 23.37 48.50 9.94
CA SER A 1243 23.61 47.15 9.44
C SER A 1243 23.40 47.06 7.92
N GLN A 1244 22.39 47.76 7.39
CA GLN A 1244 22.19 47.95 5.94
C GLN A 1244 23.42 48.58 5.28
N ALA A 1245 23.95 49.67 5.85
CA ALA A 1245 25.13 50.35 5.34
C ALA A 1245 26.38 49.44 5.35
N ALA A 1246 26.61 48.72 6.45
CA ALA A 1246 27.71 47.77 6.58
C ALA A 1246 27.62 46.63 5.54
N TYR A 1247 26.42 46.11 5.29
CA TYR A 1247 26.23 45.10 4.24
C TYR A 1247 26.48 45.65 2.84
N LEU A 1248 26.01 46.87 2.55
CA LEU A 1248 26.26 47.51 1.25
C LEU A 1248 27.76 47.73 1.01
N GLU A 1249 28.52 48.12 2.05
CA GLU A 1249 29.99 48.21 1.99
C GLU A 1249 30.63 46.83 1.74
N GLU A 1250 30.19 45.78 2.44
CA GLU A 1250 30.66 44.40 2.28
C GLU A 1250 30.47 43.92 0.82
N VAL A 1251 29.27 44.07 0.28
CA VAL A 1251 28.94 43.66 -1.10
C VAL A 1251 29.69 44.53 -2.11
N THR A 1252 29.83 45.84 -1.86
CA THR A 1252 30.63 46.73 -2.72
C THR A 1252 32.07 46.25 -2.81
N ALA A 1253 32.68 45.87 -1.69
CA ALA A 1253 34.03 45.33 -1.65
C ALA A 1253 34.16 44.00 -2.40
N GLN A 1254 33.17 43.10 -2.26
CA GLN A 1254 33.12 41.81 -2.97
C GLN A 1254 32.96 41.99 -4.49
N LEU A 1255 32.11 42.93 -4.93
CA LEU A 1255 31.74 43.08 -6.33
C LEU A 1255 32.70 43.95 -7.15
N LEU A 1256 33.29 44.99 -6.55
CA LEU A 1256 34.13 45.96 -7.27
C LEU A 1256 35.64 45.76 -7.07
N GLY A 1257 36.05 44.95 -6.08
CA GLY A 1257 37.45 44.70 -5.77
C GLY A 1257 38.19 45.93 -5.23
N THR A 1258 39.12 45.70 -4.30
CA THR A 1258 40.00 46.73 -3.72
C THR A 1258 40.97 47.31 -4.76
N ALA A 1259 40.52 48.30 -5.53
CA ALA A 1259 41.37 49.12 -6.40
C ALA A 1259 42.18 50.16 -5.59
N ALA A 1260 43.00 49.71 -4.63
CA ALA A 1260 43.81 50.61 -3.79
C ALA A 1260 45.26 50.15 -3.52
N GLU A 1261 45.79 49.16 -4.24
CA GLU A 1261 47.22 48.80 -4.17
C GLU A 1261 47.88 48.73 -5.56
N ALA A 1262 47.86 49.84 -6.29
CA ALA A 1262 48.73 50.01 -7.45
C ALA A 1262 49.00 51.49 -7.76
N GLU A 1263 49.73 52.21 -6.89
CA GLU A 1263 50.63 53.31 -7.33
C GLU A 1263 51.57 53.85 -6.21
N LYS A 1264 52.79 53.28 -6.16
CA LYS A 1264 54.12 53.88 -5.81
C LYS A 1264 54.46 54.29 -4.35
N PRO A 1265 55.76 54.38 -3.96
CA PRO A 1265 57.02 54.09 -4.69
C PRO A 1265 58.00 53.11 -3.99
N LYS A 1266 58.92 52.54 -4.79
CA LYS A 1266 60.10 51.76 -4.35
C LYS A 1266 61.11 52.59 -3.55
N ARG A 1267 61.63 52.05 -2.42
CA ARG A 1267 63.07 51.86 -2.01
C ARG A 1267 63.25 51.95 -0.47
N PRO A 1268 64.37 51.44 0.12
CA PRO A 1268 65.38 50.50 -0.38
C PRO A 1268 65.67 49.32 0.59
N ALA A 1269 66.34 48.30 0.06
CA ALA A 1269 66.87 47.16 0.81
C ALA A 1269 68.10 47.49 1.66
N LYS A 1270 68.22 46.81 2.82
CA LYS A 1270 69.46 46.39 3.54
C LYS A 1270 69.00 45.70 4.84
N ALA A 1271 69.53 44.58 5.33
CA ALA A 1271 70.50 43.61 4.86
C ALA A 1271 70.36 42.39 5.79
N THR A 1272 70.54 41.18 5.28
CA THR A 1272 70.94 40.03 6.10
C THR A 1272 72.19 39.44 5.46
N PRO A 1273 73.27 39.15 6.22
CA PRO A 1273 74.39 38.42 5.69
C PRO A 1273 74.01 36.95 5.48
N ARG A 1274 74.41 36.44 4.31
CA ARG A 1274 74.52 35.02 3.93
C ARG A 1274 75.43 34.24 4.89
N ALA A 1275 75.18 32.93 4.94
CA ALA A 1275 76.13 31.82 4.68
C ALA A 1275 75.79 30.61 5.59
N THR A 1276 75.80 29.33 5.18
CA THR A 1276 76.24 28.66 3.95
C THR A 1276 75.81 27.19 3.98
N ALA A 1277 75.32 26.69 2.83
CA ALA A 1277 75.72 25.48 2.10
C ALA A 1277 75.53 24.06 2.72
N LYS A 1278 74.69 23.23 2.08
CA LYS A 1278 75.03 22.16 1.11
C LYS A 1278 73.87 21.15 0.98
N ALA A 1279 73.76 20.59 -0.23
CA ALA A 1279 72.86 19.53 -0.72
C ALA A 1279 71.42 19.96 -1.02
#